data_AF-A0A1V5QT22-F1
#
_entry.id   AF-A0A1V5QT22-F1
#
_cell.length_a   1.000
_cell.length_b   1.000
_cell.length_c   1.000
_cell.angle_alpha   90.00
_cell.angle_beta   90.00
_cell.angle_gamma   90.00
#
_symmetry.space_group_name_H-M   'P 1'
#
loop_
_entity.id
_entity.type
_entity.pdbx_description
1 polymer ?
#
loop_
_entity_poly.entity_id
_entity_poly.type
_entity_poly.pdbx_seq_one_letter_code
_entity_poly.pdbx_strand_id
1 'polypeptide(L)'
;MRAKKSVSIAFLLGGLQLSVIAADVEWQLPYEAAAAKAKEARTPMLVFVGNLEDCKDCKAFIQTVCSQPEFVAFAKENLVCTQVLEQRTDSREEAIKKFNILHPFNLVHAHAVIIANSDGKRIGELSTRPKSVGDFIKDIQTIVAKAPANGDARLKYSEVELFDKKFVPGKTYEPQPPTFSPAPLKGRYLAFMAGVRVNIWETTRPRFHGTWMERDRHSPENALKMRKSLADSFPGSRMTWAWSWHALNDQEPNYVELRKLMLQFHKEYGDEITLWQGMYFGDKFNTVEQSKKDLHEGLELVSKMMGDGYRPKSVMAGIMSVEVMKFLAESEGIHVVQGQIWSQFNVDGQGGDGGIIYPYYPSRNHYLKPAQGSRKDADFLDVVNLDGWSVDFFAARNNGSGSRDGVGPLETNGGYGLGPDYGLKEMMHVTDVHFNEEAVKRNGFGFIPDIWELSIFAWINPNYLPNWLKAVRAKYPDTQLLTLGEFGELWRKHNPDNSRINLTFVERGNGMVTSTEEGKKINPKYEHRRTDLFRPEMEIRWYFNKDFRFATIQNWKENGPRLVLDYTRYNQPYKEPSGNVVDMHWDLMDLINQKRTRPQDRDRTFSSLPPEEQAKILKWYPDAVKAEPPAGTSSMPAEPEQLRGLPRPDELPLAQGPFQPTKASLDELYQWPEWFADAKFGFWAHWGPQSVLMHGWGAKGIYEEGTKAYQEHLAKFGHPSKVGYKDHLPLFTADKFDPEGLMAEFKEMGARLFLAMGVHHDNYDMWDSKYHRWNSVKVGPKKDIVKLWQDAAKKQGLRFGVSEHLAPSFDWWNPNKQSDKTGPYAGVPYDGMEPVNWDLYHPPHPGDQEMKAGFGAEINKYPEWFKEHWYRRMYDLVTTYQPDFVDSDDFGLPFGDAYASKLVADYYNRSANAHGGKPDAVWCGRGGNGKKGVLSYNEFGLPKLTWRYPWVYGTSTTGWYWIGNTPPTAQTLVKSMVEVICRNGNFILSFPQRADGTVPEDHMEVLREMGKWVRLNEAGIFGTRPWRMLGEGPTTTPFNRWDPKEPFFKKEDIRFTRKGGTLYAFLMNPADEKVVIRSLGKKARLADGVPQAVRLLGCEEKLNWSQEEDGLNVQLPESWVGRTVPVLEIRGFEAWDGDIRPGLDGQLVLDVNDSRLHGQKLLQVYGRYFTENWNDPTEWISWDKVHFLEPGEYEVTIYGGGMRADVPYRLTIGEKELAGTAPAAGGWGKGVDFPAGKITLEKAGVYPVALRAGSKENWGGLQFFNVTVKRMK
;
A
#
# COMPACT_ATOMS: atom_id res chain seq x y z
N MET A 1 -23.33 -16.96 -67.86
CA MET A 1 -24.61 -17.10 -67.13
C MET A 1 -24.49 -16.42 -65.77
N ARG A 2 -25.44 -15.50 -65.50
CA ARG A 2 -25.93 -14.96 -64.21
C ARG A 2 -24.95 -14.35 -63.17
N ALA A 3 -24.83 -13.03 -63.26
CA ALA A 3 -25.39 -11.99 -62.36
C ALA A 3 -24.86 -11.75 -60.91
N LYS A 4 -24.49 -10.48 -60.73
CA LYS A 4 -24.25 -9.66 -59.52
C LYS A 4 -25.53 -9.29 -58.74
N LYS A 5 -25.35 -8.85 -57.47
CA LYS A 5 -25.95 -7.70 -56.70
C LYS A 5 -26.21 -8.10 -55.23
N SER A 6 -25.65 -7.50 -54.17
CA SER A 6 -25.73 -6.13 -53.60
C SER A 6 -26.97 -5.83 -52.72
N VAL A 7 -26.71 -5.33 -51.49
CA VAL A 7 -27.50 -4.44 -50.60
C VAL A 7 -28.34 -5.04 -49.43
N SER A 8 -27.82 -4.77 -48.22
CA SER A 8 -28.36 -4.34 -46.91
C SER A 8 -29.82 -4.56 -46.42
N ILE A 9 -29.92 -4.63 -45.07
CA ILE A 9 -31.10 -4.54 -44.15
C ILE A 9 -31.71 -5.93 -43.86
N ALA A 10 -31.86 -6.47 -42.63
CA ALA A 10 -31.99 -5.91 -41.29
C ALA A 10 -31.49 -6.88 -40.19
N PHE A 11 -31.00 -6.28 -39.10
CA PHE A 11 -31.23 -6.77 -37.73
C PHE A 11 -32.70 -7.15 -37.55
N LEU A 12 -32.99 -8.36 -37.05
CA LEU A 12 -34.02 -8.68 -36.05
C LEU A 12 -34.48 -10.15 -36.20
N LEU A 13 -34.37 -10.87 -35.08
CA LEU A 13 -35.11 -12.09 -34.73
C LEU A 13 -34.61 -13.40 -35.36
N GLY A 14 -34.05 -14.26 -34.51
CA GLY A 14 -33.83 -15.66 -34.86
C GLY A 14 -32.86 -16.37 -33.94
N GLY A 15 -33.06 -16.29 -32.62
CA GLY A 15 -32.50 -17.29 -31.73
C GLY A 15 -32.99 -18.67 -32.16
N LEU A 16 -32.07 -19.65 -32.20
CA LEU A 16 -32.34 -21.07 -31.96
C LEU A 16 -31.01 -21.86 -31.90
N GLN A 17 -30.83 -22.50 -30.74
CA GLN A 17 -30.22 -23.82 -30.53
C GLN A 17 -28.70 -23.97 -30.32
N LEU A 18 -28.24 -23.57 -29.13
CA LEU A 18 -27.55 -24.52 -28.24
C LEU A 18 -28.61 -25.24 -27.38
N SER A 19 -29.48 -26.00 -28.04
CA SER A 19 -30.43 -26.92 -27.42
C SER A 19 -29.80 -28.30 -27.35
N VAL A 20 -28.85 -28.47 -26.42
CA VAL A 20 -28.59 -29.76 -25.78
C VAL A 20 -28.29 -29.52 -24.29
N ILE A 21 -29.08 -28.66 -23.65
CA ILE A 21 -29.40 -28.87 -22.24
C ILE A 21 -30.57 -29.84 -22.29
N ALA A 22 -30.44 -30.98 -21.62
CA ALA A 22 -31.42 -32.06 -21.57
C ALA A 22 -32.84 -31.58 -21.92
N ALA A 23 -33.34 -31.91 -23.12
CA ALA A 23 -34.52 -31.31 -23.77
C ALA A 23 -35.86 -31.52 -23.03
N ASP A 24 -35.75 -31.99 -21.80
CA ASP A 24 -36.69 -32.77 -21.04
C ASP A 24 -36.71 -32.32 -19.57
N VAL A 25 -35.79 -31.43 -19.16
CA VAL A 25 -35.80 -30.71 -17.87
C VAL A 25 -35.86 -29.20 -18.17
N GLU A 26 -36.85 -28.52 -17.62
CA GLU A 26 -37.16 -27.13 -17.95
C GLU A 26 -36.25 -26.13 -17.20
N TRP A 27 -35.09 -25.81 -17.78
CA TRP A 27 -34.08 -24.91 -17.15
C TRP A 27 -34.34 -23.42 -17.34
N GLN A 28 -35.20 -23.04 -18.28
CA GLN A 28 -35.40 -21.64 -18.71
C GLN A 28 -36.51 -20.90 -17.95
N LEU A 29 -37.03 -21.47 -16.87
CA LEU A 29 -37.99 -20.77 -16.03
C LEU A 29 -37.29 -19.59 -15.31
N PRO A 30 -37.82 -18.36 -15.39
CA PRO A 30 -37.41 -17.27 -14.51
C PRO A 30 -37.51 -17.71 -13.05
N TYR A 31 -36.59 -17.24 -12.20
CA TYR A 31 -36.48 -17.72 -10.82
C TYR A 31 -37.80 -17.65 -10.06
N GLU A 32 -38.57 -16.56 -10.22
CA GLU A 32 -39.86 -16.37 -9.56
C GLU A 32 -40.90 -17.41 -10.01
N ALA A 33 -40.91 -17.76 -11.29
CA ALA A 33 -41.81 -18.77 -11.85
C ALA A 33 -41.40 -20.18 -11.38
N ALA A 34 -40.09 -20.46 -11.34
CA ALA A 34 -39.56 -21.70 -10.81
C ALA A 34 -39.86 -21.84 -9.31
N ALA A 35 -39.74 -20.75 -8.53
CA ALA A 35 -40.08 -20.71 -7.11
C ALA A 35 -41.58 -20.92 -6.86
N ALA A 36 -42.44 -20.33 -7.68
CA ALA A 36 -43.88 -20.59 -7.61
C ALA A 36 -44.21 -22.06 -7.91
N LYS A 37 -43.64 -22.62 -8.98
CA LYS A 37 -43.82 -24.03 -9.38
C LYS A 37 -43.30 -25.00 -8.33
N ALA A 38 -42.13 -24.71 -7.75
CA ALA A 38 -41.53 -25.49 -6.66
C ALA A 38 -42.39 -25.47 -5.39
N LYS A 39 -42.96 -24.31 -5.06
CA LYS A 39 -43.86 -24.14 -3.92
C LYS A 39 -45.18 -24.89 -4.11
N GLU A 40 -45.75 -24.82 -5.30
CA GLU A 40 -46.98 -25.54 -5.66
C GLU A 40 -46.77 -27.06 -5.64
N ALA A 41 -45.69 -27.54 -6.25
CA ALA A 41 -45.34 -28.95 -6.32
C ALA A 41 -44.67 -29.50 -5.03
N ARG A 42 -44.42 -28.65 -4.02
CA ARG A 42 -43.64 -28.97 -2.80
C ARG A 42 -42.32 -29.67 -3.10
N THR A 43 -41.68 -29.29 -4.19
CA THR A 43 -40.48 -29.93 -4.73
C THR A 43 -39.28 -28.99 -4.56
N PRO A 44 -38.10 -29.47 -4.12
CA PRO A 44 -36.91 -28.63 -4.00
C PRO A 44 -36.42 -28.12 -5.37
N MET A 45 -35.69 -27.02 -5.35
CA MET A 45 -35.16 -26.38 -6.54
C MET A 45 -33.66 -26.56 -6.68
N LEU A 46 -33.21 -26.77 -7.91
CA LEU A 46 -31.81 -26.67 -8.30
C LEU A 46 -31.63 -25.36 -9.09
N VAL A 47 -30.90 -24.42 -8.49
CA VAL A 47 -30.66 -23.09 -9.05
C VAL A 47 -29.23 -23.06 -9.56
N PHE A 48 -29.04 -22.93 -10.87
CA PHE A 48 -27.74 -22.73 -11.48
C PHE A 48 -27.51 -21.24 -11.76
N VAL A 49 -26.46 -20.68 -11.16
CA VAL A 49 -26.06 -19.29 -11.36
C VAL A 49 -24.78 -19.29 -12.20
N GLY A 50 -24.86 -18.81 -13.44
CA GLY A 50 -23.68 -18.68 -14.31
C GLY A 50 -23.98 -18.44 -15.79
N ASN A 51 -22.94 -18.06 -16.54
CA ASN A 51 -23.04 -17.71 -17.96
C ASN A 51 -22.70 -18.92 -18.88
N LEU A 52 -23.61 -19.28 -19.79
CA LEU A 52 -23.48 -20.41 -20.71
C LEU A 52 -22.67 -20.13 -21.97
N GLU A 53 -22.55 -18.86 -22.36
CA GLU A 53 -21.98 -18.48 -23.64
C GLU A 53 -20.45 -18.43 -23.58
N ASP A 54 -19.86 -18.06 -22.44
CA ASP A 54 -18.42 -17.78 -22.33
C ASP A 54 -17.66 -18.48 -21.18
N CYS A 55 -18.33 -19.20 -20.28
CA CYS A 55 -17.65 -19.86 -19.16
C CYS A 55 -17.31 -21.33 -19.45
N LYS A 56 -16.01 -21.65 -19.50
CA LYS A 56 -15.49 -23.01 -19.72
C LYS A 56 -15.95 -24.01 -18.65
N ASP A 57 -16.03 -23.57 -17.39
CA ASP A 57 -16.47 -24.41 -16.27
C ASP A 57 -17.98 -24.67 -16.28
N CYS A 58 -18.80 -23.66 -16.63
CA CYS A 58 -20.24 -23.82 -16.80
C CYS A 58 -20.58 -24.77 -17.96
N LYS A 59 -19.86 -24.64 -19.09
CA LYS A 59 -19.99 -25.55 -20.24
C LYS A 59 -19.61 -26.98 -19.88
N ALA A 60 -18.52 -27.16 -19.13
CA ALA A 60 -18.08 -28.48 -18.68
C ALA A 60 -19.10 -29.11 -17.71
N PHE A 61 -19.61 -28.36 -16.72
CA PHE A 61 -20.63 -28.84 -15.78
C PHE A 61 -21.90 -29.32 -16.49
N ILE A 62 -22.36 -28.58 -17.51
CA ILE A 62 -23.56 -28.98 -18.26
C ILE A 62 -23.34 -30.25 -19.07
N GLN A 63 -22.20 -30.36 -19.76
CA GLN A 63 -21.87 -31.53 -20.58
C GLN A 63 -21.60 -32.79 -19.76
N THR A 64 -21.07 -32.64 -18.55
CA THR A 64 -20.64 -33.77 -17.72
C THR A 64 -21.68 -34.17 -16.68
N VAL A 65 -22.61 -33.28 -16.33
CA VAL A 65 -23.63 -33.50 -15.28
C VAL A 65 -25.04 -33.31 -15.83
N CYS A 66 -25.39 -32.10 -16.25
CA CYS A 66 -26.78 -31.77 -16.60
C CYS A 66 -27.31 -32.49 -17.84
N SER A 67 -26.43 -32.94 -18.76
CA SER A 67 -26.82 -33.67 -19.97
C SER A 67 -26.81 -35.20 -19.82
N GLN A 68 -26.41 -35.74 -18.66
CA GLN A 68 -26.33 -37.19 -18.47
C GLN A 68 -27.73 -37.78 -18.19
N PRO A 69 -28.14 -38.88 -18.86
CA PRO A 69 -29.49 -39.45 -18.74
C PRO A 69 -29.95 -39.72 -17.30
N GLU A 70 -29.02 -40.15 -16.44
CA GLU A 70 -29.25 -40.44 -15.02
C GLU A 70 -29.69 -39.19 -14.25
N PHE A 71 -29.03 -38.06 -14.47
CA PHE A 71 -29.41 -36.80 -13.85
C PHE A 71 -30.72 -36.26 -14.41
N VAL A 72 -30.95 -36.40 -15.72
CA VAL A 72 -32.19 -35.96 -16.38
C VAL A 72 -33.41 -36.70 -15.80
N ALA A 73 -33.33 -38.02 -15.65
CA ALA A 73 -34.39 -38.81 -15.03
C ALA A 73 -34.62 -38.39 -13.57
N PHE A 74 -33.54 -38.24 -12.79
CA PHE A 74 -33.64 -37.79 -11.40
C PHE A 74 -34.25 -36.39 -11.26
N ALA A 75 -33.78 -35.42 -12.03
CA ALA A 75 -34.23 -34.03 -11.95
C ALA A 75 -35.69 -33.88 -12.36
N LYS A 76 -36.17 -34.62 -13.37
CA LYS A 76 -37.60 -34.63 -13.77
C LYS A 76 -38.54 -35.00 -12.64
N GLU A 77 -38.16 -36.00 -11.84
CA GLU A 77 -39.03 -36.55 -10.80
C GLU A 77 -38.88 -35.81 -9.47
N ASN A 78 -37.73 -35.17 -9.22
CA ASN A 78 -37.36 -34.74 -7.87
C ASN A 78 -36.99 -33.26 -7.73
N LEU A 79 -36.88 -32.49 -8.83
CA LEU A 79 -36.39 -31.11 -8.79
C LEU A 79 -37.17 -30.16 -9.70
N VAL A 80 -37.29 -28.90 -9.28
CA VAL A 80 -37.58 -27.78 -10.18
C VAL A 80 -36.26 -27.07 -10.50
N CYS A 81 -35.85 -27.09 -11.77
CA CYS A 81 -34.58 -26.51 -12.18
C CYS A 81 -34.79 -25.07 -12.71
N THR A 82 -33.86 -24.18 -12.40
CA THR A 82 -33.86 -22.83 -12.96
C THR A 82 -32.44 -22.35 -13.15
N GLN A 83 -32.25 -21.52 -14.17
CA GLN A 83 -31.00 -20.86 -14.43
C GLN A 83 -31.14 -19.35 -14.25
N VAL A 84 -30.19 -18.77 -13.52
CA VAL A 84 -29.99 -17.33 -13.41
C VAL A 84 -28.81 -16.94 -14.29
N LEU A 85 -29.09 -16.30 -15.43
CA LEU A 85 -28.08 -15.87 -16.40
C LEU A 85 -27.42 -14.56 -15.95
N GLU A 86 -26.09 -14.57 -15.88
CA GLU A 86 -25.29 -13.36 -15.72
C GLU A 86 -25.06 -12.73 -17.10
N GLN A 87 -25.85 -11.70 -17.45
CA GLN A 87 -25.52 -10.84 -18.59
C GLN A 87 -24.55 -9.75 -18.13
N ARG A 88 -23.45 -9.53 -18.88
CA ARG A 88 -22.57 -8.38 -18.66
C ARG A 88 -23.40 -7.10 -18.80
N THR A 89 -23.67 -6.43 -17.69
CA THR A 89 -24.25 -5.08 -17.67
C THR A 89 -23.31 -4.13 -16.93
N ASP A 90 -23.23 -2.89 -17.41
CA ASP A 90 -22.15 -1.93 -17.18
C ASP A 90 -22.13 -1.23 -15.82
N SER A 91 -22.86 -1.70 -14.80
CA SER A 91 -22.63 -1.24 -13.42
C SER A 91 -23.00 -2.27 -12.35
N ARG A 92 -22.18 -2.32 -11.29
CA ARG A 92 -22.41 -3.13 -10.08
C ARG A 92 -23.71 -2.71 -9.36
N GLU A 93 -24.17 -1.48 -9.53
CA GLU A 93 -25.40 -0.96 -8.91
C GLU A 93 -26.69 -1.41 -9.62
N GLU A 94 -26.70 -1.44 -10.96
CA GLU A 94 -27.81 -2.07 -11.69
C GLU A 94 -27.81 -3.58 -11.53
N ALA A 95 -26.63 -4.19 -11.46
CA ALA A 95 -26.48 -5.57 -11.04
C ALA A 95 -27.16 -5.76 -9.67
N ILE A 96 -26.83 -4.99 -8.64
CA ILE A 96 -27.45 -5.13 -7.31
C ILE A 96 -28.99 -4.89 -7.32
N LYS A 97 -29.49 -3.93 -8.11
CA LYS A 97 -30.94 -3.69 -8.26
C LYS A 97 -31.67 -4.83 -8.99
N LYS A 98 -31.07 -5.40 -10.04
CA LYS A 98 -31.62 -6.52 -10.83
C LYS A 98 -31.39 -7.88 -10.15
N PHE A 99 -30.34 -7.99 -9.33
CA PHE A 99 -29.93 -9.15 -8.52
C PHE A 99 -30.46 -9.11 -7.08
N ASN A 100 -31.52 -8.34 -6.79
CA ASN A 100 -32.28 -8.48 -5.54
C ASN A 100 -32.86 -9.91 -5.38
N ILE A 101 -32.82 -10.73 -6.44
CA ILE A 101 -33.15 -12.15 -6.48
C ILE A 101 -32.01 -13.06 -5.92
N LEU A 102 -30.76 -12.59 -5.89
CA LEU A 102 -29.59 -13.33 -5.35
C LEU A 102 -29.32 -13.06 -3.87
N HIS A 103 -29.98 -12.05 -3.28
CA HIS A 103 -29.93 -11.72 -1.85
C HIS A 103 -30.28 -12.90 -0.90
N PRO A 104 -31.17 -13.86 -1.22
CA PRO A 104 -31.41 -15.02 -0.36
C PRO A 104 -30.28 -16.07 -0.37
N PHE A 105 -29.25 -15.94 -1.22
CA PHE A 105 -28.22 -16.98 -1.39
C PHE A 105 -26.81 -16.60 -0.91
N ASN A 106 -26.54 -15.33 -0.65
CA ASN A 106 -25.30 -14.81 -0.05
C ASN A 106 -24.00 -15.35 -0.70
N LEU A 107 -23.91 -15.28 -2.03
CA LEU A 107 -22.80 -15.86 -2.82
C LEU A 107 -21.60 -14.91 -2.92
N VAL A 108 -20.39 -15.48 -2.85
CA VAL A 108 -19.10 -14.76 -2.92
C VAL A 108 -18.41 -14.93 -4.30
N HIS A 109 -18.96 -15.80 -5.18
CA HIS A 109 -18.39 -16.13 -6.49
C HIS A 109 -19.43 -16.04 -7.61
N ALA A 110 -18.99 -15.72 -8.84
CA ALA A 110 -19.85 -15.48 -10.01
C ALA A 110 -20.53 -16.75 -10.59
N HIS A 111 -20.12 -17.95 -10.17
CA HIS A 111 -20.69 -19.22 -10.64
C HIS A 111 -20.99 -20.16 -9.46
N ALA A 112 -22.26 -20.59 -9.31
CA ALA A 112 -22.69 -21.45 -8.21
C ALA A 112 -23.82 -22.40 -8.61
N VAL A 113 -23.90 -23.57 -7.97
CA VAL A 113 -25.00 -24.52 -8.11
C VAL A 113 -25.64 -24.71 -6.75
N ILE A 114 -26.90 -24.36 -6.61
CA ILE A 114 -27.54 -24.20 -5.31
C ILE A 114 -28.77 -25.10 -5.23
N ILE A 115 -28.98 -25.69 -4.06
CA ILE A 115 -30.25 -26.33 -3.72
C ILE A 115 -31.04 -25.39 -2.83
N ALA A 116 -32.25 -25.06 -3.26
CA ALA A 116 -33.24 -24.37 -2.46
C ALA A 116 -34.40 -25.31 -2.12
N ASN A 117 -35.07 -25.07 -1.01
CA ASN A 117 -36.32 -25.78 -0.69
C ASN A 117 -37.48 -25.23 -1.53
N SER A 118 -38.67 -25.83 -1.40
CA SER A 118 -39.88 -25.41 -2.12
C SER A 118 -40.34 -23.98 -1.79
N ASP A 119 -39.82 -23.34 -0.73
CA ASP A 119 -40.09 -21.93 -0.40
C ASP A 119 -39.06 -20.97 -1.01
N GLY A 120 -38.16 -21.47 -1.88
CA GLY A 120 -37.12 -20.67 -2.52
C GLY A 120 -35.97 -20.26 -1.59
N LYS A 121 -35.81 -20.94 -0.43
CA LYS A 121 -34.70 -20.68 0.50
C LYS A 121 -33.56 -21.64 0.27
N ARG A 122 -32.32 -21.12 0.25
CA ARG A 122 -31.10 -21.93 0.19
C ARG A 122 -31.06 -22.97 1.30
N ILE A 123 -30.87 -24.25 0.94
CA ILE A 123 -30.64 -25.35 1.88
C ILE A 123 -29.31 -26.07 1.63
N GLY A 124 -28.64 -25.80 0.52
CA GLY A 124 -27.27 -26.23 0.29
C GLY A 124 -26.67 -25.66 -0.99
N GLU A 125 -25.38 -25.87 -1.19
CA GLU A 125 -24.64 -25.54 -2.42
C GLU A 125 -23.80 -26.74 -2.82
N LEU A 126 -23.66 -26.93 -4.12
CA LEU A 126 -23.03 -28.08 -4.75
C LEU A 126 -21.82 -27.63 -5.56
N SER A 127 -20.83 -28.51 -5.66
CA SER A 127 -19.66 -28.27 -6.53
C SER A 127 -20.09 -28.20 -7.99
N THR A 128 -19.56 -27.23 -8.73
CA THR A 128 -19.64 -27.17 -10.20
C THR A 128 -18.73 -28.19 -10.90
N ARG A 129 -17.94 -28.96 -10.14
CA ARG A 129 -17.06 -30.05 -10.62
C ARG A 129 -17.22 -31.32 -9.77
N PRO A 130 -18.38 -31.99 -9.80
CA PRO A 130 -18.55 -33.25 -9.09
C PRO A 130 -17.70 -34.36 -9.73
N LYS A 131 -17.33 -35.37 -8.92
CA LYS A 131 -16.51 -36.52 -9.37
C LYS A 131 -17.23 -37.43 -10.38
N SER A 132 -18.55 -37.55 -10.24
CA SER A 132 -19.43 -38.28 -11.14
C SER A 132 -20.87 -37.75 -11.03
N VAL A 133 -21.75 -38.10 -11.97
CA VAL A 133 -23.18 -37.75 -11.90
C VAL A 133 -23.89 -38.47 -10.76
N GLY A 134 -23.55 -39.72 -10.51
CA GLY A 134 -24.07 -40.46 -9.35
C GLY A 134 -23.72 -39.80 -8.02
N ASP A 135 -22.48 -39.31 -7.87
CA ASP A 135 -22.08 -38.56 -6.67
C ASP A 135 -22.83 -37.23 -6.56
N PHE A 136 -23.03 -36.53 -7.67
CA PHE A 136 -23.77 -35.28 -7.70
C PHE A 136 -25.24 -35.46 -7.28
N ILE A 137 -25.91 -36.49 -7.78
CA ILE A 137 -27.27 -36.84 -7.37
C ILE A 137 -27.31 -37.21 -5.89
N LYS A 138 -26.33 -37.99 -5.40
CA LYS A 138 -26.24 -38.36 -3.99
C LYS A 138 -26.04 -37.15 -3.08
N ASP A 139 -25.25 -36.17 -3.51
CA ASP A 139 -25.04 -34.92 -2.77
C ASP A 139 -26.34 -34.11 -2.70
N ILE A 140 -27.10 -34.03 -3.81
CA ILE A 140 -28.42 -33.40 -3.83
C ILE A 140 -29.35 -34.09 -2.82
N GLN A 141 -29.47 -35.42 -2.92
CA GLN A 141 -30.33 -36.21 -2.03
C GLN A 141 -29.93 -36.05 -0.56
N THR A 142 -28.62 -35.99 -0.28
CA THR A 142 -28.10 -35.78 1.08
C THR A 142 -28.45 -34.40 1.62
N ILE A 143 -28.32 -33.35 0.80
CA ILE A 143 -28.69 -31.98 1.17
C ILE A 143 -30.19 -31.88 1.42
N VAL A 144 -31.01 -32.43 0.53
CA VAL A 144 -32.47 -32.41 0.65
C VAL A 144 -32.94 -33.22 1.86
N ALA A 145 -32.38 -34.41 2.10
CA ALA A 145 -32.76 -35.26 3.23
C ALA A 145 -32.39 -34.68 4.61
N LYS A 146 -31.36 -33.83 4.67
CA LYS A 146 -30.95 -33.12 5.88
C LYS A 146 -31.71 -31.82 6.12
N ALA A 147 -32.49 -31.35 5.13
CA ALA A 147 -33.32 -30.17 5.27
C ALA A 147 -34.64 -30.53 5.99
N PRO A 148 -35.01 -29.84 7.07
CA PRO A 148 -36.23 -30.16 7.81
C PRO A 148 -37.49 -30.01 6.93
N ALA A 149 -38.37 -31.01 6.96
CA ALA A 149 -39.51 -31.19 6.04
C ALA A 149 -40.60 -30.10 6.12
N ASN A 150 -40.50 -29.15 7.05
CA ASN A 150 -41.37 -27.98 7.11
C ASN A 150 -40.50 -26.74 7.17
N GLY A 151 -40.61 -25.88 6.16
CA GLY A 151 -40.05 -24.54 6.15
C GLY A 151 -40.71 -23.66 7.21
N ASP A 152 -40.33 -23.81 8.47
CA ASP A 152 -40.53 -22.77 9.49
C ASP A 152 -39.40 -22.79 10.53
N ALA A 153 -38.47 -21.87 10.35
CA ALA A 153 -37.70 -21.30 11.45
C ALA A 153 -37.80 -19.77 11.31
N ARG A 154 -39.02 -19.23 11.28
CA ARG A 154 -39.27 -17.92 11.86
C ARG A 154 -39.44 -18.16 13.35
N LEU A 155 -38.56 -17.58 14.17
CA LEU A 155 -38.91 -17.27 15.54
C LEU A 155 -40.11 -16.33 15.49
N LYS A 156 -41.31 -16.87 15.71
CA LYS A 156 -42.47 -16.09 16.11
C LYS A 156 -42.24 -15.63 17.55
N TYR A 157 -41.88 -14.37 17.74
CA TYR A 157 -42.24 -13.65 18.96
C TYR A 157 -43.46 -12.80 18.62
N SER A 158 -44.63 -13.40 18.73
CA SER A 158 -45.89 -12.69 18.92
C SER A 158 -46.42 -13.07 20.29
N GLU A 159 -46.68 -12.06 21.11
CA GLU A 159 -47.36 -12.12 22.42
C GLU A 159 -46.53 -12.70 23.57
N VAL A 160 -45.73 -11.83 24.20
CA VAL A 160 -45.51 -11.94 25.65
C VAL A 160 -46.68 -11.24 26.31
N GLU A 161 -47.50 -12.02 27.00
CA GLU A 161 -48.54 -11.55 27.91
C GLU A 161 -47.98 -10.47 28.86
N LEU A 162 -48.77 -9.41 29.01
CA LEU A 162 -48.67 -8.46 30.10
C LEU A 162 -48.59 -9.21 31.44
N PHE A 163 -47.40 -9.27 32.04
CA PHE A 163 -47.26 -9.64 33.44
C PHE A 163 -47.66 -8.44 34.30
N ASP A 164 -48.94 -8.39 34.59
CA ASP A 164 -49.52 -7.60 35.67
C ASP A 164 -49.10 -8.23 37.01
N LYS A 165 -48.02 -7.72 37.60
CA LYS A 165 -47.72 -7.90 39.03
C LYS A 165 -47.32 -6.57 39.63
N LYS A 166 -48.30 -5.98 40.34
CA LYS A 166 -48.15 -4.86 41.27
C LYS A 166 -46.86 -4.99 42.09
N PHE A 167 -45.99 -3.97 42.03
CA PHE A 167 -45.05 -3.68 43.11
C PHE A 167 -44.79 -2.18 43.24
N VAL A 168 -44.51 -1.80 44.49
CA VAL A 168 -44.72 -0.51 45.15
C VAL A 168 -43.65 0.53 44.78
N PRO A 169 -44.00 1.83 44.62
CA PRO A 169 -43.02 2.89 44.35
C PRO A 169 -42.09 3.08 45.55
N GLY A 170 -40.78 2.97 45.31
CA GLY A 170 -39.75 3.02 46.34
C GLY A 170 -38.54 3.87 45.97
N LYS A 171 -38.59 5.13 46.45
CA LYS A 171 -37.49 6.07 46.78
C LYS A 171 -36.68 6.71 45.63
N THR A 172 -36.90 8.03 45.53
CA THR A 172 -35.93 9.03 45.07
C THR A 172 -34.57 8.83 45.77
N TYR A 173 -33.50 8.80 44.98
CA TYR A 173 -32.12 8.72 45.47
C TYR A 173 -31.62 10.14 45.75
N GLU A 174 -31.55 10.55 47.00
CA GLU A 174 -30.72 11.69 47.39
C GLU A 174 -29.25 11.23 47.48
N PRO A 175 -28.29 11.94 46.87
CA PRO A 175 -26.89 11.58 46.92
C PRO A 175 -26.38 11.66 48.37
N GLN A 176 -26.11 10.51 48.97
CA GLN A 176 -25.35 10.42 50.22
C GLN A 176 -23.86 10.69 49.92
N PRO A 177 -23.13 11.40 50.80
CA PRO A 177 -21.69 11.55 50.66
C PRO A 177 -21.04 10.16 50.64
N PRO A 178 -20.08 9.88 49.73
CA PRO A 178 -19.50 8.55 49.60
C PRO A 178 -18.75 8.17 50.88
N THR A 179 -19.07 7.00 51.43
CA THR A 179 -18.29 6.37 52.50
C THR A 179 -17.10 5.64 51.87
N PHE A 180 -15.90 6.19 52.07
CA PHE A 180 -14.67 5.63 51.50
C PHE A 180 -14.25 4.35 52.21
N SER A 181 -13.79 3.37 51.42
CA SER A 181 -13.17 2.17 51.95
C SER A 181 -11.70 2.45 52.28
N PRO A 182 -11.23 2.18 53.52
CA PRO A 182 -9.82 2.34 53.84
C PRO A 182 -8.95 1.30 53.11
N ALA A 183 -9.52 0.14 52.73
CA ALA A 183 -8.82 -0.93 52.03
C ALA A 183 -8.58 -0.58 50.54
N PRO A 184 -7.46 -1.03 49.93
CA PRO A 184 -7.25 -0.94 48.48
C PRO A 184 -8.21 -1.84 47.69
N LEU A 185 -8.54 -1.44 46.46
CA LEU A 185 -9.29 -2.25 45.50
C LEU A 185 -8.48 -3.51 45.11
N LYS A 186 -9.16 -4.66 44.99
CA LYS A 186 -8.55 -5.94 44.62
C LYS A 186 -9.42 -6.72 43.65
N GLY A 187 -8.80 -7.47 42.74
CA GLY A 187 -9.50 -8.40 41.82
C GLY A 187 -9.25 -8.09 40.34
N ARG A 188 -10.02 -8.74 39.45
CA ARG A 188 -9.97 -8.55 37.99
C ARG A 188 -11.31 -8.04 37.50
N TYR A 189 -11.28 -6.96 36.74
CA TYR A 189 -12.47 -6.25 36.30
C TYR A 189 -12.46 -6.05 34.79
N LEU A 190 -13.54 -6.43 34.11
CA LEU A 190 -13.76 -6.16 32.70
C LEU A 190 -14.98 -5.24 32.58
N ALA A 191 -14.82 -4.10 31.93
CA ALA A 191 -15.94 -3.22 31.58
C ALA A 191 -16.18 -3.27 30.08
N PHE A 192 -17.29 -3.89 29.68
CA PHE A 192 -17.69 -4.00 28.28
C PHE A 192 -18.74 -2.95 27.94
N MET A 193 -18.50 -2.19 26.88
CA MET A 193 -19.37 -1.12 26.42
C MET A 193 -19.83 -1.41 24.98
N ALA A 194 -21.10 -1.13 24.68
CA ALA A 194 -21.62 -1.21 23.33
C ALA A 194 -22.20 0.13 22.87
N GLY A 195 -21.81 0.53 21.67
CA GLY A 195 -22.21 1.79 21.06
C GLY A 195 -23.41 1.64 20.11
N VAL A 196 -24.41 2.51 20.25
CA VAL A 196 -25.57 2.61 19.34
C VAL A 196 -25.61 4.01 18.71
N ARG A 197 -25.59 4.08 17.38
CA ARG A 197 -25.48 5.33 16.61
C ARG A 197 -26.25 5.25 15.29
N VAL A 198 -26.52 6.38 14.64
CA VAL A 198 -27.17 6.42 13.31
C VAL A 198 -26.14 6.55 12.19
N ASN A 199 -25.16 7.41 12.39
CA ASN A 199 -24.07 7.72 11.48
C ASN A 199 -22.71 7.44 12.16
N ILE A 200 -21.69 7.27 11.33
CA ILE A 200 -20.31 7.22 11.81
C ILE A 200 -19.88 8.64 12.23
N TRP A 201 -19.23 8.74 13.39
CA TRP A 201 -18.68 9.96 13.98
C TRP A 201 -19.65 11.14 14.06
N GLU A 202 -20.75 10.98 14.79
CA GLU A 202 -21.72 12.04 15.15
C GLU A 202 -21.13 13.03 16.16
N THR A 203 -20.06 13.73 15.75
CA THR A 203 -19.28 14.64 16.60
C THR A 203 -20.11 15.77 17.21
N THR A 204 -21.08 16.31 16.47
CA THR A 204 -22.04 17.29 16.98
C THR A 204 -23.42 17.01 16.35
N ARG A 205 -24.50 17.58 16.89
CA ARG A 205 -25.86 17.36 16.33
C ARG A 205 -25.98 17.63 14.82
N PRO A 206 -25.35 18.67 14.24
CA PRO A 206 -25.36 18.85 12.78
C PRO A 206 -24.17 18.20 12.05
N ARG A 207 -23.15 17.70 12.76
CA ARG A 207 -21.87 17.29 12.15
C ARG A 207 -21.57 15.82 12.40
N PHE A 208 -21.61 15.05 11.32
CA PHE A 208 -21.13 13.68 11.27
C PHE A 208 -20.08 13.50 10.17
N HIS A 209 -19.22 12.49 10.30
CA HIS A 209 -18.11 12.25 9.40
C HIS A 209 -18.12 10.79 8.89
N GLY A 210 -18.25 10.59 7.56
CA GLY A 210 -18.29 9.26 6.93
C GLY A 210 -19.29 9.19 5.76
N THR A 211 -19.15 8.18 4.88
CA THR A 211 -20.00 8.01 3.69
C THR A 211 -21.13 6.99 3.85
N TRP A 212 -21.32 6.42 5.04
CA TRP A 212 -22.24 5.30 5.28
C TRP A 212 -23.25 5.66 6.38
N MET A 213 -24.55 5.52 6.09
CA MET A 213 -25.58 5.46 7.13
C MET A 213 -25.58 4.03 7.72
N GLU A 214 -25.69 3.88 9.04
CA GLU A 214 -25.59 2.57 9.71
C GLU A 214 -26.93 2.07 10.27
N ARG A 215 -28.06 2.66 9.84
CA ARG A 215 -29.40 2.30 10.33
C ARG A 215 -29.73 0.82 10.12
N ASP A 216 -29.36 0.28 8.98
CA ASP A 216 -29.54 -1.13 8.62
C ASP A 216 -28.73 -2.10 9.48
N ARG A 217 -27.65 -1.62 10.11
CA ARG A 217 -26.76 -2.44 10.96
C ARG A 217 -27.16 -2.45 12.44
N HIS A 218 -27.94 -1.45 12.88
CA HIS A 218 -28.44 -1.36 14.24
C HIS A 218 -29.81 -2.04 14.34
N SER A 219 -29.81 -3.33 14.69
CA SER A 219 -31.03 -4.13 14.81
C SER A 219 -31.23 -4.70 16.22
N PRO A 220 -32.49 -4.86 16.68
CA PRO A 220 -32.83 -5.57 17.90
C PRO A 220 -32.20 -6.97 17.99
N GLU A 221 -32.14 -7.67 16.86
CA GLU A 221 -31.54 -9.01 16.77
C GLU A 221 -30.04 -9.00 17.11
N ASN A 222 -29.29 -8.05 16.57
CA ASN A 222 -27.85 -7.95 16.85
C ASN A 222 -27.60 -7.55 18.31
N ALA A 223 -28.42 -6.67 18.88
CA ALA A 223 -28.33 -6.29 20.29
C ALA A 223 -28.60 -7.50 21.20
N LEU A 224 -29.62 -8.30 20.89
CA LEU A 224 -29.91 -9.54 21.59
C LEU A 224 -28.75 -10.55 21.48
N LYS A 225 -28.19 -10.74 20.28
CA LYS A 225 -27.04 -11.66 20.08
C LYS A 225 -25.82 -11.23 20.88
N MET A 226 -25.47 -9.95 20.84
CA MET A 226 -24.36 -9.41 21.62
C MET A 226 -24.62 -9.60 23.11
N ARG A 227 -25.81 -9.20 23.59
CA ARG A 227 -26.15 -9.31 25.01
C ARG A 227 -26.15 -10.75 25.51
N LYS A 228 -26.70 -11.67 24.72
CA LYS A 228 -26.72 -13.09 24.99
C LYS A 228 -25.30 -13.66 25.04
N SER A 229 -24.42 -13.23 24.14
CA SER A 229 -23.02 -13.67 24.13
C SER A 229 -22.32 -13.36 25.45
N LEU A 230 -22.59 -12.19 26.04
CA LEU A 230 -22.10 -11.85 27.38
C LEU A 230 -22.71 -12.73 28.46
N ALA A 231 -24.04 -12.84 28.51
CA ALA A 231 -24.74 -13.62 29.54
C ALA A 231 -24.33 -15.11 29.55
N ASP A 232 -24.20 -15.71 28.37
CA ASP A 232 -23.80 -17.10 28.22
C ASP A 232 -22.33 -17.32 28.63
N SER A 233 -21.46 -16.38 28.26
CA SER A 233 -20.03 -16.49 28.52
C SER A 233 -19.70 -16.17 29.98
N PHE A 234 -20.35 -15.16 30.56
CA PHE A 234 -20.24 -14.72 31.95
C PHE A 234 -21.63 -14.52 32.58
N PRO A 235 -22.19 -15.54 33.24
CA PRO A 235 -23.44 -15.41 33.98
C PRO A 235 -23.35 -14.31 35.05
N GLY A 236 -24.36 -13.44 35.11
CA GLY A 236 -24.36 -12.27 35.99
C GLY A 236 -23.55 -11.08 35.47
N SER A 237 -22.99 -11.16 34.26
CA SER A 237 -22.33 -10.03 33.58
C SER A 237 -23.29 -8.85 33.42
N ARG A 238 -22.77 -7.63 33.58
CA ARG A 238 -23.45 -6.38 33.23
C ARG A 238 -22.60 -5.59 32.23
N MET A 239 -23.24 -4.88 31.33
CA MET A 239 -22.55 -4.04 30.33
C MET A 239 -23.13 -2.64 30.23
N THR A 240 -22.40 -1.72 29.62
CA THR A 240 -22.85 -0.35 29.35
C THR A 240 -23.28 -0.20 27.90
N TRP A 241 -24.50 0.28 27.66
CA TRP A 241 -25.01 0.66 26.35
C TRP A 241 -24.95 2.18 26.21
N ALA A 242 -24.09 2.67 25.33
CA ALA A 242 -23.90 4.10 25.10
C ALA A 242 -24.60 4.52 23.80
N TRP A 243 -25.49 5.49 23.90
CA TRP A 243 -26.35 5.92 22.79
C TRP A 243 -25.99 7.31 22.30
N SER A 244 -25.85 7.46 20.99
CA SER A 244 -25.70 8.79 20.40
C SER A 244 -27.00 9.60 20.50
N TRP A 245 -26.88 10.94 20.42
CA TRP A 245 -28.04 11.82 20.46
C TRP A 245 -29.04 11.52 19.33
N HIS A 246 -28.54 11.21 18.12
CA HIS A 246 -29.41 10.84 17.00
C HIS A 246 -30.11 9.51 17.23
N ALA A 247 -29.42 8.49 17.74
CA ALA A 247 -30.03 7.18 18.00
C ALA A 247 -31.13 7.25 19.08
N LEU A 248 -30.96 8.11 20.09
CA LEU A 248 -32.00 8.35 21.11
C LEU A 248 -33.29 8.93 20.51
N ASN A 249 -33.17 9.71 19.43
CA ASN A 249 -34.29 10.41 18.78
C ASN A 249 -34.79 9.75 17.49
N ASP A 250 -34.09 8.74 16.96
CA ASP A 250 -34.44 8.13 15.67
C ASP A 250 -35.77 7.34 15.79
N GLN A 251 -36.67 7.58 14.83
CA GLN A 251 -38.02 7.03 14.83
C GLN A 251 -38.18 5.80 13.94
N GLU A 252 -37.11 5.32 13.30
CA GLU A 252 -37.20 4.08 12.54
C GLU A 252 -37.55 2.89 13.46
N PRO A 253 -38.32 1.90 12.95
CA PRO A 253 -38.85 0.82 13.77
C PRO A 253 -37.78 0.05 14.56
N ASN A 254 -36.60 -0.17 13.97
CA ASN A 254 -35.47 -0.83 14.62
C ASN A 254 -34.96 -0.06 15.85
N TYR A 255 -34.83 1.27 15.80
CA TYR A 255 -34.38 2.08 16.95
C TYR A 255 -35.46 2.19 18.02
N VAL A 256 -36.74 2.27 17.63
CA VAL A 256 -37.86 2.21 18.57
C VAL A 256 -37.83 0.91 19.39
N GLU A 257 -37.64 -0.23 18.70
CA GLU A 257 -37.54 -1.53 19.37
C GLU A 257 -36.25 -1.69 20.17
N LEU A 258 -35.11 -1.20 19.67
CA LEU A 258 -33.84 -1.21 20.42
C LEU A 258 -33.98 -0.45 21.75
N ARG A 259 -34.66 0.70 21.77
CA ARG A 259 -34.89 1.45 23.02
C ARG A 259 -35.73 0.65 24.03
N LYS A 260 -36.73 -0.10 23.57
CA LYS A 260 -37.50 -1.00 24.44
C LYS A 260 -36.63 -2.12 25.01
N LEU A 261 -35.76 -2.71 24.19
CA LEU A 261 -34.81 -3.74 24.63
C LEU A 261 -33.83 -3.23 25.69
N MET A 262 -33.36 -1.98 25.61
CA MET A 262 -32.47 -1.43 26.63
C MET A 262 -33.14 -1.40 28.01
N LEU A 263 -34.42 -1.01 28.08
CA LEU A 263 -35.19 -1.06 29.33
C LEU A 263 -35.28 -2.49 29.87
N GLN A 264 -35.50 -3.46 28.96
CA GLN A 264 -35.49 -4.87 29.34
C GLN A 264 -34.11 -5.30 29.87
N PHE A 265 -33.02 -4.99 29.16
CA PHE A 265 -31.67 -5.38 29.56
C PHE A 265 -31.27 -4.77 30.90
N HIS A 266 -31.67 -3.53 31.17
CA HIS A 266 -31.49 -2.91 32.48
C HIS A 266 -32.23 -3.68 33.59
N LYS A 267 -33.52 -3.99 33.38
CA LYS A 267 -34.34 -4.68 34.39
C LYS A 267 -33.90 -6.12 34.61
N GLU A 268 -33.51 -6.81 33.55
CA GLU A 268 -33.18 -8.24 33.59
C GLU A 268 -31.74 -8.48 34.07
N TYR A 269 -30.79 -7.68 33.59
CA TYR A 269 -29.38 -7.92 33.85
C TYR A 269 -28.73 -6.86 34.73
N GLY A 270 -29.31 -5.67 34.86
CA GLY A 270 -28.66 -4.53 35.51
C GLY A 270 -27.68 -3.79 34.61
N ASP A 271 -27.84 -3.89 33.28
CA ASP A 271 -27.03 -3.14 32.32
C ASP A 271 -27.21 -1.62 32.51
N GLU A 272 -26.17 -0.85 32.23
CA GLU A 272 -26.19 0.61 32.29
C GLU A 272 -26.53 1.19 30.91
N ILE A 273 -27.42 2.18 30.85
CA ILE A 273 -27.80 2.85 29.60
C ILE A 273 -27.37 4.31 29.76
N THR A 274 -26.49 4.78 28.90
CA THR A 274 -25.94 6.15 29.01
C THR A 274 -25.86 6.86 27.67
N LEU A 275 -25.55 8.16 27.73
CA LEU A 275 -25.26 8.98 26.57
C LEU A 275 -23.83 8.72 26.07
N TRP A 276 -23.73 8.68 24.75
CA TRP A 276 -22.47 8.69 24.02
C TRP A 276 -22.23 10.07 23.40
N GLN A 277 -21.61 10.95 24.18
CA GLN A 277 -21.50 12.39 23.89
C GLN A 277 -20.58 12.67 22.70
N GLY A 278 -21.16 13.07 21.57
CA GLY A 278 -20.41 13.36 20.34
C GLY A 278 -19.58 12.17 19.84
N MET A 279 -20.04 10.96 20.18
CA MET A 279 -19.28 9.73 20.08
C MET A 279 -17.91 9.81 20.80
N TYR A 280 -16.82 9.97 20.06
CA TYR A 280 -15.47 9.95 20.60
C TYR A 280 -14.83 11.33 20.68
N PHE A 281 -15.41 12.34 20.00
CA PHE A 281 -14.71 13.60 19.73
C PHE A 281 -15.59 14.82 19.95
N GLY A 282 -16.70 14.70 20.68
CA GLY A 282 -17.69 15.77 20.81
C GLY A 282 -17.08 17.13 21.18
N ASP A 283 -16.29 17.15 22.24
CA ASP A 283 -15.68 18.37 22.77
C ASP A 283 -14.59 18.97 21.86
N LYS A 284 -14.04 18.19 20.91
CA LYS A 284 -13.10 18.73 19.91
C LYS A 284 -13.81 19.53 18.81
N PHE A 285 -15.10 19.26 18.59
CA PHE A 285 -15.89 19.88 17.51
C PHE A 285 -16.99 20.82 18.02
N ASN A 286 -17.24 20.87 19.33
CA ASN A 286 -18.21 21.74 19.98
C ASN A 286 -17.52 22.75 20.89
N THR A 287 -18.26 23.81 21.23
CA THR A 287 -17.87 24.69 22.35
C THR A 287 -18.21 24.00 23.67
N VAL A 288 -17.48 24.33 24.74
CA VAL A 288 -17.74 23.79 26.09
C VAL A 288 -19.21 23.96 26.50
N GLU A 289 -19.79 25.15 26.28
CA GLU A 289 -21.19 25.41 26.63
C GLU A 289 -22.18 24.59 25.79
N GLN A 290 -21.89 24.41 24.50
CA GLN A 290 -22.72 23.54 23.66
C GLN A 290 -22.58 22.07 24.07
N SER A 291 -21.39 21.60 24.43
CA SER A 291 -21.17 20.25 24.95
C SER A 291 -21.92 20.01 26.26
N LYS A 292 -21.89 20.95 27.21
CA LYS A 292 -22.69 20.87 28.46
C LYS A 292 -24.18 20.76 28.16
N LYS A 293 -24.68 21.57 27.21
CA LYS A 293 -26.09 21.54 26.79
C LYS A 293 -26.46 20.21 26.12
N ASP A 294 -25.67 19.75 25.17
CA ASP A 294 -25.88 18.47 24.47
C ASP A 294 -25.87 17.29 25.43
N LEU A 295 -24.99 17.33 26.42
CA LEU A 295 -24.87 16.34 27.46
C LEU A 295 -26.09 16.32 28.37
N HIS A 296 -26.50 17.48 28.89
CA HIS A 296 -27.69 17.63 29.74
C HIS A 296 -28.95 17.10 29.02
N GLU A 297 -29.23 17.60 27.82
CA GLU A 297 -30.41 17.21 27.05
C GLU A 297 -30.36 15.72 26.64
N GLY A 298 -29.17 15.19 26.32
CA GLY A 298 -28.98 13.78 26.02
C GLY A 298 -29.25 12.87 27.23
N LEU A 299 -28.77 13.25 28.42
CA LEU A 299 -29.02 12.53 29.67
C LEU A 299 -30.51 12.60 30.08
N GLU A 300 -31.19 13.72 29.82
CA GLU A 300 -32.64 13.80 29.98
C GLU A 300 -33.39 12.81 29.09
N LEU A 301 -32.97 12.67 27.83
CA LEU A 301 -33.55 11.69 26.90
C LEU A 301 -33.33 10.25 27.39
N VAL A 302 -32.13 9.94 27.87
CA VAL A 302 -31.82 8.62 28.47
C VAL A 302 -32.76 8.34 29.65
N SER A 303 -32.94 9.30 30.56
CA SER A 303 -33.82 9.10 31.71
C SER A 303 -35.29 9.01 31.35
N LYS A 304 -35.73 9.78 30.35
CA LYS A 304 -37.08 9.67 29.83
C LYS A 304 -37.32 8.30 29.20
N MET A 305 -36.33 7.77 28.48
CA MET A 305 -36.36 6.45 27.88
C MET A 305 -36.42 5.34 28.94
N MET A 306 -35.68 5.48 30.05
CA MET A 306 -35.59 4.46 31.09
C MET A 306 -36.70 4.54 32.14
N GLY A 307 -37.28 5.73 32.36
CA GLY A 307 -38.31 5.97 33.37
C GLY A 307 -37.77 5.95 34.80
N ASP A 308 -38.68 6.02 35.78
CA ASP A 308 -38.41 5.83 37.21
C ASP A 308 -37.27 6.67 37.81
N GLY A 309 -37.02 7.86 37.27
CA GLY A 309 -35.94 8.75 37.73
C GLY A 309 -34.54 8.22 37.44
N TYR A 310 -34.40 7.26 36.52
CA TYR A 310 -33.13 6.64 36.16
C TYR A 310 -32.07 7.68 35.77
N ARG A 311 -30.87 7.54 36.33
CA ARG A 311 -29.67 8.29 35.93
C ARG A 311 -28.51 7.29 35.75
N PRO A 312 -27.74 7.38 34.66
CA PRO A 312 -26.55 6.53 34.51
C PRO A 312 -25.50 6.92 35.54
N LYS A 313 -24.57 5.99 35.82
CA LYS A 313 -23.43 6.23 36.72
C LYS A 313 -22.22 6.78 35.96
N SER A 314 -22.17 6.58 34.65
CA SER A 314 -21.10 7.02 33.77
C SER A 314 -21.60 7.65 32.48
N VAL A 315 -20.73 8.39 31.80
CA VAL A 315 -20.91 8.88 30.41
C VAL A 315 -19.75 8.39 29.55
N MET A 316 -20.02 8.16 28.26
CA MET A 316 -19.00 7.80 27.28
C MET A 316 -18.81 8.96 26.30
N ALA A 317 -17.56 9.35 26.02
CA ALA A 317 -17.29 10.53 25.17
C ALA A 317 -16.00 10.46 24.35
N GLY A 318 -15.14 9.46 24.53
CA GLY A 318 -13.81 9.42 23.93
C GLY A 318 -12.86 10.41 24.56
N ILE A 319 -12.95 11.68 24.16
CA ILE A 319 -12.15 12.80 24.67
C ILE A 319 -13.11 13.88 25.19
N MET A 320 -13.03 14.17 26.51
CA MET A 320 -13.88 15.15 27.17
C MET A 320 -13.03 16.19 27.91
N SER A 321 -13.41 17.45 27.80
CA SER A 321 -12.76 18.59 28.45
C SER A 321 -13.03 18.61 29.96
N VAL A 322 -12.11 19.18 30.74
CA VAL A 322 -12.25 19.29 32.21
C VAL A 322 -13.45 20.14 32.62
N GLU A 323 -13.83 21.14 31.83
CA GLU A 323 -15.00 21.97 32.12
C GLU A 323 -16.33 21.24 31.90
N VAL A 324 -16.38 20.31 30.94
CA VAL A 324 -17.56 19.43 30.74
C VAL A 324 -17.61 18.33 31.80
N MET A 325 -16.46 17.74 32.15
CA MET A 325 -16.36 16.80 33.29
C MET A 325 -16.78 17.46 34.61
N LYS A 326 -16.39 18.72 34.84
CA LYS A 326 -16.82 19.50 36.00
C LYS A 326 -18.33 19.69 36.03
N PHE A 327 -18.93 20.02 34.90
CA PHE A 327 -20.38 20.10 34.78
C PHE A 327 -21.06 18.76 35.12
N LEU A 328 -20.52 17.63 34.64
CA LEU A 328 -21.04 16.30 35.01
C LEU A 328 -21.03 16.04 36.52
N ALA A 329 -19.92 16.30 37.19
CA ALA A 329 -19.82 16.07 38.64
C ALA A 329 -20.67 17.04 39.46
N GLU A 330 -20.62 18.34 39.13
CA GLU A 330 -21.22 19.39 39.95
C GLU A 330 -22.72 19.60 39.65
N SER A 331 -23.17 19.34 38.42
CA SER A 331 -24.54 19.60 37.96
C SER A 331 -25.35 18.34 37.68
N GLU A 332 -24.75 17.28 37.13
CA GLU A 332 -25.45 16.02 36.82
C GLU A 332 -25.30 14.94 37.90
N GLY A 333 -24.37 15.14 38.85
CA GLY A 333 -24.06 14.15 39.89
C GLY A 333 -23.40 12.87 39.35
N ILE A 334 -22.80 12.93 38.16
CA ILE A 334 -22.13 11.80 37.50
C ILE A 334 -20.63 11.93 37.72
N HIS A 335 -20.01 10.91 38.31
CA HIS A 335 -18.61 10.93 38.72
C HIS A 335 -17.73 9.93 37.96
N VAL A 336 -18.21 9.36 36.86
CA VAL A 336 -17.44 8.41 36.04
C VAL A 336 -17.58 8.77 34.57
N VAL A 337 -16.48 8.74 33.83
CA VAL A 337 -16.50 9.01 32.39
C VAL A 337 -15.48 8.14 31.66
N GLN A 338 -15.85 7.59 30.51
CA GLN A 338 -14.86 7.22 29.49
C GLN A 338 -14.53 8.53 28.74
N GLY A 339 -13.51 9.23 29.25
CA GLY A 339 -13.15 10.59 28.84
C GLY A 339 -11.73 10.73 28.28
N GLN A 340 -11.03 9.60 28.11
CA GLN A 340 -9.78 9.53 27.37
C GLN A 340 -9.74 8.29 26.47
N ILE A 341 -8.92 8.38 25.41
CA ILE A 341 -8.54 7.25 24.56
C ILE A 341 -7.03 7.10 24.71
N TRP A 342 -6.60 6.21 25.60
CA TRP A 342 -5.20 6.12 26.00
C TRP A 342 -4.30 5.83 24.80
N SER A 343 -3.23 6.61 24.63
CA SER A 343 -2.29 6.57 23.49
C SER A 343 -2.83 6.98 22.11
N GLN A 344 -4.04 7.54 21.97
CA GLN A 344 -4.54 7.99 20.66
C GLN A 344 -3.62 9.04 20.02
N PHE A 345 -3.12 8.80 18.79
CA PHE A 345 -2.33 9.79 18.05
C PHE A 345 -2.39 9.58 16.51
N ASN A 346 -2.87 10.60 15.78
CA ASN A 346 -3.28 10.61 14.36
C ASN A 346 -4.16 9.45 13.89
N VAL A 347 -4.87 8.78 14.79
CA VAL A 347 -5.93 7.85 14.41
C VAL A 347 -7.17 8.71 14.16
N ASP A 348 -7.78 8.56 12.98
CA ASP A 348 -8.84 9.43 12.47
C ASP A 348 -8.46 10.92 12.43
N GLY A 349 -7.15 11.21 12.37
CA GLY A 349 -6.61 12.57 12.41
C GLY A 349 -6.65 13.23 13.79
N GLN A 350 -6.85 12.46 14.87
CA GLN A 350 -7.04 12.96 16.24
C GLN A 350 -5.88 12.58 17.18
N GLY A 351 -5.67 13.35 18.24
CA GLY A 351 -4.69 13.12 19.31
C GLY A 351 -5.25 13.30 20.72
N GLY A 352 -4.83 12.43 21.63
CA GLY A 352 -5.16 12.41 23.05
C GLY A 352 -4.20 11.53 23.89
N ASP A 353 -2.94 11.39 23.51
CA ASP A 353 -1.91 10.67 24.27
C ASP A 353 -1.36 11.53 25.44
N GLY A 354 -0.95 10.90 26.54
CA GLY A 354 -0.32 11.57 27.68
C GLY A 354 -0.87 11.14 29.05
N GLY A 355 -2.09 10.59 29.07
CA GLY A 355 -2.78 10.15 30.29
C GLY A 355 -2.27 8.83 30.88
N ILE A 356 -2.88 8.46 32.00
CA ILE A 356 -2.68 7.17 32.69
C ILE A 356 -3.70 6.16 32.16
N ILE A 357 -3.25 4.94 31.83
CA ILE A 357 -4.09 3.88 31.24
C ILE A 357 -5.20 3.36 32.16
N TYR A 358 -4.98 3.42 33.47
CA TYR A 358 -5.92 3.02 34.52
C TYR A 358 -6.63 4.24 35.12
N PRO A 359 -7.70 4.03 35.91
CA PRO A 359 -8.53 5.13 36.42
C PRO A 359 -7.73 6.16 37.23
N TYR A 360 -8.05 7.44 37.05
CA TYR A 360 -7.54 8.54 37.87
C TYR A 360 -8.53 9.70 37.94
N TYR A 361 -8.32 10.60 38.90
CA TYR A 361 -9.01 11.90 38.96
C TYR A 361 -8.23 12.93 38.13
N PRO A 362 -8.81 13.55 37.10
CA PRO A 362 -8.13 14.55 36.30
C PRO A 362 -7.93 15.85 37.09
N SER A 363 -6.90 16.59 36.71
CA SER A 363 -6.63 17.96 37.13
C SER A 363 -7.63 18.89 36.44
N ARG A 364 -8.06 19.94 37.14
CA ARG A 364 -8.88 21.02 36.54
C ARG A 364 -8.19 21.78 35.41
N ASN A 365 -6.91 21.52 35.14
CA ASN A 365 -6.16 22.16 34.06
C ASN A 365 -6.15 21.36 32.76
N HIS A 366 -6.24 20.02 32.82
CA HIS A 366 -6.23 19.17 31.63
C HIS A 366 -6.72 17.74 31.92
N TYR A 367 -7.58 17.19 31.06
CA TYR A 367 -8.20 15.87 31.27
C TYR A 367 -7.21 14.69 31.32
N LEU A 368 -6.04 14.78 30.66
CA LEU A 368 -4.96 13.78 30.68
C LEU A 368 -4.03 13.91 31.89
N LYS A 369 -4.07 15.03 32.61
CA LYS A 369 -3.22 15.28 33.76
C LYS A 369 -3.92 14.77 35.02
N PRO A 370 -3.32 13.90 35.83
CA PRO A 370 -3.84 13.56 37.16
C PRO A 370 -3.80 14.78 38.09
N ALA A 371 -4.87 14.98 38.88
CA ALA A 371 -4.88 15.96 39.96
C ALA A 371 -3.75 15.68 40.96
N GLN A 372 -3.04 16.73 41.35
CA GLN A 372 -1.88 16.64 42.26
C GLN A 372 -2.28 16.68 43.73
N GLY A 373 -3.38 17.39 44.02
CA GLY A 373 -3.97 17.55 45.34
C GLY A 373 -5.07 16.55 45.66
N SER A 374 -5.58 16.65 46.88
CA SER A 374 -6.76 15.94 47.39
C SER A 374 -8.06 16.64 46.96
N ARG A 375 -9.22 16.04 47.28
CA ARG A 375 -10.57 16.60 47.05
C ARG A 375 -10.78 18.03 47.56
N LYS A 376 -9.96 18.51 48.50
CA LYS A 376 -10.05 19.87 49.06
C LYS A 376 -9.26 20.91 48.26
N ASP A 377 -8.39 20.46 47.37
CA ASP A 377 -7.50 21.31 46.61
C ASP A 377 -8.15 21.78 45.31
N ALA A 378 -7.86 23.02 44.90
CA ALA A 378 -8.47 23.63 43.71
C ALA A 378 -8.16 22.91 42.39
N ASP A 379 -7.12 22.07 42.36
CA ASP A 379 -6.73 21.29 41.18
C ASP A 379 -7.58 20.01 41.00
N PHE A 380 -8.31 19.56 42.02
CA PHE A 380 -9.00 18.28 42.00
C PHE A 380 -10.36 18.35 41.29
N LEU A 381 -10.62 17.38 40.41
CA LEU A 381 -11.92 17.15 39.81
C LEU A 381 -12.43 15.75 40.20
N ASP A 382 -13.57 15.70 40.88
CA ASP A 382 -14.19 14.45 41.36
C ASP A 382 -14.95 13.71 40.26
N VAL A 383 -14.21 13.34 39.22
CA VAL A 383 -14.65 12.49 38.12
C VAL A 383 -13.57 11.43 37.89
N VAL A 384 -13.95 10.16 37.88
CA VAL A 384 -13.04 9.08 37.50
C VAL A 384 -12.95 9.07 35.98
N ASN A 385 -11.78 9.41 35.45
CA ASN A 385 -11.52 9.34 34.02
C ASN A 385 -11.00 7.95 33.65
N LEU A 386 -11.70 7.29 32.73
CA LEU A 386 -11.45 5.91 32.29
C LEU A 386 -11.06 5.88 30.82
N ASP A 387 -10.22 4.91 30.47
CA ASP A 387 -9.92 4.55 29.08
C ASP A 387 -11.07 3.74 28.45
N GLY A 388 -11.09 3.68 27.12
CA GLY A 388 -12.11 2.98 26.33
C GLY A 388 -11.68 1.60 25.79
N TRP A 389 -10.40 1.41 25.49
CA TRP A 389 -9.88 0.14 24.96
C TRP A 389 -8.48 -0.13 25.46
N SER A 390 -8.28 -1.30 26.07
CA SER A 390 -6.94 -1.79 26.36
C SER A 390 -6.20 -2.09 25.07
N VAL A 391 -5.01 -1.52 24.90
CA VAL A 391 -4.16 -1.71 23.71
C VAL A 391 -2.86 -2.40 24.08
N ASP A 392 -2.26 -3.10 23.12
CA ASP A 392 -0.90 -3.61 23.24
C ASP A 392 0.08 -2.42 23.28
N PHE A 393 1.00 -2.37 24.24
CA PHE A 393 1.93 -1.25 24.41
C PHE A 393 2.93 -1.11 23.26
N PHE A 394 3.22 -2.18 22.52
CA PHE A 394 4.01 -2.11 21.30
C PHE A 394 3.23 -1.44 20.17
N ALA A 395 1.96 -1.81 19.98
CA ALA A 395 1.09 -1.13 19.03
C ALA A 395 0.90 0.34 19.40
N ALA A 396 0.64 0.63 20.67
CA ALA A 396 0.41 1.97 21.20
C ALA A 396 1.54 2.97 20.92
N ARG A 397 2.73 2.54 20.49
CA ARG A 397 3.84 3.41 20.09
C ARG A 397 3.71 3.94 18.65
N ASN A 398 2.98 3.23 17.80
CA ASN A 398 2.80 3.61 16.40
C ASN A 398 1.94 4.88 16.26
N ASN A 399 2.01 5.45 15.05
CA ASN A 399 1.22 6.59 14.63
C ASN A 399 0.12 6.16 13.65
N GLY A 400 -1.11 6.65 13.81
CA GLY A 400 -2.25 6.30 12.95
C GLY A 400 -2.82 4.90 13.20
N SER A 401 -3.58 4.37 12.25
CA SER A 401 -4.51 3.23 12.49
C SER A 401 -3.87 1.93 13.03
N GLY A 402 -2.56 1.73 12.90
CA GLY A 402 -1.83 0.58 13.46
C GLY A 402 -1.46 0.74 14.93
N SER A 403 -1.91 1.81 15.59
CA SER A 403 -1.63 2.07 17.00
C SER A 403 -2.73 1.65 17.98
N ARG A 404 -3.78 1.00 17.46
CA ARG A 404 -4.99 0.62 18.22
C ARG A 404 -5.18 -0.89 18.35
N ASP A 405 -4.20 -1.69 17.93
CA ASP A 405 -4.21 -3.13 18.17
C ASP A 405 -4.26 -3.38 19.70
N GLY A 406 -5.13 -4.29 20.12
CA GLY A 406 -5.57 -4.36 21.51
C GLY A 406 -6.66 -5.40 21.74
N VAL A 407 -7.56 -5.12 22.68
CA VAL A 407 -8.80 -5.91 22.83
C VAL A 407 -9.90 -5.50 21.84
N GLY A 408 -9.74 -4.37 21.13
CA GLY A 408 -10.74 -3.84 20.21
C GLY A 408 -11.03 -4.76 19.00
N PRO A 409 -12.29 -4.85 18.54
CA PRO A 409 -12.70 -5.85 17.56
C PRO A 409 -12.23 -5.57 16.14
N LEU A 410 -12.06 -4.31 15.76
CA LEU A 410 -11.82 -3.91 14.37
C LEU A 410 -10.41 -4.28 13.92
N GLU A 411 -9.44 -4.02 14.79
CA GLU A 411 -8.00 -4.22 14.59
C GLU A 411 -7.58 -5.68 14.84
N THR A 412 -8.35 -6.43 15.63
CA THR A 412 -8.07 -7.85 15.93
C THR A 412 -8.87 -8.82 15.05
N ASN A 413 -10.20 -8.80 15.13
CA ASN A 413 -11.04 -9.84 14.54
C ASN A 413 -11.83 -9.37 13.30
N GLY A 414 -11.96 -8.05 13.08
CA GLY A 414 -12.73 -7.44 12.00
C GLY A 414 -12.05 -7.44 10.63
N GLY A 415 -12.64 -6.78 9.63
CA GLY A 415 -12.13 -6.81 8.25
C GLY A 415 -10.76 -6.14 8.02
N TYR A 416 -10.21 -5.49 9.04
CA TYR A 416 -8.84 -4.96 9.08
C TYR A 416 -7.90 -5.81 9.95
N GLY A 417 -8.41 -6.84 10.63
CA GLY A 417 -7.72 -7.57 11.68
C GLY A 417 -6.97 -8.83 11.25
N LEU A 418 -6.45 -9.53 12.25
CA LEU A 418 -5.63 -10.75 12.16
C LEU A 418 -6.43 -12.03 11.87
N GLY A 419 -7.77 -11.96 11.85
CA GLY A 419 -8.66 -13.12 11.68
C GLY A 419 -8.95 -13.87 13.00
N PRO A 420 -9.87 -14.86 12.99
CA PRO A 420 -10.44 -15.49 14.19
C PRO A 420 -9.41 -15.95 15.23
N ASP A 421 -8.41 -16.71 14.80
CA ASP A 421 -7.51 -17.42 15.70
C ASP A 421 -6.42 -16.50 16.25
N TYR A 422 -5.93 -15.56 15.43
CA TYR A 422 -4.88 -14.63 15.82
C TYR A 422 -5.44 -13.40 16.54
N GLY A 423 -6.62 -12.92 16.14
CA GLY A 423 -7.32 -11.86 16.86
C GLY A 423 -7.69 -12.30 18.27
N LEU A 424 -8.16 -13.53 18.47
CA LEU A 424 -8.38 -14.08 19.82
C LEU A 424 -7.09 -14.13 20.64
N LYS A 425 -5.97 -14.56 20.05
CA LYS A 425 -4.69 -14.60 20.76
C LYS A 425 -4.18 -13.21 21.13
N GLU A 426 -4.37 -12.21 20.28
CA GLU A 426 -4.06 -10.79 20.57
C GLU A 426 -4.87 -10.28 21.75
N MET A 427 -6.19 -10.42 21.69
CA MET A 427 -7.06 -10.00 22.79
C MET A 427 -6.70 -10.70 24.10
N MET A 428 -6.35 -12.00 24.04
CA MET A 428 -5.93 -12.76 25.22
C MET A 428 -4.53 -12.39 25.73
N HIS A 429 -3.62 -12.00 24.84
CA HIS A 429 -2.29 -11.49 25.19
C HIS A 429 -2.41 -10.18 25.95
N VAL A 430 -3.15 -9.20 25.40
CA VAL A 430 -3.39 -7.92 26.08
C VAL A 430 -4.13 -8.16 27.40
N THR A 431 -5.15 -9.03 27.43
CA THR A 431 -5.81 -9.41 28.69
C THR A 431 -4.80 -9.95 29.72
N ASP A 432 -3.81 -10.74 29.30
CA ASP A 432 -2.79 -11.30 30.19
C ASP A 432 -1.91 -10.23 30.85
N VAL A 433 -1.49 -9.21 30.08
CA VAL A 433 -0.69 -8.08 30.58
C VAL A 433 -1.33 -7.41 31.79
N HIS A 434 -2.66 -7.37 31.84
CA HIS A 434 -3.43 -6.77 32.92
C HIS A 434 -3.90 -7.77 34.00
N PHE A 435 -4.21 -9.01 33.63
CA PHE A 435 -4.88 -9.97 34.52
C PHE A 435 -3.98 -11.08 35.07
N ASN A 436 -2.74 -11.26 34.59
CA ASN A 436 -1.87 -12.27 35.19
C ASN A 436 -1.61 -11.96 36.67
N GLU A 437 -1.28 -13.00 37.45
CA GLU A 437 -1.17 -12.88 38.91
C GLU A 437 -0.15 -11.82 39.34
N GLU A 438 0.96 -11.72 38.62
CA GLU A 438 2.00 -10.74 38.90
C GLU A 438 1.53 -9.30 38.62
N ALA A 439 0.77 -9.08 37.53
CA ALA A 439 0.20 -7.77 37.23
C ALA A 439 -0.84 -7.35 38.29
N VAL A 440 -1.76 -8.23 38.66
CA VAL A 440 -2.76 -7.96 39.70
C VAL A 440 -2.10 -7.75 41.06
N LYS A 441 -1.04 -8.51 41.38
CA LYS A 441 -0.27 -8.34 42.62
C LYS A 441 0.48 -7.01 42.67
N ARG A 442 1.10 -6.60 41.55
CA ARG A 442 1.80 -5.29 41.44
C ARG A 442 0.84 -4.11 41.55
N ASN A 443 -0.30 -4.19 40.87
CA ASN A 443 -1.23 -3.06 40.72
C ASN A 443 -2.40 -3.09 41.72
N GLY A 444 -2.52 -4.15 42.52
CA GLY A 444 -3.66 -4.43 43.39
C GLY A 444 -4.86 -5.03 42.66
N PHE A 445 -5.15 -4.56 41.45
CA PHE A 445 -6.25 -5.05 40.60
C PHE A 445 -5.87 -5.06 39.11
N GLY A 446 -6.59 -5.86 38.33
CA GLY A 446 -6.56 -5.84 36.87
C GLY A 446 -7.82 -5.16 36.32
N PHE A 447 -7.68 -4.34 35.28
CA PHE A 447 -8.79 -3.69 34.60
C PHE A 447 -8.64 -3.73 33.08
N ILE A 448 -9.69 -4.15 32.37
CA ILE A 448 -9.79 -4.15 30.91
C ILE A 448 -11.08 -3.44 30.50
N PRO A 449 -11.02 -2.21 29.95
CA PRO A 449 -12.12 -1.62 29.20
C PRO A 449 -12.09 -2.10 27.73
N ASP A 450 -13.27 -2.30 27.16
CA ASP A 450 -13.43 -2.58 25.73
C ASP A 450 -14.79 -2.09 25.19
N ILE A 451 -14.76 -1.37 24.06
CA ILE A 451 -15.95 -0.85 23.38
C ILE A 451 -16.13 -1.58 22.05
N TRP A 452 -17.33 -2.14 21.83
CA TRP A 452 -17.74 -2.69 20.55
C TRP A 452 -18.98 -1.97 20.04
N GLU A 453 -18.88 -1.27 18.92
CA GLU A 453 -20.08 -0.70 18.30
C GLU A 453 -21.00 -1.79 17.76
N LEU A 454 -22.30 -1.62 17.98
CA LEU A 454 -23.30 -2.58 17.55
C LEU A 454 -23.26 -2.79 16.03
N SER A 455 -22.99 -1.72 15.26
CA SER A 455 -22.82 -1.79 13.81
C SER A 455 -21.58 -2.56 13.37
N ILE A 456 -20.48 -2.51 14.14
CA ILE A 456 -19.28 -3.30 13.85
C ILE A 456 -19.54 -4.77 14.19
N PHE A 457 -20.16 -5.05 15.33
CA PHE A 457 -20.57 -6.42 15.69
C PHE A 457 -21.47 -7.06 14.64
N ALA A 458 -22.38 -6.28 14.04
CA ALA A 458 -23.25 -6.73 12.95
C ALA A 458 -22.47 -7.11 11.67
N TRP A 459 -21.30 -6.51 11.46
CA TRP A 459 -20.48 -6.69 10.27
C TRP A 459 -19.45 -7.82 10.41
N ILE A 460 -18.96 -8.06 11.63
CA ILE A 460 -17.94 -9.08 11.92
C ILE A 460 -18.57 -10.41 12.38
N ASN A 461 -17.78 -11.47 12.48
CA ASN A 461 -18.30 -12.77 12.92
C ASN A 461 -18.81 -12.65 14.39
N PRO A 462 -20.09 -12.95 14.66
CA PRO A 462 -20.66 -12.78 15.99
C PRO A 462 -20.05 -13.73 17.04
N ASN A 463 -19.30 -14.75 16.61
CA ASN A 463 -18.62 -15.67 17.52
C ASN A 463 -17.32 -15.10 18.13
N TYR A 464 -16.78 -13.98 17.62
CA TYR A 464 -15.54 -13.42 18.14
C TYR A 464 -15.66 -12.98 19.61
N LEU A 465 -16.73 -12.26 19.94
CA LEU A 465 -17.01 -11.81 21.30
C LEU A 465 -17.15 -12.98 22.30
N PRO A 466 -18.02 -13.98 22.09
CA PRO A 466 -18.12 -15.10 23.02
C PRO A 466 -16.85 -15.94 23.08
N ASN A 467 -16.04 -16.02 22.01
CA ASN A 467 -14.77 -16.74 22.05
C ASN A 467 -13.76 -16.07 22.99
N TRP A 468 -13.61 -14.75 22.88
CA TRP A 468 -12.76 -13.99 23.79
C TRP A 468 -13.25 -14.09 25.23
N LEU A 469 -14.53 -13.80 25.48
CA LEU A 469 -15.09 -13.85 26.83
C LEU A 469 -14.96 -15.24 27.47
N LYS A 470 -15.23 -16.31 26.74
CA LYS A 470 -15.04 -17.68 27.25
C LYS A 470 -13.57 -17.97 27.55
N ALA A 471 -12.64 -17.50 26.72
CA ALA A 471 -11.21 -17.66 26.96
C ALA A 471 -10.74 -16.87 28.20
N VAL A 472 -11.22 -15.64 28.39
CA VAL A 472 -10.98 -14.85 29.61
C VAL A 472 -11.51 -15.58 30.82
N ARG A 473 -12.77 -16.05 30.81
CA ARG A 473 -13.36 -16.76 31.94
C ARG A 473 -12.64 -18.07 32.26
N ALA A 474 -12.22 -18.80 31.23
CA ALA A 474 -11.52 -20.07 31.39
C ALA A 474 -10.15 -19.86 32.06
N LYS A 475 -9.42 -18.81 31.69
CA LYS A 475 -8.09 -18.51 32.24
C LYS A 475 -8.15 -17.73 33.56
N TYR A 476 -9.12 -16.84 33.70
CA TYR A 476 -9.31 -15.90 34.82
C TYR A 476 -10.75 -15.98 35.35
N PRO A 477 -11.14 -17.07 36.02
CA PRO A 477 -12.52 -17.35 36.41
C PRO A 477 -13.09 -16.41 37.47
N ASP A 478 -12.24 -15.67 38.18
CA ASP A 478 -12.61 -14.66 39.19
C ASP A 478 -12.85 -13.26 38.59
N THR A 479 -12.76 -13.12 37.27
CA THR A 479 -13.03 -11.86 36.57
C THR A 479 -14.48 -11.41 36.75
N GLN A 480 -14.67 -10.17 37.17
CA GLN A 480 -15.97 -9.53 37.29
C GLN A 480 -16.25 -8.66 36.06
N LEU A 481 -17.37 -8.92 35.38
CA LEU A 481 -17.83 -8.15 34.24
C LEU A 481 -18.88 -7.13 34.69
N LEU A 482 -18.46 -5.88 34.85
CA LEU A 482 -19.22 -4.77 35.42
C LEU A 482 -19.58 -3.73 34.35
N THR A 483 -20.59 -2.91 34.61
CA THR A 483 -20.76 -1.69 33.79
C THR A 483 -19.60 -0.73 34.04
N LEU A 484 -19.34 0.17 33.07
CA LEU A 484 -18.33 1.21 33.19
C LEU A 484 -18.51 2.05 34.46
N GLY A 485 -19.75 2.50 34.72
CA GLY A 485 -20.07 3.30 35.90
C GLY A 485 -19.98 2.53 37.22
N GLU A 486 -20.31 1.24 37.23
CA GLU A 486 -20.14 0.41 38.43
C GLU A 486 -18.67 0.24 38.80
N PHE A 487 -17.81 -0.05 37.82
CA PHE A 487 -16.38 -0.14 38.07
C PHE A 487 -15.79 1.21 38.48
N GLY A 488 -16.17 2.31 37.82
CA GLY A 488 -15.68 3.65 38.17
C GLY A 488 -16.07 4.07 39.59
N GLU A 489 -17.32 3.86 40.00
CA GLU A 489 -17.76 4.15 41.38
C GLU A 489 -17.10 3.22 42.40
N LEU A 490 -16.87 1.95 42.03
CA LEU A 490 -16.11 1.03 42.87
C LEU A 490 -14.67 1.51 43.08
N TRP A 491 -14.00 1.97 42.02
CA TRP A 491 -12.66 2.55 42.13
C TRP A 491 -12.67 3.84 42.96
N ARG A 492 -13.64 4.74 42.71
CA ARG A 492 -13.85 5.99 43.47
C ARG A 492 -14.07 5.75 44.96
N LYS A 493 -14.80 4.70 45.32
CA LYS A 493 -15.02 4.31 46.72
C LYS A 493 -13.72 3.91 47.44
N HIS A 494 -12.78 3.30 46.73
CA HIS A 494 -11.51 2.80 47.29
C HIS A 494 -10.34 3.80 47.13
N ASN A 495 -10.52 4.88 46.38
CA ASN A 495 -9.48 5.87 46.10
C ASN A 495 -10.01 7.27 46.42
N PRO A 496 -9.61 7.88 47.56
CA PRO A 496 -10.06 9.23 47.89
C PRO A 496 -9.42 10.31 46.98
N ASP A 497 -8.22 10.04 46.47
CA ASP A 497 -7.45 10.89 45.55
C ASP A 497 -6.44 10.04 44.74
N ASN A 498 -5.55 10.68 43.99
CA ASN A 498 -4.54 10.01 43.15
C ASN A 498 -3.30 9.52 43.90
N SER A 499 -3.18 9.70 45.22
CA SER A 499 -1.98 9.32 46.00
C SER A 499 -1.69 7.81 45.99
N ARG A 500 -2.72 6.99 45.73
CA ARG A 500 -2.62 5.52 45.66
C ARG A 500 -2.23 5.01 44.27
N ILE A 501 -2.17 5.87 43.26
CA ILE A 501 -1.77 5.46 41.90
C ILE A 501 -0.27 5.16 41.93
N ASN A 502 0.03 3.87 41.83
CA ASN A 502 1.37 3.36 41.67
C ASN A 502 1.30 2.07 40.84
N LEU A 503 1.34 2.22 39.52
CA LEU A 503 1.09 1.14 38.59
C LEU A 503 2.36 0.74 37.87
N THR A 504 2.51 -0.56 37.63
CA THR A 504 3.59 -1.11 36.82
C THR A 504 3.06 -2.21 35.91
N PHE A 505 3.30 -2.05 34.62
CA PHE A 505 2.99 -3.06 33.61
C PHE A 505 4.27 -3.54 32.96
N VAL A 506 4.28 -4.83 32.63
CA VAL A 506 5.38 -5.49 31.91
C VAL A 506 4.74 -6.25 30.78
N GLU A 507 5.13 -5.91 29.57
CA GLU A 507 4.67 -6.58 28.36
C GLU A 507 5.88 -6.99 27.53
N ARG A 508 5.87 -8.25 27.11
CA ARG A 508 6.81 -8.76 26.11
C ARG A 508 6.06 -8.90 24.81
N GLY A 509 6.71 -8.62 23.69
CA GLY A 509 6.09 -8.79 22.38
C GLY A 509 5.49 -10.19 22.24
N ASN A 510 4.26 -10.27 21.74
CA ASN A 510 3.52 -11.54 21.73
C ASN A 510 3.99 -12.52 20.64
N GLY A 511 4.86 -12.09 19.74
CA GLY A 511 5.50 -12.94 18.74
C GLY A 511 4.53 -13.56 17.73
N MET A 512 3.31 -13.02 17.60
CA MET A 512 2.30 -13.56 16.71
C MET A 512 2.58 -13.21 15.25
N VAL A 513 3.46 -14.02 14.66
CA VAL A 513 3.49 -14.54 13.29
C VAL A 513 2.94 -13.63 12.19
N THR A 514 3.81 -12.80 11.63
CA THR A 514 3.78 -12.47 10.18
C THR A 514 5.02 -12.99 9.42
N SER A 515 5.92 -13.70 10.10
CA SER A 515 7.15 -14.24 9.50
C SER A 515 7.07 -15.68 8.97
N THR A 516 6.06 -16.49 9.32
CA THR A 516 5.84 -17.81 8.68
C THR A 516 4.97 -17.70 7.42
N GLU A 517 5.09 -18.64 6.49
CA GLU A 517 4.27 -18.71 5.25
C GLU A 517 2.75 -18.67 5.51
N GLU A 518 2.30 -19.12 6.68
CA GLU A 518 0.88 -19.12 7.07
C GLU A 518 0.39 -17.73 7.49
N GLY A 519 1.21 -16.93 8.18
CA GLY A 519 0.88 -15.52 8.49
C GLY A 519 0.77 -14.64 7.25
N LYS A 520 1.58 -14.90 6.21
CA LYS A 520 1.54 -14.19 4.91
C LYS A 520 0.23 -14.41 4.14
N LYS A 521 -0.51 -15.48 4.43
CA LYS A 521 -1.77 -15.82 3.75
C LYS A 521 -2.99 -15.09 4.32
N ILE A 522 -2.91 -14.55 5.54
CA ILE A 522 -4.09 -14.16 6.30
C ILE A 522 -4.51 -12.70 6.04
N ASN A 523 -3.58 -11.75 5.83
CA ASN A 523 -3.93 -10.41 5.30
C ASN A 523 -2.70 -9.61 4.79
N PRO A 524 -2.23 -9.82 3.54
CA PRO A 524 -1.03 -9.15 2.99
C PRO A 524 -1.16 -7.62 2.82
N LYS A 525 -2.34 -7.04 3.12
CA LYS A 525 -2.64 -5.63 2.91
C LYS A 525 -2.17 -4.70 4.04
N TYR A 526 -1.76 -5.23 5.20
CA TYR A 526 -1.48 -4.44 6.42
C TYR A 526 -0.13 -4.74 7.10
N GLU A 527 0.76 -5.52 6.46
CA GLU A 527 2.08 -5.93 6.99
C GLU A 527 2.98 -4.74 7.40
N HIS A 528 2.83 -3.57 6.76
CA HIS A 528 3.63 -2.36 6.99
C HIS A 528 3.22 -1.53 8.23
N ARG A 529 2.12 -1.87 8.94
CA ARG A 529 1.59 -1.03 10.03
C ARG A 529 1.91 -1.49 11.45
N ARG A 530 2.57 -2.65 11.61
CA ARG A 530 2.61 -3.41 12.88
C ARG A 530 4.02 -3.83 13.35
N THR A 531 5.07 -3.19 12.86
CA THR A 531 6.48 -3.65 12.98
C THR A 531 7.00 -3.91 14.40
N ASP A 532 6.40 -3.30 15.43
CA ASP A 532 6.85 -3.42 16.82
C ASP A 532 6.12 -4.55 17.60
N LEU A 533 4.93 -4.97 17.18
CA LEU A 533 4.18 -6.09 17.79
C LEU A 533 4.91 -7.43 17.67
N PHE A 534 5.78 -7.54 16.64
CA PHE A 534 6.39 -8.79 16.22
C PHE A 534 7.74 -9.09 16.87
N ARG A 535 8.13 -8.34 17.90
CA ARG A 535 9.44 -8.45 18.57
C ARG A 535 9.34 -9.17 19.91
N PRO A 536 9.24 -10.51 19.97
CA PRO A 536 9.10 -11.25 21.23
C PRO A 536 10.32 -11.14 22.16
N GLU A 537 11.45 -10.70 21.63
CA GLU A 537 12.67 -10.36 22.35
C GLU A 537 12.59 -9.02 23.08
N MET A 538 11.62 -8.17 22.76
CA MET A 538 11.47 -6.86 23.37
C MET A 538 10.49 -6.91 24.54
N GLU A 539 10.79 -6.14 25.59
CA GLU A 539 9.97 -5.95 26.78
C GLU A 539 9.77 -4.46 27.02
N ILE A 540 8.51 -4.01 27.03
CA ILE A 540 8.12 -2.68 27.49
C ILE A 540 7.73 -2.78 28.97
N ARG A 541 8.20 -1.83 29.77
CA ARG A 541 7.70 -1.59 31.12
C ARG A 541 7.13 -0.20 31.23
N TRP A 542 5.89 -0.11 31.67
CA TRP A 542 5.22 1.14 32.00
C TRP A 542 5.12 1.33 33.50
N TYR A 543 5.31 2.57 33.93
CA TYR A 543 5.22 3.02 35.30
C TYR A 543 4.33 4.26 35.35
N PHE A 544 3.31 4.24 36.21
CA PHE A 544 2.39 5.36 36.36
C PHE A 544 2.20 5.72 37.82
N ASN A 545 2.34 7.00 38.14
CA ASN A 545 1.91 7.59 39.40
C ASN A 545 1.32 8.98 39.15
N LYS A 546 0.90 9.65 40.22
CA LYS A 546 0.31 10.99 40.10
C LYS A 546 1.30 12.05 39.61
N ASP A 547 2.60 11.87 39.79
CA ASP A 547 3.63 12.87 39.48
C ASP A 547 4.12 12.75 38.02
N PHE A 548 4.15 11.54 37.44
CA PHE A 548 4.58 11.28 36.06
C PHE A 548 4.10 9.91 35.54
N ARG A 549 4.13 9.74 34.22
CA ARG A 549 4.24 8.42 33.56
C ARG A 549 5.63 8.25 32.97
N PHE A 550 6.12 7.01 33.01
CA PHE A 550 7.45 6.65 32.56
C PHE A 550 7.41 5.29 31.90
N ALA A 551 8.03 5.15 30.74
CA ALA A 551 8.14 3.88 30.03
C ALA A 551 9.59 3.56 29.72
N THR A 552 9.92 2.28 29.78
CA THR A 552 11.19 1.77 29.30
C THR A 552 11.00 0.63 28.33
N ILE A 553 11.98 0.41 27.48
CA ILE A 553 12.04 -0.73 26.58
C ILE A 553 13.41 -1.39 26.65
N GLN A 554 13.42 -2.72 26.60
CA GLN A 554 14.65 -3.53 26.65
C GLN A 554 14.51 -4.71 25.70
N ASN A 555 15.59 -5.08 25.00
CA ASN A 555 15.71 -6.45 24.51
C ASN A 555 16.01 -7.35 25.71
N TRP A 556 14.99 -8.01 26.24
CA TRP A 556 15.11 -8.78 27.48
C TRP A 556 15.81 -10.12 27.27
N LYS A 557 15.79 -10.68 26.05
CA LYS A 557 16.47 -11.93 25.73
C LYS A 557 17.98 -11.75 25.65
N GLU A 558 18.43 -10.61 25.14
CA GLU A 558 19.86 -10.26 25.03
C GLU A 558 20.38 -9.51 26.25
N ASN A 559 19.53 -9.27 27.26
CA ASN A 559 19.83 -8.41 28.40
C ASN A 559 20.37 -7.03 27.95
N GLY A 560 19.83 -6.50 26.85
CA GLY A 560 20.25 -5.24 26.24
C GLY A 560 20.01 -4.03 27.16
N PRO A 561 20.50 -2.83 26.82
CA PRO A 561 20.28 -1.65 27.63
C PRO A 561 18.79 -1.32 27.73
N ARG A 562 18.32 -1.00 28.94
CA ARG A 562 16.96 -0.52 29.18
C ARG A 562 16.89 0.97 28.84
N LEU A 563 16.23 1.29 27.74
CA LEU A 563 16.09 2.66 27.22
C LEU A 563 14.79 3.29 27.71
N VAL A 564 14.78 4.61 27.87
CA VAL A 564 13.59 5.41 28.18
C VAL A 564 12.82 5.67 26.89
N LEU A 565 11.53 5.35 26.92
CA LEU A 565 10.62 5.40 25.78
C LEU A 565 9.56 6.50 25.93
N ASP A 566 9.12 6.76 27.15
CA ASP A 566 8.23 7.88 27.49
C ASP A 566 8.65 8.42 28.84
N TYR A 567 8.63 9.73 28.98
CA TYR A 567 8.70 10.38 30.27
C TYR A 567 7.90 11.68 30.24
N THR A 568 6.73 11.62 30.87
CA THR A 568 5.74 12.67 30.85
C THR A 568 5.41 13.09 32.28
N ARG A 569 5.82 14.30 32.66
CA ARG A 569 5.67 14.83 34.04
C ARG A 569 4.33 15.54 34.17
N TYR A 570 3.61 15.29 35.25
CA TYR A 570 2.28 15.86 35.51
C TYR A 570 2.31 17.13 36.37
N ASN A 571 3.46 17.46 36.95
CA ASN A 571 3.67 18.71 37.67
C ASN A 571 3.78 19.95 36.76
N GLN A 572 3.76 19.78 35.44
CA GLN A 572 3.82 20.88 34.48
C GLN A 572 2.50 21.65 34.40
N PRO A 573 2.53 22.94 34.00
CA PRO A 573 1.34 23.79 33.91
C PRO A 573 0.60 23.59 32.58
N TYR A 574 0.24 22.35 32.24
CA TYR A 574 -0.54 22.06 31.02
C TYR A 574 -1.89 22.76 31.04
N LYS A 575 -2.40 23.04 29.84
CA LYS A 575 -3.73 23.59 29.61
C LYS A 575 -4.34 22.90 28.40
N GLU A 576 -5.64 22.68 28.43
CA GLU A 576 -6.40 22.30 27.24
C GLU A 576 -6.36 23.43 26.19
N PRO A 577 -6.49 23.11 24.90
CA PRO A 577 -6.67 24.10 23.84
C PRO A 577 -7.83 25.06 24.15
N SER A 578 -7.63 26.36 23.92
CA SER A 578 -8.64 27.39 24.22
C SER A 578 -9.39 27.85 22.97
N GLY A 579 -10.73 27.92 23.04
CA GLY A 579 -11.56 28.68 22.09
C GLY A 579 -12.24 27.85 20.99
N ASN A 580 -13.10 28.51 20.22
CA ASN A 580 -13.98 27.96 19.17
C ASN A 580 -13.25 27.36 17.93
N VAL A 581 -11.98 26.97 18.08
CA VAL A 581 -11.15 26.39 17.00
C VAL A 581 -11.15 24.88 17.17
N VAL A 582 -11.50 24.15 16.11
CA VAL A 582 -11.39 22.69 16.08
C VAL A 582 -9.89 22.33 16.14
N ASP A 583 -9.43 21.95 17.34
CA ASP A 583 -8.08 21.43 17.55
C ASP A 583 -8.15 19.91 17.71
N MET A 584 -7.51 19.21 16.78
CA MET A 584 -7.54 17.76 16.70
C MET A 584 -6.52 17.13 17.68
N HIS A 585 -5.56 17.89 18.24
CA HIS A 585 -4.48 17.37 19.09
C HIS A 585 -4.57 17.91 20.52
N TRP A 586 -5.06 17.07 21.44
CA TRP A 586 -5.15 17.41 22.87
C TRP A 586 -4.16 16.57 23.70
N ASP A 587 -3.03 16.26 23.07
CA ASP A 587 -1.99 15.41 23.62
C ASP A 587 -1.20 16.15 24.72
N LEU A 588 -0.82 15.43 25.76
CA LEU A 588 0.11 15.89 26.79
C LEU A 588 1.48 15.25 26.50
N MET A 589 2.32 16.00 25.79
CA MET A 589 3.68 15.59 25.39
C MET A 589 4.74 16.43 26.10
N ASP A 590 5.66 15.79 26.83
CA ASP A 590 6.67 16.47 27.65
C ASP A 590 8.11 16.15 27.20
N LEU A 591 8.96 15.59 28.08
CA LEU A 591 10.38 15.36 27.82
C LEU A 591 10.61 14.31 26.73
N ILE A 592 9.92 13.17 26.84
CA ILE A 592 9.98 12.08 25.86
C ILE A 592 8.55 11.54 25.73
N ASN A 593 8.06 11.40 24.51
CA ASN A 593 6.75 10.83 24.22
C ASN A 593 6.88 9.55 23.35
N GLN A 594 6.12 8.52 23.71
CA GLN A 594 6.16 7.21 23.03
C GLN A 594 5.93 7.24 21.50
N LYS A 595 5.32 8.29 20.95
CA LYS A 595 4.95 8.40 19.53
C LYS A 595 6.09 8.74 18.59
N ARG A 596 7.25 9.16 19.12
CA ARG A 596 8.47 9.46 18.35
C ARG A 596 8.27 10.50 17.25
N THR A 597 7.36 11.44 17.45
CA THR A 597 7.02 12.46 16.44
C THR A 597 7.90 13.70 16.54
N ARG A 598 8.64 13.89 17.65
CA ARG A 598 9.60 14.98 17.83
C ARG A 598 11.02 14.44 17.88
N PRO A 599 12.05 15.21 17.44
CA PRO A 599 13.44 14.78 17.52
C PRO A 599 13.91 14.39 18.94
N GLN A 600 13.35 15.00 19.98
CA GLN A 600 13.65 14.69 21.38
C GLN A 600 13.11 13.33 21.86
N ASP A 601 12.11 12.76 21.16
CA ASP A 601 11.41 11.53 21.55
C ASP A 601 12.19 10.25 21.18
N ARG A 602 13.41 10.39 20.66
CA ARG A 602 14.30 9.25 20.42
C ARG A 602 14.61 8.54 21.73
N ASP A 603 14.43 7.22 21.73
CA ASP A 603 14.83 6.33 22.82
C ASP A 603 16.27 6.63 23.26
N ARG A 604 16.45 6.80 24.57
CA ARG A 604 17.72 7.23 25.14
C ARG A 604 17.93 6.63 26.52
N THR A 605 19.18 6.56 26.97
CA THR A 605 19.52 5.94 28.25
C THR A 605 18.93 6.74 29.40
N PHE A 606 18.61 6.08 30.52
CA PHE A 606 18.14 6.76 31.72
C PHE A 606 19.11 7.84 32.24
N SER A 607 20.42 7.59 32.09
CA SER A 607 21.46 8.56 32.45
C SER A 607 21.41 9.86 31.64
N SER A 608 20.69 9.90 30.51
CA SER A 608 20.48 11.12 29.73
C SER A 608 19.38 12.03 30.27
N LEU A 609 18.54 11.57 31.21
CA LEU A 609 17.56 12.42 31.87
C LEU A 609 18.26 13.37 32.86
N PRO A 610 17.69 14.55 33.17
CA PRO A 610 18.24 15.41 34.20
C PRO A 610 18.37 14.68 35.56
N PRO A 611 19.45 14.85 36.33
CA PRO A 611 19.69 14.11 37.58
C PRO A 611 18.56 14.22 38.61
N GLU A 612 17.89 15.36 38.67
CA GLU A 612 16.73 15.59 39.53
C GLU A 612 15.52 14.75 39.11
N GLU A 613 15.33 14.51 37.82
CA GLU A 613 14.26 13.65 37.30
C GLU A 613 14.62 12.17 37.51
N GLN A 614 15.90 11.81 37.35
CA GLN A 614 16.38 10.46 37.70
C GLN A 614 16.11 10.14 39.17
N ALA A 615 16.41 11.06 40.08
CA ALA A 615 16.16 10.90 41.51
C ALA A 615 14.67 10.74 41.83
N LYS A 616 13.78 11.48 41.16
CA LYS A 616 12.33 11.32 41.30
C LYS A 616 11.84 9.96 40.81
N ILE A 617 12.34 9.50 39.66
CA ILE A 617 11.97 8.19 39.11
C ILE A 617 12.44 7.09 40.05
N LEU A 618 13.70 7.12 40.51
CA LEU A 618 14.26 6.11 41.41
C LEU A 618 13.65 6.13 42.81
N LYS A 619 13.12 7.27 43.27
CA LYS A 619 12.38 7.36 44.53
C LYS A 619 11.10 6.53 44.50
N TRP A 620 10.37 6.58 43.38
CA TRP A 620 9.15 5.79 43.20
C TRP A 620 9.44 4.36 42.75
N TYR A 621 10.42 4.20 41.85
CA TYR A 621 10.74 2.95 41.16
C TYR A 621 12.26 2.69 41.19
N PRO A 622 12.82 2.25 42.33
CA PRO A 622 14.27 2.06 42.49
C PRO A 622 14.85 1.00 41.55
N ASP A 623 14.02 0.08 41.05
CA ASP A 623 14.41 -1.00 40.15
C ASP A 623 14.01 -0.73 38.69
N ALA A 624 13.54 0.48 38.37
CA ALA A 624 13.21 0.85 37.00
C ALA A 624 14.43 0.77 36.06
N VAL A 625 15.65 0.89 36.61
CA VAL A 625 16.88 1.07 35.82
C VAL A 625 18.17 0.49 36.44
N LYS A 626 18.11 -0.36 37.48
CA LYS A 626 19.34 -0.95 38.05
C LYS A 626 20.04 -1.85 37.02
N ALA A 627 21.33 -1.59 36.79
CA ALA A 627 22.20 -2.25 35.81
C ALA A 627 23.14 -3.30 36.43
N GLU A 628 23.54 -4.31 35.65
CA GLU A 628 24.86 -4.96 35.79
C GLU A 628 25.84 -4.41 34.71
N PRO A 629 27.17 -4.45 34.95
CA PRO A 629 28.17 -3.54 34.36
C PRO A 629 28.71 -4.01 32.98
N PRO A 630 29.55 -3.19 32.30
CA PRO A 630 29.53 -3.09 30.84
C PRO A 630 30.45 -4.10 30.14
N ALA A 631 29.91 -4.79 29.13
CA ALA A 631 30.59 -5.12 27.88
C ALA A 631 29.59 -5.74 26.89
N GLY A 632 29.41 -5.10 25.73
CA GLY A 632 28.65 -5.64 24.60
C GLY A 632 27.49 -4.74 24.20
N THR A 633 27.81 -3.71 23.42
CA THR A 633 26.88 -2.76 22.80
C THR A 633 25.78 -3.44 21.99
N SER A 634 24.49 -3.21 22.31
CA SER A 634 23.37 -3.38 21.36
C SER A 634 22.71 -2.02 21.05
N SER A 635 23.55 -1.02 20.72
CA SER A 635 23.14 -0.04 19.73
C SER A 635 22.98 -0.78 18.39
N MET A 636 22.28 -0.19 17.43
CA MET A 636 22.63 -0.44 16.01
C MET A 636 24.16 -0.51 15.93
N PRO A 637 24.70 -1.51 15.23
CA PRO A 637 26.07 -1.94 15.44
C PRO A 637 27.02 -0.75 15.42
N ALA A 638 27.94 -0.73 16.38
CA ALA A 638 28.96 0.29 16.46
C ALA A 638 29.64 0.39 15.08
N GLU A 639 29.92 1.61 14.65
CA GLU A 639 30.70 1.87 13.44
C GLU A 639 31.90 0.90 13.41
N PRO A 640 32.04 0.11 12.32
CA PRO A 640 33.18 -0.78 12.17
C PRO A 640 34.48 -0.03 12.46
N GLU A 641 35.37 -0.63 13.23
CA GLU A 641 36.60 0.03 13.68
C GLU A 641 37.41 0.60 12.51
N GLN A 642 37.35 -0.07 11.35
CA GLN A 642 38.02 0.31 10.10
C GLN A 642 37.49 1.61 9.50
N LEU A 643 36.30 2.09 9.89
CA LEU A 643 35.69 3.31 9.37
C LEU A 643 35.89 4.52 10.29
N ARG A 644 36.36 4.32 11.51
CA ARG A 644 36.56 5.40 12.49
C ARG A 644 37.65 6.37 12.03
N GLY A 645 37.40 7.67 12.21
CA GLY A 645 38.36 8.73 11.88
C GLY A 645 38.37 9.15 10.41
N LEU A 646 37.48 8.59 9.58
CA LEU A 646 37.20 9.13 8.25
C LEU A 646 36.51 10.51 8.34
N PRO A 647 36.72 11.41 7.37
CA PRO A 647 36.09 12.73 7.38
C PRO A 647 34.57 12.63 7.34
N ARG A 648 33.89 13.56 8.01
CA ARG A 648 32.42 13.64 7.95
C ARG A 648 31.97 14.24 6.62
N PRO A 649 30.75 13.91 6.13
CA PRO A 649 30.22 14.47 4.89
C PRO A 649 30.20 16.00 4.79
N ASP A 650 30.10 16.72 5.91
CA ASP A 650 30.15 18.19 5.95
C ASP A 650 31.57 18.77 5.87
N GLU A 651 32.59 17.93 6.04
CA GLU A 651 34.01 18.30 5.90
C GLU A 651 34.51 18.14 4.45
N LEU A 652 33.72 17.51 3.58
CA LEU A 652 34.03 17.33 2.15
C LEU A 652 33.63 18.59 1.35
N PRO A 653 34.52 19.12 0.48
CA PRO A 653 34.27 20.37 -0.22
C PRO A 653 33.22 20.21 -1.32
N LEU A 654 32.20 21.08 -1.31
CA LEU A 654 31.17 21.13 -2.35
C LEU A 654 31.48 22.17 -3.43
N ALA A 655 31.12 21.85 -4.68
CA ALA A 655 31.19 22.80 -5.78
C ALA A 655 30.09 23.85 -5.68
N GLN A 656 30.49 25.12 -5.87
CA GLN A 656 29.55 26.23 -6.00
C GLN A 656 28.81 26.14 -7.33
N GLY A 657 27.52 26.46 -7.34
CA GLY A 657 26.71 26.48 -8.55
C GLY A 657 25.23 26.70 -8.27
N PRO A 658 24.38 26.69 -9.32
CA PRO A 658 22.96 27.02 -9.20
C PRO A 658 22.14 25.95 -8.47
N PHE A 659 22.59 24.70 -8.43
CA PHE A 659 21.88 23.61 -7.77
C PHE A 659 22.12 23.65 -6.26
N GLN A 660 21.04 23.79 -5.49
CA GLN A 660 21.04 23.67 -4.03
C GLN A 660 20.88 22.21 -3.62
N PRO A 661 21.36 21.81 -2.42
CA PRO A 661 21.32 20.42 -1.93
C PRO A 661 19.91 19.99 -1.49
N THR A 662 18.90 20.26 -2.31
CA THR A 662 17.50 19.91 -2.06
C THR A 662 16.89 19.35 -3.32
N LYS A 663 16.00 18.36 -3.16
CA LYS A 663 15.28 17.78 -4.29
C LYS A 663 14.54 18.83 -5.13
N ALA A 664 13.95 19.84 -4.49
CA ALA A 664 13.21 20.90 -5.17
C ALA A 664 14.10 21.67 -6.17
N SER A 665 15.34 21.99 -5.79
CA SER A 665 16.27 22.71 -6.67
C SER A 665 16.68 21.86 -7.87
N LEU A 666 16.93 20.57 -7.67
CA LEU A 666 17.24 19.63 -8.76
C LEU A 666 16.06 19.54 -9.75
N ASP A 667 14.84 19.36 -9.25
CA ASP A 667 13.64 19.23 -10.06
C ASP A 667 13.29 20.56 -10.80
N GLU A 668 13.61 21.72 -10.24
CA GLU A 668 13.31 23.00 -10.89
C GLU A 668 14.31 23.34 -12.01
N LEU A 669 15.60 23.17 -11.72
CA LEU A 669 16.68 23.75 -12.53
C LEU A 669 17.26 22.78 -13.57
N TYR A 670 17.18 21.47 -13.33
CA TYR A 670 17.84 20.49 -14.18
C TYR A 670 17.12 20.30 -15.51
N GLN A 671 17.90 20.25 -16.59
CA GLN A 671 17.47 19.84 -17.92
C GLN A 671 18.43 18.75 -18.37
N TRP A 672 17.91 17.67 -18.95
CA TRP A 672 18.78 16.62 -19.47
C TRP A 672 19.59 17.17 -20.66
N PRO A 673 20.85 16.74 -20.81
CA PRO A 673 21.63 17.08 -21.98
C PRO A 673 21.15 16.30 -23.21
N GLU A 674 21.18 16.94 -24.39
CA GLU A 674 20.66 16.33 -25.63
C GLU A 674 21.36 15.02 -25.99
N TRP A 675 22.64 14.86 -25.65
CA TRP A 675 23.37 13.62 -25.91
C TRP A 675 22.68 12.41 -25.28
N PHE A 676 22.05 12.58 -24.12
CA PHE A 676 21.38 11.49 -23.41
C PHE A 676 20.13 11.04 -24.17
N ALA A 677 19.37 11.98 -24.72
CA ALA A 677 18.24 11.65 -25.57
C ALA A 677 18.67 11.11 -26.95
N ASP A 678 19.88 11.45 -27.42
CA ASP A 678 20.40 11.03 -28.71
C ASP A 678 21.09 9.65 -28.69
N ALA A 679 21.56 9.22 -27.50
CA ALA A 679 22.40 8.04 -27.33
C ALA A 679 21.71 6.73 -27.71
N LYS A 680 20.45 6.52 -27.29
CA LYS A 680 19.54 5.38 -27.57
C LYS A 680 20.01 3.97 -27.21
N PHE A 681 21.29 3.66 -27.34
CA PHE A 681 21.85 2.34 -27.17
C PHE A 681 23.22 2.39 -26.48
N GLY A 682 23.40 1.52 -25.48
CA GLY A 682 24.65 1.33 -24.77
C GLY A 682 24.81 -0.06 -24.18
N PHE A 683 26.02 -0.34 -23.69
CA PHE A 683 26.35 -1.59 -23.01
C PHE A 683 26.63 -1.37 -21.53
N TRP A 684 26.43 -2.41 -20.73
CA TRP A 684 26.73 -2.41 -19.29
C TRP A 684 27.59 -3.61 -18.90
N ALA A 685 28.74 -3.34 -18.32
CA ALA A 685 29.55 -4.36 -17.64
C ALA A 685 29.07 -4.51 -16.20
N HIS A 686 28.06 -5.35 -15.97
CA HIS A 686 27.61 -5.76 -14.64
C HIS A 686 28.56 -6.82 -14.07
N TRP A 687 29.78 -6.40 -13.77
CA TRP A 687 30.93 -7.29 -13.59
C TRP A 687 31.71 -6.97 -12.33
N GLY A 688 32.21 -8.01 -11.67
CA GLY A 688 32.86 -7.93 -10.36
C GLY A 688 33.11 -9.34 -9.80
N PRO A 689 33.53 -9.47 -8.53
CA PRO A 689 33.98 -10.74 -7.97
C PRO A 689 32.90 -11.83 -7.89
N GLN A 690 31.61 -11.48 -7.94
CA GLN A 690 30.53 -12.45 -8.06
C GLN A 690 30.61 -13.32 -9.32
N SER A 691 31.30 -12.86 -10.39
CA SER A 691 31.58 -13.69 -11.57
C SER A 691 32.42 -14.93 -11.27
N VAL A 692 33.13 -14.98 -10.15
CA VAL A 692 33.86 -16.18 -9.68
C VAL A 692 32.88 -17.29 -9.28
N LEU A 693 31.73 -16.92 -8.72
CA LEU A 693 30.75 -17.85 -8.18
C LEU A 693 29.83 -18.43 -9.26
N MET A 694 29.74 -17.78 -10.43
CA MET A 694 28.88 -18.17 -11.55
C MET A 694 27.38 -18.24 -11.19
N HIS A 695 26.95 -17.38 -10.26
CA HIS A 695 25.55 -17.22 -9.84
C HIS A 695 25.17 -15.74 -9.85
N GLY A 696 23.94 -15.41 -10.24
CA GLY A 696 23.48 -14.03 -10.38
C GLY A 696 23.63 -13.20 -9.10
N TRP A 697 23.29 -13.79 -7.95
CA TRP A 697 23.53 -13.23 -6.61
C TRP A 697 24.41 -14.16 -5.78
N GLY A 698 25.50 -14.65 -6.37
CA GLY A 698 26.36 -15.64 -5.72
C GLY A 698 26.80 -15.20 -4.32
N ALA A 699 27.22 -13.94 -4.14
CA ALA A 699 27.76 -13.46 -2.87
C ALA A 699 26.78 -13.61 -1.70
N LYS A 700 25.48 -13.41 -1.92
CA LYS A 700 24.43 -13.66 -0.93
C LYS A 700 24.01 -15.14 -0.90
N GLY A 701 23.83 -15.74 -2.08
CA GLY A 701 23.30 -17.09 -2.24
C GLY A 701 24.16 -18.18 -1.60
N ILE A 702 25.48 -18.00 -1.49
CA ILE A 702 26.33 -18.96 -0.78
C ILE A 702 26.03 -19.08 0.72
N TYR A 703 25.31 -18.11 1.31
CA TYR A 703 24.93 -18.11 2.73
C TYR A 703 23.47 -18.54 2.96
N GLU A 704 22.72 -18.86 1.89
CA GLU A 704 21.34 -19.30 1.97
C GLU A 704 21.25 -20.83 1.86
N GLU A 705 21.23 -21.51 3.01
CA GLU A 705 21.17 -22.98 3.12
C GLU A 705 20.08 -23.56 2.21
N GLY A 706 20.46 -24.53 1.38
CA GLY A 706 19.54 -25.22 0.47
C GLY A 706 19.37 -24.57 -0.92
N THR A 707 19.89 -23.36 -1.16
CA THR A 707 19.88 -22.77 -2.51
C THR A 707 20.89 -23.46 -3.44
N LYS A 708 20.70 -23.32 -4.76
CA LYS A 708 21.64 -23.87 -5.76
C LYS A 708 23.06 -23.30 -5.58
N ALA A 709 23.18 -22.00 -5.32
CA ALA A 709 24.46 -21.34 -5.09
C ALA A 709 25.18 -21.91 -3.86
N TYR A 710 24.47 -22.07 -2.74
CA TYR A 710 24.99 -22.72 -1.53
C TYR A 710 25.49 -24.15 -1.80
N GLN A 711 24.69 -24.99 -2.47
CA GLN A 711 25.04 -26.39 -2.70
C GLN A 711 26.26 -26.56 -3.61
N GLU A 712 26.33 -25.79 -4.70
CA GLU A 712 27.48 -25.83 -5.62
C GLU A 712 28.74 -25.27 -4.97
N HIS A 713 28.61 -24.21 -4.17
CA HIS A 713 29.71 -23.65 -3.41
C HIS A 713 30.23 -24.66 -2.37
N LEU A 714 29.34 -25.31 -1.61
CA LEU A 714 29.69 -26.34 -0.63
C LEU A 714 30.45 -27.50 -1.29
N ALA A 715 30.01 -27.94 -2.47
CA ALA A 715 30.65 -29.03 -3.21
C ALA A 715 32.03 -28.66 -3.77
N LYS A 716 32.23 -27.40 -4.18
CA LYS A 716 33.45 -26.95 -4.88
C LYS A 716 34.50 -26.34 -3.96
N PHE A 717 34.09 -25.54 -2.99
CA PHE A 717 34.95 -24.71 -2.16
C PHE A 717 34.87 -25.08 -0.68
N GLY A 718 33.73 -25.61 -0.24
CA GLY A 718 33.49 -26.00 1.14
C GLY A 718 32.47 -25.10 1.84
N HIS A 719 32.30 -25.31 3.14
CA HIS A 719 31.24 -24.66 3.90
C HIS A 719 31.51 -23.13 4.08
N PRO A 720 30.49 -22.25 3.98
CA PRO A 720 30.66 -20.80 4.07
C PRO A 720 31.27 -20.26 5.37
N SER A 721 31.24 -21.05 6.46
CA SER A 721 31.94 -20.73 7.71
C SER A 721 33.46 -20.96 7.66
N LYS A 722 33.97 -21.57 6.59
CA LYS A 722 35.40 -21.86 6.37
C LYS A 722 35.94 -21.14 5.15
N VAL A 723 35.15 -21.13 4.07
CA VAL A 723 35.46 -20.44 2.82
C VAL A 723 34.24 -19.62 2.47
N GLY A 724 34.27 -18.31 2.72
CA GLY A 724 33.15 -17.41 2.42
C GLY A 724 33.49 -16.44 1.30
N TYR A 725 32.62 -15.45 1.06
CA TYR A 725 32.75 -14.54 -0.08
C TYR A 725 34.08 -13.78 -0.12
N LYS A 726 34.61 -13.35 1.04
CA LYS A 726 35.91 -12.66 1.15
C LYS A 726 37.05 -13.46 0.52
N ASP A 727 36.97 -14.80 0.57
CA ASP A 727 37.98 -15.72 0.04
C ASP A 727 37.90 -15.86 -1.49
N HIS A 728 36.80 -15.38 -2.10
CA HIS A 728 36.60 -15.35 -3.55
C HIS A 728 37.09 -14.05 -4.17
N LEU A 729 37.20 -12.96 -3.41
CA LEU A 729 37.69 -11.68 -3.90
C LEU A 729 39.08 -11.79 -4.55
N PRO A 730 40.06 -12.54 -3.99
CA PRO A 730 41.35 -12.76 -4.64
C PRO A 730 41.28 -13.57 -5.94
N LEU A 731 40.23 -14.35 -6.16
CA LEU A 731 40.03 -15.17 -7.36
C LEU A 731 39.46 -14.37 -8.54
N PHE A 732 39.03 -13.14 -8.27
CA PHE A 732 38.70 -12.17 -9.31
C PHE A 732 40.00 -11.58 -9.88
N THR A 733 40.56 -12.24 -10.89
CA THR A 733 41.90 -11.92 -11.41
C THR A 733 41.93 -10.83 -12.46
N ALA A 734 40.88 -10.73 -13.31
CA ALA A 734 40.84 -9.82 -14.46
C ALA A 734 42.12 -9.89 -15.32
N ASP A 735 42.76 -11.05 -15.43
CA ASP A 735 44.07 -11.25 -16.07
C ASP A 735 44.00 -11.12 -17.60
N LYS A 736 42.85 -11.44 -18.19
CA LYS A 736 42.55 -11.27 -19.62
C LYS A 736 41.59 -10.13 -19.89
N PHE A 737 41.40 -9.24 -18.92
CA PHE A 737 40.55 -8.07 -19.09
C PHE A 737 41.18 -7.08 -20.08
N ASP A 738 40.56 -6.96 -21.25
CA ASP A 738 40.93 -6.02 -22.31
C ASP A 738 39.81 -4.97 -22.52
N PRO A 739 39.79 -3.90 -21.71
CA PRO A 739 38.80 -2.84 -21.85
C PRO A 739 38.93 -2.07 -23.17
N GLU A 740 40.14 -1.93 -23.72
CA GLU A 740 40.33 -1.19 -24.97
C GLU A 740 39.74 -1.94 -26.17
N GLY A 741 40.03 -3.23 -26.28
CA GLY A 741 39.48 -4.09 -27.33
C GLY A 741 37.96 -4.18 -27.26
N LEU A 742 37.41 -4.45 -26.07
CA LEU A 742 35.97 -4.52 -25.86
C LEU A 742 35.28 -3.19 -26.19
N MET A 743 35.84 -2.06 -25.76
CA MET A 743 35.25 -0.75 -26.06
C MET A 743 35.28 -0.41 -27.55
N ALA A 744 36.37 -0.75 -28.24
CA ALA A 744 36.46 -0.59 -29.69
C ALA A 744 35.37 -1.41 -30.40
N GLU A 745 35.17 -2.65 -29.97
CA GLU A 745 34.13 -3.52 -30.52
C GLU A 745 32.72 -2.97 -30.26
N PHE A 746 32.44 -2.51 -29.04
CA PHE A 746 31.16 -1.87 -28.71
C PHE A 746 30.92 -0.59 -29.52
N LYS A 747 31.97 0.20 -29.76
CA LYS A 747 31.91 1.34 -30.68
C LYS A 747 31.54 0.89 -32.09
N GLU A 748 32.13 -0.19 -32.60
CA GLU A 748 31.82 -0.77 -33.92
C GLU A 748 30.39 -1.33 -34.00
N MET A 749 29.87 -1.86 -32.90
CA MET A 749 28.46 -2.29 -32.78
C MET A 749 27.49 -1.10 -32.70
N GLY A 750 27.99 0.12 -32.54
CA GLY A 750 27.19 1.35 -32.58
C GLY A 750 26.79 1.91 -31.21
N ALA A 751 27.30 1.37 -30.10
CA ALA A 751 27.04 1.95 -28.78
C ALA A 751 27.46 3.43 -28.72
N ARG A 752 26.70 4.23 -27.97
CA ARG A 752 26.98 5.65 -27.68
C ARG A 752 27.27 5.92 -26.20
N LEU A 753 26.86 4.98 -25.35
CA LEU A 753 27.01 4.99 -23.90
C LEU A 753 27.59 3.65 -23.44
N PHE A 754 28.47 3.70 -22.45
CA PHE A 754 28.95 2.51 -21.74
C PHE A 754 28.80 2.71 -20.23
N LEU A 755 28.27 1.71 -19.55
CA LEU A 755 28.08 1.69 -18.09
C LEU A 755 29.03 0.68 -17.46
N ALA A 756 29.83 1.10 -16.49
CA ALA A 756 30.63 0.21 -15.66
C ALA A 756 29.94 -0.04 -14.31
N MET A 757 30.06 -1.24 -13.75
CA MET A 757 29.73 -1.46 -12.35
C MET A 757 30.77 -0.76 -11.46
N GLY A 758 30.32 0.19 -10.65
CA GLY A 758 31.15 0.83 -9.62
C GLY A 758 31.17 -0.01 -8.35
N VAL A 759 30.00 -0.33 -7.82
CA VAL A 759 29.83 -1.16 -6.63
C VAL A 759 28.46 -1.84 -6.70
N HIS A 760 28.43 -3.15 -6.45
CA HIS A 760 27.18 -3.91 -6.36
C HIS A 760 26.79 -4.11 -4.88
N HIS A 761 25.68 -4.82 -4.61
CA HIS A 761 25.25 -5.14 -3.24
C HIS A 761 26.26 -5.96 -2.43
N ASP A 762 27.24 -6.56 -3.10
CA ASP A 762 28.34 -7.31 -2.46
C ASP A 762 29.37 -6.40 -1.77
N ASN A 763 29.16 -5.07 -1.83
CA ASN A 763 29.90 -4.07 -1.08
C ASN A 763 31.42 -4.06 -1.39
N TYR A 764 31.77 -4.32 -2.65
CA TYR A 764 33.14 -4.30 -3.16
C TYR A 764 33.31 -3.21 -4.23
N ASP A 765 34.26 -2.30 -4.02
CA ASP A 765 34.47 -1.15 -4.92
C ASP A 765 35.34 -1.54 -6.12
N MET A 766 34.84 -1.30 -7.33
CA MET A 766 35.54 -1.57 -8.59
C MET A 766 36.53 -0.44 -8.99
N TRP A 767 36.86 0.46 -8.05
CA TRP A 767 37.78 1.57 -8.24
C TRP A 767 38.79 1.68 -7.10
N ASP A 768 39.79 2.57 -7.21
CA ASP A 768 40.72 2.85 -6.09
C ASP A 768 40.04 3.69 -4.98
N SER A 769 39.17 3.03 -4.21
CA SER A 769 38.38 3.69 -3.17
C SER A 769 39.24 4.21 -2.02
N LYS A 770 39.11 5.51 -1.73
CA LYS A 770 39.77 6.17 -0.59
C LYS A 770 39.18 5.75 0.76
N TYR A 771 37.90 5.40 0.76
CA TYR A 771 37.10 5.19 1.97
C TYR A 771 36.69 3.73 2.19
N HIS A 772 37.17 2.81 1.36
CA HIS A 772 36.91 1.38 1.49
C HIS A 772 38.14 0.56 1.13
N ARG A 773 38.51 -0.41 1.96
CA ARG A 773 39.68 -1.28 1.70
C ARG A 773 39.36 -2.45 0.78
N TRP A 774 38.09 -2.86 0.71
CA TRP A 774 37.63 -3.93 -0.16
C TRP A 774 37.35 -3.37 -1.55
N ASN A 775 38.42 -3.25 -2.32
CA ASN A 775 38.36 -2.67 -3.65
C ASN A 775 39.32 -3.39 -4.63
N SER A 776 39.05 -3.22 -5.92
CA SER A 776 39.77 -3.88 -7.03
C SER A 776 41.27 -3.59 -7.12
N VAL A 777 41.74 -2.48 -6.54
CA VAL A 777 43.17 -2.14 -6.48
C VAL A 777 43.85 -2.83 -5.30
N LYS A 778 43.17 -2.91 -4.15
CA LYS A 778 43.74 -3.45 -2.90
C LYS A 778 43.57 -4.96 -2.78
N VAL A 779 42.49 -5.54 -3.30
CA VAL A 779 42.14 -6.97 -3.19
C VAL A 779 41.72 -7.49 -4.56
N GLY A 780 42.17 -8.68 -4.98
CA GLY A 780 41.86 -9.22 -6.31
C GLY A 780 42.80 -8.68 -7.41
N PRO A 781 42.29 -8.04 -8.47
CA PRO A 781 43.00 -7.88 -9.74
C PRO A 781 44.14 -6.85 -9.71
N LYS A 782 44.23 -6.04 -8.64
CA LYS A 782 45.21 -4.94 -8.49
C LYS A 782 45.10 -3.90 -9.62
N LYS A 783 43.86 -3.65 -10.06
CA LYS A 783 43.53 -2.77 -11.19
C LYS A 783 42.35 -1.90 -10.80
N ASP A 784 42.39 -0.64 -11.19
CA ASP A 784 41.25 0.27 -11.10
C ASP A 784 40.32 0.04 -12.29
N ILE A 785 39.31 -0.81 -12.10
CA ILE A 785 38.45 -1.29 -13.19
C ILE A 785 37.59 -0.16 -13.75
N VAL A 786 37.04 0.70 -12.88
CA VAL A 786 36.25 1.88 -13.29
C VAL A 786 37.10 2.83 -14.13
N LYS A 787 38.33 3.14 -13.70
CA LYS A 787 39.24 3.99 -14.47
C LYS A 787 39.60 3.39 -15.82
N LEU A 788 39.91 2.09 -15.87
CA LEU A 788 40.28 1.42 -17.12
C LEU A 788 39.13 1.44 -18.14
N TRP A 789 37.90 1.22 -17.69
CA TRP A 789 36.72 1.37 -18.55
C TRP A 789 36.51 2.81 -19.01
N GLN A 790 36.68 3.77 -18.09
CA GLN A 790 36.54 5.18 -18.42
C GLN A 790 37.54 5.62 -19.49
N ASP A 791 38.81 5.30 -19.31
CA ASP A 791 39.87 5.69 -20.23
C ASP A 791 39.62 5.08 -21.62
N ALA A 792 39.18 3.81 -21.68
CA ALA A 792 38.78 3.16 -22.92
C ALA A 792 37.56 3.84 -23.58
N ALA A 793 36.51 4.15 -22.80
CA ALA A 793 35.32 4.84 -23.31
C ALA A 793 35.66 6.22 -23.89
N LYS A 794 36.46 7.01 -23.16
CA LYS A 794 36.95 8.33 -23.59
C LYS A 794 37.77 8.22 -24.87
N LYS A 795 38.69 7.24 -24.97
CA LYS A 795 39.49 6.98 -26.17
C LYS A 795 38.64 6.69 -27.41
N GLN A 796 37.52 5.98 -27.25
CA GLN A 796 36.58 5.64 -28.33
C GLN A 796 35.48 6.69 -28.56
N GLY A 797 35.45 7.76 -27.75
CA GLY A 797 34.43 8.80 -27.80
C GLY A 797 33.03 8.29 -27.47
N LEU A 798 32.91 7.35 -26.53
CA LEU A 798 31.63 6.96 -25.92
C LEU A 798 31.41 7.79 -24.66
N ARG A 799 30.14 8.05 -24.36
CA ARG A 799 29.75 8.54 -23.03
C ARG A 799 29.99 7.43 -22.01
N PHE A 800 30.54 7.80 -20.86
CA PHE A 800 30.90 6.87 -19.81
C PHE A 800 30.03 7.07 -18.58
N GLY A 801 29.46 5.98 -18.09
CA GLY A 801 28.67 5.97 -16.87
C GLY A 801 29.14 4.94 -15.86
N VAL A 802 28.69 5.13 -14.61
CA VAL A 802 28.91 4.18 -13.52
C VAL A 802 27.59 3.86 -12.83
N SER A 803 27.33 2.57 -12.59
CA SER A 803 26.18 2.10 -11.81
C SER A 803 26.63 1.71 -10.40
N GLU A 804 25.80 2.04 -9.41
CA GLU A 804 26.04 1.78 -7.99
C GLU A 804 24.79 1.18 -7.33
N HIS A 805 25.02 0.18 -6.48
CA HIS A 805 23.97 -0.55 -5.78
C HIS A 805 24.26 -0.62 -4.28
N LEU A 806 24.91 0.42 -3.74
CA LEU A 806 25.54 0.35 -2.44
C LEU A 806 24.53 0.49 -1.31
N ALA A 807 23.54 1.38 -1.41
CA ALA A 807 22.61 1.61 -0.30
C ALA A 807 21.86 0.32 0.10
N PRO A 808 21.30 -0.49 -0.84
CA PRO A 808 20.65 -1.75 -0.49
C PRO A 808 21.61 -2.84 0.04
N SER A 809 22.94 -2.64 -0.01
CA SER A 809 23.88 -3.67 0.47
C SER A 809 23.73 -3.97 1.96
N PHE A 810 23.22 -3.02 2.76
CA PHE A 810 23.16 -3.14 4.22
C PHE A 810 22.35 -4.37 4.66
N ASP A 811 21.12 -4.49 4.20
CA ASP A 811 20.24 -5.63 4.52
C ASP A 811 20.37 -6.81 3.53
N TRP A 812 20.94 -6.58 2.35
CA TRP A 812 21.21 -7.65 1.38
C TRP A 812 22.15 -8.73 1.96
N TRP A 813 23.05 -8.33 2.85
CA TRP A 813 24.03 -9.23 3.48
C TRP A 813 23.47 -10.09 4.63
N ASN A 814 22.23 -9.90 5.09
CA ASN A 814 21.67 -10.61 6.26
C ASN A 814 21.88 -12.14 6.27
N PRO A 815 21.81 -12.89 5.15
CA PRO A 815 22.06 -14.33 5.18
C PRO A 815 23.44 -14.73 5.73
N ASN A 816 24.47 -13.90 5.56
CA ASN A 816 25.82 -14.20 6.07
C ASN A 816 25.95 -14.06 7.60
N LYS A 817 24.90 -13.58 8.28
CA LYS A 817 24.80 -13.44 9.74
C LYS A 817 24.21 -14.67 10.41
N GLN A 818 23.95 -15.71 9.63
CA GLN A 818 23.29 -16.94 10.07
C GLN A 818 24.29 -18.11 10.15
N SER A 819 23.73 -19.31 10.26
CA SER A 819 24.40 -20.61 10.18
C SER A 819 23.45 -21.61 9.54
N ASP A 820 23.98 -22.74 9.05
CA ASP A 820 23.15 -23.89 8.70
C ASP A 820 22.23 -24.28 9.88
N LYS A 821 21.03 -24.77 9.54
CA LYS A 821 20.05 -25.33 10.50
C LYS A 821 20.20 -26.84 10.64
N THR A 822 20.78 -27.51 9.64
CA THR A 822 20.90 -28.97 9.60
C THR A 822 22.29 -29.41 9.13
N GLY A 823 22.61 -30.71 9.29
CA GLY A 823 23.90 -31.26 8.84
C GLY A 823 25.07 -31.00 9.81
N PRO A 824 26.31 -31.37 9.40
CA PRO A 824 27.49 -31.37 10.27
C PRO A 824 27.99 -29.97 10.67
N TYR A 825 27.52 -28.91 9.99
CA TYR A 825 27.86 -27.52 10.29
C TYR A 825 26.67 -26.73 10.89
N ALA A 826 25.60 -27.43 11.30
CA ALA A 826 24.45 -26.81 11.96
C ALA A 826 24.87 -25.99 13.18
N GLY A 827 24.44 -24.72 13.24
CA GLY A 827 24.76 -23.81 14.33
C GLY A 827 26.19 -23.22 14.29
N VAL A 828 27.01 -23.55 13.29
CA VAL A 828 28.34 -22.93 13.10
C VAL A 828 28.17 -21.61 12.35
N PRO A 829 28.47 -20.45 12.95
CA PRO A 829 28.29 -19.16 12.30
C PRO A 829 29.10 -19.04 11.00
N TYR A 830 28.52 -18.41 9.98
CA TYR A 830 29.25 -18.06 8.76
C TYR A 830 30.29 -16.95 9.01
N ASP A 831 31.20 -16.75 8.06
CA ASP A 831 32.29 -15.77 8.18
C ASP A 831 31.82 -14.30 8.21
N GLY A 832 30.57 -14.03 7.82
CA GLY A 832 29.90 -12.74 7.95
C GLY A 832 29.69 -12.28 9.40
N MET A 833 29.82 -13.19 10.37
CA MET A 833 29.77 -12.89 11.81
C MET A 833 31.12 -12.45 12.39
N GLU A 834 32.22 -12.57 11.65
CA GLU A 834 33.55 -12.18 12.13
C GLU A 834 33.74 -10.65 12.10
N PRO A 835 34.01 -9.97 13.23
CA PRO A 835 34.10 -8.50 13.27
C PRO A 835 35.13 -7.86 12.36
N VAL A 836 36.21 -8.59 12.07
CA VAL A 836 37.28 -8.15 11.16
C VAL A 836 36.80 -7.96 9.72
N ASN A 837 35.64 -8.54 9.35
CA ASN A 837 35.07 -8.47 8.01
C ASN A 837 33.81 -7.60 7.92
N TRP A 838 33.40 -6.92 9.00
CA TRP A 838 32.15 -6.15 9.04
C TRP A 838 32.14 -4.92 8.14
N ASP A 839 33.30 -4.40 7.73
CA ASP A 839 33.34 -3.35 6.71
C ASP A 839 32.96 -3.88 5.32
N LEU A 840 33.17 -5.18 5.03
CA LEU A 840 32.66 -5.86 3.83
C LEU A 840 31.21 -6.34 4.01
N TYR A 841 30.93 -7.04 5.10
CA TYR A 841 29.68 -7.79 5.29
C TYR A 841 28.58 -7.03 6.03
N HIS A 842 28.88 -5.81 6.46
CA HIS A 842 28.15 -5.07 7.48
C HIS A 842 28.15 -5.79 8.83
N PRO A 843 28.12 -5.07 9.94
CA PRO A 843 27.97 -5.69 11.26
C PRO A 843 26.55 -6.24 11.47
N PRO A 844 26.35 -7.26 12.34
CA PRO A 844 25.04 -7.80 12.66
C PRO A 844 24.10 -6.70 13.18
N HIS A 845 22.85 -6.70 12.76
CA HIS A 845 21.86 -5.71 13.18
C HIS A 845 20.50 -6.34 13.52
N PRO A 846 19.69 -5.70 14.39
CA PRO A 846 18.41 -6.27 14.82
C PRO A 846 17.51 -6.57 13.61
N GLY A 847 17.15 -7.85 13.44
CA GLY A 847 16.38 -8.32 12.29
C GLY A 847 17.13 -9.22 11.31
N ASP A 848 18.39 -9.58 11.53
CA ASP A 848 19.14 -10.49 10.63
C ASP A 848 18.51 -11.89 10.44
N GLN A 849 17.63 -12.30 11.36
CA GLN A 849 16.82 -13.53 11.26
C GLN A 849 15.36 -13.29 10.82
N GLU A 850 14.87 -12.05 10.84
CA GLU A 850 13.44 -11.71 10.67
C GLU A 850 13.12 -10.74 9.52
N MET A 851 14.11 -9.98 9.04
CA MET A 851 13.99 -9.18 7.82
C MET A 851 13.95 -10.16 6.64
N LYS A 852 12.77 -10.33 6.02
CA LYS A 852 12.70 -10.91 4.67
C LYS A 852 13.72 -10.15 3.83
N ALA A 853 14.68 -10.86 3.21
CA ALA A 853 15.60 -10.29 2.24
C ALA A 853 14.80 -9.41 1.25
N GLY A 854 14.92 -8.09 1.36
CA GLY A 854 13.93 -7.17 0.83
C GLY A 854 14.55 -5.82 0.53
N PHE A 855 15.34 -5.76 -0.55
CA PHE A 855 15.75 -4.58 -1.30
C PHE A 855 15.37 -3.21 -0.69
N GLY A 856 16.16 -2.72 0.28
CA GLY A 856 16.12 -1.31 0.68
C GLY A 856 14.77 -0.80 1.23
N ALA A 857 13.89 -1.67 1.73
CA ALA A 857 12.53 -1.27 2.11
C ALA A 857 12.48 -0.16 3.18
N GLU A 858 13.53 -0.01 3.99
CA GLU A 858 13.67 1.04 5.00
C GLU A 858 15.04 1.74 4.98
N ILE A 859 15.64 2.00 3.80
CA ILE A 859 16.97 2.62 3.69
C ILE A 859 17.16 3.87 4.57
N ASN A 860 16.13 4.69 4.77
CA ASN A 860 16.20 5.88 5.61
C ASN A 860 16.43 5.59 7.10
N LYS A 861 16.19 4.35 7.56
CA LYS A 861 16.40 3.90 8.94
C LYS A 861 17.77 3.27 9.18
N TYR A 862 18.61 3.13 8.15
CA TYR A 862 19.96 2.60 8.32
C TYR A 862 20.81 3.48 9.27
N PRO A 863 21.83 2.89 9.93
CA PRO A 863 22.68 3.62 10.86
C PRO A 863 23.32 4.86 10.21
N GLU A 864 23.52 5.91 10.99
CA GLU A 864 24.11 7.15 10.48
C GLU A 864 25.50 6.92 9.88
N TRP A 865 26.33 6.11 10.53
CA TRP A 865 27.67 5.77 10.03
C TRP A 865 27.62 5.13 8.62
N PHE A 866 26.58 4.35 8.31
CA PHE A 866 26.42 3.72 6.99
C PHE A 866 26.04 4.74 5.93
N LYS A 867 25.12 5.68 6.26
CA LYS A 867 24.74 6.78 5.36
C LYS A 867 25.93 7.68 5.04
N GLU A 868 26.73 8.01 6.06
CA GLU A 868 27.95 8.77 5.86
C GLU A 868 29.00 7.99 5.03
N HIS A 869 29.12 6.68 5.24
CA HIS A 869 30.04 5.84 4.48
C HIS A 869 29.63 5.70 3.01
N TRP A 870 28.34 5.52 2.74
CA TRP A 870 27.77 5.61 1.40
C TRP A 870 28.10 6.95 0.76
N TYR A 871 27.83 8.07 1.45
CA TYR A 871 28.10 9.41 0.92
C TYR A 871 29.57 9.60 0.58
N ARG A 872 30.49 9.20 1.47
CA ARG A 872 31.94 9.30 1.24
C ARG A 872 32.37 8.55 -0.03
N ARG A 873 31.90 7.31 -0.21
CA ARG A 873 32.27 6.47 -1.36
C ARG A 873 31.68 7.01 -2.66
N MET A 874 30.43 7.44 -2.62
CA MET A 874 29.79 8.01 -3.79
C MET A 874 30.38 9.38 -4.16
N TYR A 875 30.72 10.21 -3.17
CA TYR A 875 31.50 11.43 -3.37
C TYR A 875 32.87 11.14 -3.99
N ASP A 876 33.60 10.14 -3.49
CA ASP A 876 34.89 9.73 -4.06
C ASP A 876 34.76 9.33 -5.53
N LEU A 877 33.76 8.51 -5.86
CA LEU A 877 33.47 8.06 -7.22
C LEU A 877 33.16 9.23 -8.16
N VAL A 878 32.21 10.10 -7.81
CA VAL A 878 31.77 11.17 -8.73
C VAL A 878 32.81 12.28 -8.85
N THR A 879 33.59 12.56 -7.79
CA THR A 879 34.64 13.58 -7.85
C THR A 879 35.91 13.10 -8.52
N THR A 880 36.28 11.83 -8.36
CA THR A 880 37.47 11.25 -8.99
C THR A 880 37.26 11.00 -10.48
N TYR A 881 36.12 10.41 -10.85
CA TYR A 881 35.89 9.99 -12.24
C TYR A 881 35.07 10.98 -13.05
N GLN A 882 34.18 11.75 -12.43
CA GLN A 882 33.24 12.64 -13.14
C GLN A 882 32.57 11.93 -14.33
N PRO A 883 31.86 10.80 -14.09
CA PRO A 883 31.17 10.11 -15.17
C PRO A 883 30.16 11.05 -15.86
N ASP A 884 29.81 10.76 -17.12
CA ASP A 884 28.71 11.45 -17.82
C ASP A 884 27.35 11.02 -17.27
N PHE A 885 27.28 9.81 -16.71
CA PHE A 885 26.05 9.15 -16.27
C PHE A 885 26.26 8.37 -14.97
N VAL A 886 25.39 8.56 -13.99
CA VAL A 886 25.34 7.73 -12.77
C VAL A 886 23.97 7.06 -12.69
N ASP A 887 23.97 5.76 -12.38
CA ASP A 887 22.77 4.99 -12.12
C ASP A 887 22.80 4.45 -10.69
N SER A 888 21.78 4.78 -9.90
CA SER A 888 21.59 4.26 -8.54
C SER A 888 20.48 3.21 -8.53
N ASP A 889 20.78 2.05 -7.96
CA ASP A 889 19.85 0.91 -7.90
C ASP A 889 18.62 1.15 -6.99
N ASP A 890 18.62 2.26 -6.24
CA ASP A 890 17.57 2.63 -5.31
C ASP A 890 16.32 3.21 -5.98
N PHE A 891 15.17 3.07 -5.32
CA PHE A 891 13.94 3.74 -5.72
C PHE A 891 14.01 5.25 -5.41
N GLY A 892 14.49 6.05 -6.36
CA GLY A 892 14.69 7.49 -6.21
C GLY A 892 16.09 7.85 -5.69
N LEU A 893 16.18 8.83 -4.78
CA LEU A 893 17.44 9.24 -4.15
C LEU A 893 17.56 8.64 -2.74
N PRO A 894 18.60 7.85 -2.43
CA PRO A 894 18.75 7.24 -1.11
C PRO A 894 19.00 8.28 -0.01
N PHE A 895 18.49 8.04 1.20
CA PHE A 895 18.77 8.88 2.39
C PHE A 895 18.35 10.36 2.32
N GLY A 896 17.60 10.78 1.29
CA GLY A 896 16.98 12.10 1.19
C GLY A 896 17.95 13.27 1.02
N ASP A 897 17.49 14.48 1.39
CA ASP A 897 18.21 15.72 1.12
C ASP A 897 19.54 15.86 1.85
N ALA A 898 19.65 15.26 3.04
CA ALA A 898 20.88 15.31 3.85
C ALA A 898 22.10 14.66 3.15
N TYR A 899 21.86 13.72 2.24
CA TYR A 899 22.91 12.91 1.63
C TYR A 899 22.82 12.88 0.10
N ALA A 900 21.83 12.20 -0.49
CA ALA A 900 21.80 12.03 -1.94
C ALA A 900 21.52 13.33 -2.69
N SER A 901 20.56 14.16 -2.28
CA SER A 901 20.33 15.45 -2.99
C SER A 901 21.56 16.36 -2.89
N LYS A 902 22.26 16.34 -1.74
CA LYS A 902 23.52 17.05 -1.54
C LYS A 902 24.61 16.57 -2.51
N LEU A 903 24.74 15.26 -2.69
CA LEU A 903 25.69 14.66 -3.62
C LEU A 903 25.35 14.98 -5.09
N VAL A 904 24.08 14.84 -5.49
CA VAL A 904 23.64 15.12 -6.86
C VAL A 904 23.78 16.59 -7.21
N ALA A 905 23.48 17.50 -6.27
CA ALA A 905 23.70 18.93 -6.46
C ALA A 905 25.19 19.26 -6.67
N ASP A 906 26.08 18.68 -5.88
CA ASP A 906 27.53 18.81 -6.06
C ASP A 906 27.98 18.30 -7.44
N TYR A 907 27.52 17.11 -7.83
CA TYR A 907 27.82 16.52 -9.14
C TYR A 907 27.36 17.39 -10.32
N TYR A 908 26.12 17.90 -10.27
CA TYR A 908 25.61 18.80 -11.31
C TYR A 908 26.29 20.17 -11.31
N ASN A 909 26.63 20.73 -10.15
CA ASN A 909 27.39 21.98 -10.08
C ASN A 909 28.79 21.81 -10.67
N ARG A 910 29.49 20.68 -10.40
CA ARG A 910 30.79 20.37 -11.02
C ARG A 910 30.67 20.25 -12.53
N SER A 911 29.67 19.50 -13.00
CA SER A 911 29.41 19.35 -14.43
C SER A 911 29.10 20.70 -15.08
N ALA A 912 28.26 21.53 -14.46
CA ALA A 912 27.93 22.86 -14.95
C ALA A 912 29.16 23.78 -15.02
N ASN A 913 30.02 23.75 -14.00
CA ASN A 913 31.26 24.51 -13.99
C ASN A 913 32.22 24.08 -15.11
N ALA A 914 32.23 22.81 -15.48
CA ALA A 914 33.02 22.29 -16.60
C ALA A 914 32.39 22.58 -17.99
N HIS A 915 31.07 22.82 -18.07
CA HIS A 915 30.32 22.88 -19.33
C HIS A 915 29.54 24.19 -19.54
N GLY A 916 30.12 25.33 -19.15
CA GLY A 916 29.59 26.65 -19.49
C GLY A 916 28.27 27.00 -18.78
N GLY A 917 28.10 26.53 -17.55
CA GLY A 917 26.98 26.88 -16.67
C GLY A 917 25.75 25.98 -16.79
N LYS A 918 25.79 24.92 -17.60
CA LYS A 918 24.73 23.90 -17.69
C LYS A 918 25.34 22.52 -17.46
N PRO A 919 24.71 21.66 -16.64
CA PRO A 919 25.24 20.32 -16.42
C PRO A 919 25.13 19.51 -17.73
N ASP A 920 26.23 18.84 -18.11
CA ASP A 920 26.27 17.84 -19.18
C ASP A 920 26.16 16.40 -18.62
N ALA A 921 25.98 16.27 -17.31
CA ALA A 921 25.94 15.01 -16.57
C ALA A 921 24.50 14.57 -16.24
N VAL A 922 24.28 13.26 -16.14
CA VAL A 922 22.98 12.63 -15.87
C VAL A 922 23.04 11.77 -14.61
N TRP A 923 22.00 11.83 -13.77
CA TRP A 923 21.75 10.87 -12.70
C TRP A 923 20.41 10.17 -12.90
N CYS A 924 20.40 8.84 -12.76
CA CYS A 924 19.22 7.99 -12.83
C CYS A 924 19.00 7.23 -11.52
N GLY A 925 17.73 6.89 -11.24
CA GLY A 925 17.36 5.98 -10.16
C GLY A 925 16.14 5.11 -10.52
N ARG A 926 15.97 3.97 -9.84
CA ARG A 926 14.82 3.08 -10.05
C ARG A 926 13.51 3.77 -9.72
N GLY A 927 12.45 3.47 -10.47
CA GLY A 927 11.11 4.03 -10.23
C GLY A 927 11.05 5.56 -10.35
N GLY A 928 12.03 6.18 -11.02
CA GLY A 928 12.03 7.61 -11.29
C GLY A 928 10.77 8.00 -12.03
N ASN A 929 9.98 8.90 -11.45
CA ASN A 929 8.68 9.29 -11.99
C ASN A 929 8.82 10.30 -13.15
N GLY A 930 9.73 10.10 -14.10
CA GLY A 930 9.96 11.05 -15.21
C GLY A 930 10.13 12.51 -14.76
N LYS A 931 10.64 12.75 -13.55
CA LYS A 931 10.81 14.09 -12.99
C LYS A 931 12.08 14.72 -13.55
N LYS A 932 12.12 16.05 -13.55
CA LYS A 932 13.38 16.79 -13.65
C LYS A 932 14.27 16.46 -12.44
N GLY A 933 15.57 16.73 -12.53
CA GLY A 933 16.53 16.47 -11.45
C GLY A 933 17.15 15.08 -11.48
N VAL A 934 16.36 14.01 -11.45
CA VAL A 934 16.83 12.61 -11.50
C VAL A 934 15.95 11.81 -12.46
N LEU A 935 16.56 11.26 -13.51
CA LEU A 935 15.84 10.55 -14.57
C LEU A 935 15.53 9.10 -14.17
N SER A 936 14.67 8.45 -14.95
CA SER A 936 14.15 7.12 -14.63
C SER A 936 15.03 6.00 -15.22
N TYR A 937 15.34 5.01 -14.38
CA TYR A 937 15.88 3.71 -14.79
C TYR A 937 14.86 2.60 -14.51
N ASN A 938 14.54 1.78 -15.51
CA ASN A 938 13.54 0.72 -15.41
C ASN A 938 14.13 -0.64 -15.81
N GLU A 939 13.82 -1.67 -15.02
CA GLU A 939 14.21 -3.06 -15.32
C GLU A 939 13.01 -4.02 -15.43
N PHE A 940 11.88 -3.67 -14.81
CA PHE A 940 10.74 -4.59 -14.62
C PHE A 940 9.56 -4.36 -15.59
N GLY A 941 9.61 -3.33 -16.42
CA GLY A 941 8.50 -2.99 -17.31
C GLY A 941 8.78 -1.83 -18.23
N LEU A 942 7.98 -1.74 -19.29
CA LEU A 942 7.98 -0.62 -20.22
C LEU A 942 6.79 0.31 -19.94
N PRO A 943 6.94 1.63 -20.15
CA PRO A 943 5.81 2.55 -20.22
C PRO A 943 4.72 2.05 -21.16
N LYS A 944 3.43 2.20 -20.80
CA LYS A 944 2.30 1.81 -21.68
C LYS A 944 2.21 2.70 -22.93
N LEU A 945 2.57 3.97 -22.80
CA LEU A 945 2.65 4.97 -23.87
C LEU A 945 4.07 5.55 -23.96
N THR A 946 4.31 6.39 -24.97
CA THR A 946 5.58 7.13 -25.11
C THR A 946 5.73 8.15 -23.98
N TRP A 947 6.92 8.26 -23.39
CA TRP A 947 7.21 9.29 -22.40
C TRP A 947 7.81 10.55 -23.02
N ARG A 948 7.43 11.71 -22.50
CA ARG A 948 8.01 13.00 -22.89
C ARG A 948 9.50 13.11 -22.53
N TYR A 949 9.86 12.68 -21.32
CA TYR A 949 11.24 12.70 -20.83
C TYR A 949 11.98 11.42 -21.25
N PRO A 950 13.26 11.53 -21.65
CA PRO A 950 14.07 10.34 -21.91
C PRO A 950 14.31 9.55 -20.63
N TRP A 951 14.42 8.25 -20.75
CA TRP A 951 14.56 7.30 -19.64
C TRP A 951 15.45 6.13 -20.05
N VAL A 952 15.81 5.25 -19.11
CA VAL A 952 16.66 4.08 -19.38
C VAL A 952 15.90 2.79 -19.13
N TYR A 953 16.04 1.84 -20.06
CA TYR A 953 15.69 0.44 -19.83
C TYR A 953 16.95 -0.40 -19.74
N GLY A 954 17.22 -0.96 -18.57
CA GLY A 954 18.32 -1.89 -18.33
C GLY A 954 17.86 -3.33 -18.45
N THR A 955 18.59 -4.15 -19.23
CA THR A 955 18.35 -5.60 -19.28
C THR A 955 19.65 -6.36 -19.50
N SER A 956 19.60 -7.70 -19.47
CA SER A 956 20.76 -8.58 -19.67
C SER A 956 20.47 -9.67 -20.70
N THR A 957 21.50 -10.20 -21.35
CA THR A 957 21.34 -11.32 -22.27
C THR A 957 20.84 -12.57 -21.54
N THR A 958 21.40 -12.94 -20.38
CA THR A 958 21.08 -14.20 -19.69
C THR A 958 20.84 -14.05 -18.20
N GLY A 959 21.66 -13.23 -17.55
CA GLY A 959 21.53 -12.73 -16.19
C GLY A 959 22.52 -11.56 -16.02
N TRP A 960 22.48 -10.86 -14.89
CA TRP A 960 23.38 -9.73 -14.65
C TRP A 960 24.85 -10.15 -14.61
N TYR A 961 25.17 -11.23 -13.89
CA TYR A 961 26.49 -11.86 -13.90
C TYR A 961 26.54 -13.07 -14.85
N TRP A 962 27.75 -13.51 -15.19
CA TRP A 962 27.96 -14.75 -15.94
C TRP A 962 27.52 -15.97 -15.12
N ILE A 963 26.57 -16.73 -15.67
CA ILE A 963 25.99 -17.92 -15.01
C ILE A 963 25.98 -19.18 -15.90
N GLY A 964 26.65 -19.16 -17.06
CA GLY A 964 26.77 -20.33 -17.94
C GLY A 964 25.58 -20.61 -18.87
N ASN A 965 24.66 -19.66 -19.04
CA ASN A 965 23.48 -19.82 -19.89
C ASN A 965 23.72 -19.31 -21.33
N THR A 966 22.95 -19.84 -22.29
CA THR A 966 22.97 -19.43 -23.71
C THR A 966 22.24 -18.10 -23.93
N PRO A 967 22.75 -17.18 -24.77
CA PRO A 967 22.10 -15.90 -25.06
C PRO A 967 20.79 -16.04 -25.87
N PRO A 968 19.85 -15.09 -25.75
CA PRO A 968 18.75 -14.92 -26.70
C PRO A 968 19.30 -14.55 -28.08
N THR A 969 18.47 -14.66 -29.11
CA THR A 969 18.87 -14.28 -30.48
C THR A 969 19.01 -12.75 -30.61
N ALA A 970 19.81 -12.30 -31.58
CA ALA A 970 19.91 -10.89 -31.90
C ALA A 970 18.56 -10.29 -32.32
N GLN A 971 17.72 -11.08 -33.01
CA GLN A 971 16.37 -10.66 -33.41
C GLN A 971 15.49 -10.31 -32.21
N THR A 972 15.54 -11.13 -31.15
CA THR A 972 14.84 -10.87 -29.90
C THR A 972 15.30 -9.56 -29.26
N LEU A 973 16.62 -9.36 -29.13
CA LEU A 973 17.18 -8.16 -28.50
C LEU A 973 16.88 -6.89 -29.32
N VAL A 974 16.95 -6.96 -30.65
CA VAL A 974 16.61 -5.85 -31.55
C VAL A 974 15.15 -5.43 -31.41
N LYS A 975 14.21 -6.38 -31.38
CA LYS A 975 12.78 -6.10 -31.17
C LYS A 975 12.57 -5.35 -29.85
N SER A 976 13.24 -5.78 -28.79
CA SER A 976 13.15 -5.15 -27.47
C SER A 976 13.76 -3.76 -27.44
N MET A 977 14.91 -3.57 -28.07
CA MET A 977 15.55 -2.27 -28.20
C MET A 977 14.68 -1.28 -28.98
N VAL A 978 14.08 -1.69 -30.09
CA VAL A 978 13.19 -0.83 -30.89
C VAL A 978 11.97 -0.39 -30.09
N GLU A 979 11.33 -1.32 -29.36
CA GLU A 979 10.19 -0.99 -28.49
C GLU A 979 10.56 0.08 -27.44
N VAL A 980 11.76 -0.01 -26.85
CA VAL A 980 12.28 0.98 -25.88
C VAL A 980 12.53 2.33 -26.55
N ILE A 981 13.23 2.35 -27.68
CA ILE A 981 13.61 3.59 -28.37
C ILE A 981 12.37 4.37 -28.83
N CYS A 982 11.37 3.68 -29.40
CA CYS A 982 10.13 4.30 -29.86
C CYS A 982 9.28 4.87 -28.72
N ARG A 983 9.53 4.44 -27.47
CA ARG A 983 8.93 4.99 -26.23
C ARG A 983 9.79 6.06 -25.57
N ASN A 984 10.79 6.60 -26.29
CA ASN A 984 11.76 7.59 -25.83
C ASN A 984 12.83 7.08 -24.85
N GLY A 985 13.02 5.76 -24.76
CA GLY A 985 14.00 5.16 -23.87
C GLY A 985 15.39 5.03 -24.49
N ASN A 986 16.39 4.88 -23.63
CA ASN A 986 17.73 4.39 -23.93
C ASN A 986 17.81 2.92 -23.51
N PHE A 987 18.18 2.04 -24.43
CA PHE A 987 18.35 0.61 -24.17
C PHE A 987 19.79 0.34 -23.73
N ILE A 988 19.97 -0.07 -22.47
CA ILE A 988 21.27 -0.47 -21.93
C ILE A 988 21.28 -1.98 -21.77
N LEU A 989 22.16 -2.64 -22.52
CA LEU A 989 22.29 -4.10 -22.51
C LEU A 989 23.51 -4.53 -21.69
N SER A 990 23.24 -5.23 -20.59
CA SER A 990 24.25 -5.92 -19.80
C SER A 990 24.70 -7.20 -20.50
N PHE A 991 26.02 -7.38 -20.57
CA PHE A 991 26.67 -8.55 -21.16
C PHE A 991 27.50 -9.29 -20.11
N PRO A 992 27.47 -10.63 -20.09
CA PRO A 992 28.10 -11.39 -19.03
C PRO A 992 29.61 -11.50 -19.25
N GLN A 993 30.38 -11.15 -18.21
CA GLN A 993 31.83 -11.28 -18.19
C GLN A 993 32.28 -12.34 -17.17
N ARG A 994 33.25 -13.16 -17.57
CA ARG A 994 33.92 -14.14 -16.70
C ARG A 994 34.87 -13.42 -15.72
N ALA A 995 35.27 -14.10 -14.65
CA ALA A 995 36.17 -13.50 -13.64
C ALA A 995 37.55 -13.09 -14.19
N ASP A 996 38.02 -13.72 -15.28
CA ASP A 996 39.27 -13.36 -15.95
C ASP A 996 39.14 -12.12 -16.87
N GLY A 997 37.91 -11.62 -17.09
CA GLY A 997 37.61 -10.45 -17.92
C GLY A 997 37.18 -10.78 -19.35
N THR A 998 37.14 -12.06 -19.74
CA THR A 998 36.67 -12.46 -21.07
C THR A 998 35.14 -12.50 -21.14
N VAL A 999 34.60 -12.25 -22.33
CA VAL A 999 33.18 -12.49 -22.67
C VAL A 999 33.07 -13.83 -23.39
N PRO A 1000 32.10 -14.69 -23.06
CA PRO A 1000 31.81 -15.89 -23.85
C PRO A 1000 31.54 -15.57 -25.33
N GLU A 1001 32.10 -16.36 -26.24
CA GLU A 1001 32.08 -16.06 -27.68
C GLU A 1001 30.66 -16.12 -28.27
N ASP A 1002 29.83 -17.06 -27.82
CA ASP A 1002 28.42 -17.18 -28.21
C ASP A 1002 27.62 -15.92 -27.85
N HIS A 1003 27.92 -15.30 -26.72
CA HIS A 1003 27.37 -13.99 -26.36
C HIS A 1003 27.88 -12.88 -27.28
N MET A 1004 29.19 -12.82 -27.52
CA MET A 1004 29.77 -11.80 -28.41
C MET A 1004 29.25 -11.91 -29.84
N GLU A 1005 29.02 -13.11 -30.37
CA GLU A 1005 28.42 -13.34 -31.68
C GLU A 1005 27.04 -12.71 -31.80
N VAL A 1006 26.17 -12.90 -30.80
CA VAL A 1006 24.85 -12.26 -30.74
C VAL A 1006 24.95 -10.74 -30.68
N LEU A 1007 25.88 -10.21 -29.87
CA LEU A 1007 26.10 -8.76 -29.77
C LEU A 1007 26.61 -8.17 -31.09
N ARG A 1008 27.52 -8.86 -31.79
CA ARG A 1008 27.99 -8.47 -33.13
C ARG A 1008 26.87 -8.49 -34.15
N GLU A 1009 26.02 -9.52 -34.14
CA GLU A 1009 24.86 -9.61 -35.04
C GLU A 1009 23.87 -8.45 -34.79
N MET A 1010 23.58 -8.16 -33.52
CA MET A 1010 22.79 -6.99 -33.14
C MET A 1010 23.48 -5.69 -33.60
N GLY A 1011 24.79 -5.56 -33.43
CA GLY A 1011 25.58 -4.41 -33.87
C GLY A 1011 25.54 -4.18 -35.38
N LYS A 1012 25.59 -5.25 -36.19
CA LYS A 1012 25.40 -5.17 -37.64
C LYS A 1012 24.03 -4.57 -37.99
N TRP A 1013 22.98 -5.00 -37.30
CA TRP A 1013 21.64 -4.43 -37.48
C TRP A 1013 21.57 -2.96 -37.05
N VAL A 1014 22.17 -2.60 -35.91
CA VAL A 1014 22.23 -1.22 -35.42
C VAL A 1014 22.90 -0.31 -36.44
N ARG A 1015 24.05 -0.73 -36.99
CA ARG A 1015 24.80 0.04 -37.98
C ARG A 1015 24.04 0.26 -39.28
N LEU A 1016 23.36 -0.78 -39.76
CA LEU A 1016 22.53 -0.69 -40.96
C LEU A 1016 21.38 0.32 -40.80
N ASN A 1017 20.85 0.43 -39.58
CA ASN A 1017 19.63 1.18 -39.28
C ASN A 1017 19.87 2.44 -38.43
N GLU A 1018 21.13 2.89 -38.33
CA GLU A 1018 21.55 3.91 -37.36
C GLU A 1018 20.81 5.25 -37.51
N ALA A 1019 20.39 5.59 -38.74
CA ALA A 1019 19.63 6.78 -39.06
C ALA A 1019 18.25 6.82 -38.37
N GLY A 1020 17.61 5.67 -38.19
CA GLY A 1020 16.34 5.53 -37.48
C GLY A 1020 16.48 5.40 -35.96
N ILE A 1021 17.70 5.24 -35.46
CA ILE A 1021 18.00 5.02 -34.04
C ILE A 1021 18.52 6.32 -33.42
N PHE A 1022 19.72 6.75 -33.79
CA PHE A 1022 20.44 7.80 -33.07
C PHE A 1022 19.99 9.21 -33.41
N GLY A 1023 19.80 10.03 -32.37
CA GLY A 1023 19.28 11.39 -32.50
C GLY A 1023 17.83 11.45 -32.99
N THR A 1024 17.11 10.33 -32.94
CA THR A 1024 15.68 10.32 -33.24
C THR A 1024 14.87 10.67 -32.00
N ARG A 1025 13.63 11.09 -32.23
CA ARG A 1025 12.61 11.23 -31.20
C ARG A 1025 11.44 10.31 -31.55
N PRO A 1026 10.61 9.92 -30.58
CA PRO A 1026 9.33 9.30 -30.88
C PRO A 1026 8.54 10.10 -31.91
N TRP A 1027 7.70 9.42 -32.67
CA TRP A 1027 6.69 10.11 -33.46
C TRP A 1027 5.43 10.35 -32.62
N ARG A 1028 4.44 11.04 -33.20
CA ARG A 1028 3.14 11.36 -32.58
C ARG A 1028 2.39 10.12 -32.10
N MET A 1029 2.72 8.96 -32.67
CA MET A 1029 2.21 7.65 -32.32
C MET A 1029 3.39 6.70 -32.13
N LEU A 1030 3.28 5.81 -31.14
CA LEU A 1030 4.27 4.75 -30.91
C LEU A 1030 4.42 3.83 -32.13
N GLY A 1031 3.30 3.41 -32.73
CA GLY A 1031 3.28 2.32 -33.68
C GLY A 1031 1.88 1.83 -34.06
N GLU A 1032 1.84 0.90 -35.01
CA GLU A 1032 0.64 0.17 -35.43
C GLU A 1032 0.69 -1.28 -34.93
N GLY A 1033 -0.45 -1.97 -35.01
CA GLY A 1033 -0.56 -3.41 -34.82
C GLY A 1033 -1.33 -3.85 -33.56
N PRO A 1034 -1.59 -5.16 -33.39
CA PRO A 1034 -2.49 -5.69 -32.38
C PRO A 1034 -1.79 -5.94 -31.04
N THR A 1035 -0.45 -5.87 -31.00
CA THR A 1035 0.32 -6.25 -29.82
C THR A 1035 0.33 -5.09 -28.84
N THR A 1036 -0.31 -5.32 -27.69
CA THR A 1036 -0.31 -4.39 -26.56
C THR A 1036 0.65 -4.91 -25.48
N THR A 1037 1.51 -4.02 -24.98
CA THR A 1037 2.50 -4.35 -23.94
C THR A 1037 1.91 -4.06 -22.56
N PRO A 1038 1.68 -5.07 -21.69
CA PRO A 1038 1.25 -4.84 -20.32
C PRO A 1038 2.40 -4.24 -19.49
N PHE A 1039 2.12 -3.24 -18.66
CA PHE A 1039 3.10 -2.47 -17.86
C PHE A 1039 3.96 -3.33 -16.91
N ASN A 1040 3.51 -4.54 -16.54
CA ASN A 1040 4.13 -5.40 -15.52
C ASN A 1040 4.53 -6.80 -16.01
N ARG A 1041 4.53 -7.06 -17.32
CA ARG A 1041 4.87 -8.37 -17.91
C ARG A 1041 5.76 -8.28 -19.15
N TRP A 1042 6.56 -7.21 -19.28
CA TRP A 1042 7.52 -7.16 -20.38
C TRP A 1042 8.69 -8.09 -20.10
N ASP A 1043 8.79 -9.18 -20.87
CA ASP A 1043 10.01 -9.98 -20.95
C ASP A 1043 10.78 -9.58 -22.23
N PRO A 1044 11.93 -8.89 -22.11
CA PRO A 1044 12.72 -8.50 -23.27
C PRO A 1044 13.32 -9.69 -24.04
N LYS A 1045 13.23 -10.91 -23.50
CA LYS A 1045 13.74 -12.15 -24.10
C LYS A 1045 12.67 -12.92 -24.88
N GLU A 1046 11.39 -12.58 -24.74
CA GLU A 1046 10.27 -13.21 -25.47
C GLU A 1046 9.28 -12.18 -26.07
N PRO A 1047 9.73 -11.25 -26.94
CA PRO A 1047 8.85 -10.26 -27.55
C PRO A 1047 7.86 -10.88 -28.55
N PHE A 1048 6.56 -10.75 -28.29
CA PHE A 1048 5.46 -11.41 -29.02
C PHE A 1048 4.82 -10.56 -30.12
N PHE A 1049 5.63 -9.95 -30.99
CA PHE A 1049 5.13 -9.11 -32.09
C PHE A 1049 4.55 -9.93 -33.26
N LYS A 1050 3.42 -9.46 -33.78
CA LYS A 1050 2.72 -9.93 -34.98
C LYS A 1050 3.19 -9.18 -36.22
N LYS A 1051 2.81 -9.68 -37.39
CA LYS A 1051 3.27 -9.11 -38.67
C LYS A 1051 2.75 -7.72 -38.97
N GLU A 1052 1.63 -7.35 -38.37
CA GLU A 1052 1.04 -6.01 -38.49
C GLU A 1052 1.66 -5.00 -37.50
N ASP A 1053 2.57 -5.43 -36.61
CA ASP A 1053 3.19 -4.53 -35.65
C ASP A 1053 4.30 -3.70 -36.30
N ILE A 1054 4.13 -2.38 -36.22
CA ILE A 1054 5.07 -1.38 -36.72
C ILE A 1054 5.39 -0.42 -35.58
N ARG A 1055 6.63 0.05 -35.46
CA ARG A 1055 7.03 1.11 -34.52
C ARG A 1055 7.62 2.29 -35.25
N PHE A 1056 7.53 3.48 -34.65
CA PHE A 1056 7.96 4.72 -35.29
C PHE A 1056 8.97 5.51 -34.47
N THR A 1057 9.98 6.03 -35.16
CA THR A 1057 10.80 7.15 -34.70
C THR A 1057 10.89 8.20 -35.81
N ARG A 1058 11.38 9.39 -35.49
CA ARG A 1058 11.61 10.43 -36.50
C ARG A 1058 12.85 11.27 -36.24
N LYS A 1059 13.32 11.90 -37.31
CA LYS A 1059 14.40 12.89 -37.29
C LYS A 1059 14.15 13.97 -38.34
N GLY A 1060 13.95 15.21 -37.90
CA GLY A 1060 13.52 16.29 -38.79
C GLY A 1060 12.21 15.93 -39.49
N GLY A 1061 12.21 16.05 -40.83
CA GLY A 1061 11.12 15.70 -41.75
C GLY A 1061 11.12 14.25 -42.27
N THR A 1062 11.84 13.36 -41.59
CA THR A 1062 11.95 11.93 -41.95
C THR A 1062 11.32 11.07 -40.86
N LEU A 1063 10.45 10.15 -41.26
CA LEU A 1063 9.84 9.14 -40.40
C LEU A 1063 10.50 7.77 -40.68
N TYR A 1064 10.78 7.02 -39.63
CA TYR A 1064 11.31 5.67 -39.69
C TYR A 1064 10.25 4.69 -39.18
N ALA A 1065 9.92 3.68 -39.99
CA ALA A 1065 8.97 2.63 -39.65
C ALA A 1065 9.69 1.29 -39.48
N PHE A 1066 9.71 0.78 -38.25
CA PHE A 1066 10.31 -0.49 -37.88
C PHE A 1066 9.26 -1.59 -37.99
N LEU A 1067 9.46 -2.51 -38.92
CA LEU A 1067 8.54 -3.63 -39.15
C LEU A 1067 8.88 -4.74 -38.16
N MET A 1068 8.08 -4.91 -37.10
CA MET A 1068 8.51 -5.71 -35.95
C MET A 1068 8.57 -7.21 -36.25
N ASN A 1069 7.73 -7.72 -37.15
CA ASN A 1069 7.73 -9.14 -37.53
C ASN A 1069 7.19 -9.39 -38.96
N PRO A 1070 7.75 -8.78 -40.02
CA PRO A 1070 7.14 -8.82 -41.35
C PRO A 1070 7.13 -10.25 -41.91
N ALA A 1071 5.92 -10.77 -42.10
CA ALA A 1071 5.68 -12.11 -42.66
C ALA A 1071 5.14 -12.06 -44.09
N ASP A 1072 4.79 -10.87 -44.58
CA ASP A 1072 4.26 -10.66 -45.93
C ASP A 1072 5.15 -9.67 -46.69
N GLU A 1073 5.19 -9.87 -48.00
CA GLU A 1073 5.81 -8.98 -48.97
C GLU A 1073 5.13 -7.61 -49.04
N LYS A 1074 3.82 -7.55 -48.84
CA LYS A 1074 3.04 -6.31 -48.84
C LYS A 1074 2.85 -5.78 -47.42
N VAL A 1075 3.34 -4.58 -47.17
CA VAL A 1075 3.16 -3.85 -45.91
C VAL A 1075 2.22 -2.67 -46.12
N VAL A 1076 1.31 -2.44 -45.17
CA VAL A 1076 0.39 -1.30 -45.18
C VAL A 1076 0.60 -0.47 -43.94
N ILE A 1077 1.11 0.75 -44.09
CA ILE A 1077 1.28 1.71 -43.00
C ILE A 1077 0.06 2.62 -42.97
N ARG A 1078 -0.91 2.28 -42.13
CA ARG A 1078 -2.24 2.93 -42.08
C ARG A 1078 -2.15 4.38 -41.64
N SER A 1079 -1.24 4.67 -40.71
CA SER A 1079 -0.97 6.01 -40.18
C SER A 1079 -0.54 7.04 -41.24
N LEU A 1080 -0.12 6.57 -42.43
CA LEU A 1080 0.28 7.40 -43.57
C LEU A 1080 -0.72 7.39 -44.73
N GLY A 1081 -1.94 6.86 -44.55
CA GLY A 1081 -3.01 6.97 -45.55
C GLY A 1081 -3.46 8.42 -45.74
N LYS A 1082 -3.98 8.77 -46.92
CA LYS A 1082 -4.44 10.16 -47.23
C LYS A 1082 -5.54 10.63 -46.26
N LYS A 1083 -6.36 9.71 -45.74
CA LYS A 1083 -7.41 10.02 -44.76
C LYS A 1083 -6.90 10.17 -43.33
N ALA A 1084 -5.74 9.60 -43.00
CA ALA A 1084 -5.24 9.55 -41.63
C ALA A 1084 -4.83 10.94 -41.12
N ARG A 1085 -4.25 11.78 -41.99
CA ARG A 1085 -3.84 13.18 -41.68
C ARG A 1085 -2.92 13.31 -40.44
N LEU A 1086 -2.14 12.26 -40.15
CA LEU A 1086 -1.24 12.22 -38.98
C LEU A 1086 0.15 12.79 -39.24
N ALA A 1087 0.52 12.97 -40.51
CA ALA A 1087 1.78 13.57 -40.93
C ALA A 1087 1.53 14.89 -41.66
N ASP A 1088 2.43 15.85 -41.47
CA ASP A 1088 2.48 17.07 -42.27
C ASP A 1088 3.32 16.81 -43.51
N GLY A 1089 2.70 16.93 -44.69
CA GLY A 1089 3.32 16.56 -45.97
C GLY A 1089 2.88 15.19 -46.46
N VAL A 1090 3.48 14.76 -47.57
CA VAL A 1090 3.18 13.48 -48.23
C VAL A 1090 4.47 12.70 -48.45
N PRO A 1091 4.45 11.36 -48.42
CA PRO A 1091 5.61 10.55 -48.76
C PRO A 1091 6.14 10.95 -50.15
N GLN A 1092 7.38 11.44 -50.19
CA GLN A 1092 8.11 11.78 -51.43
C GLN A 1092 9.12 10.70 -51.79
N ALA A 1093 9.65 10.01 -50.79
CA ALA A 1093 10.56 8.88 -50.98
C ALA A 1093 10.33 7.86 -49.86
N VAL A 1094 10.25 6.59 -50.24
CA VAL A 1094 10.22 5.44 -49.35
C VAL A 1094 11.38 4.54 -49.75
N ARG A 1095 12.28 4.27 -48.81
CA ARG A 1095 13.40 3.34 -49.01
C ARG A 1095 13.53 2.39 -47.84
N LEU A 1096 14.04 1.20 -48.11
CA LEU A 1096 14.39 0.24 -47.07
C LEU A 1096 15.86 0.45 -46.71
N LEU A 1097 16.15 0.71 -45.43
CA LEU A 1097 17.54 0.92 -45.00
C LEU A 1097 18.36 -0.35 -45.24
N GLY A 1098 19.54 -0.19 -45.85
CA GLY A 1098 20.40 -1.31 -46.24
C GLY A 1098 20.03 -1.99 -47.55
N CYS A 1099 18.99 -1.52 -48.26
CA CYS A 1099 18.59 -2.04 -49.56
C CYS A 1099 18.84 -0.98 -50.65
N GLU A 1100 19.52 -1.37 -51.73
CA GLU A 1100 19.71 -0.52 -52.91
C GLU A 1100 18.55 -0.63 -53.91
N GLU A 1101 17.72 -1.68 -53.79
CA GLU A 1101 16.57 -1.86 -54.67
C GLU A 1101 15.51 -0.78 -54.43
N LYS A 1102 14.96 -0.25 -55.53
CA LYS A 1102 13.88 0.71 -55.49
C LYS A 1102 12.58 0.00 -55.13
N LEU A 1103 11.96 0.41 -54.02
CA LEU A 1103 10.68 -0.16 -53.58
C LEU A 1103 9.52 0.30 -54.48
N ASN A 1104 8.56 -0.59 -54.71
CA ASN A 1104 7.25 -0.23 -55.26
C ASN A 1104 6.33 0.17 -54.10
N TRP A 1105 5.76 1.36 -54.15
CA TRP A 1105 4.87 1.87 -53.11
C TRP A 1105 3.86 2.86 -53.66
N SER A 1106 2.71 2.95 -53.01
CA SER A 1106 1.67 3.94 -53.31
C SER A 1106 0.99 4.41 -52.03
N GLN A 1107 0.76 5.72 -51.93
CA GLN A 1107 -0.06 6.28 -50.86
C GLN A 1107 -1.53 6.26 -51.29
N GLU A 1108 -2.30 5.37 -50.68
CA GLU A 1108 -3.73 5.24 -50.90
C GLU A 1108 -4.53 5.95 -49.80
N GLU A 1109 -5.86 5.87 -49.87
CA GLU A 1109 -6.74 6.48 -48.88
C GLU A 1109 -6.56 5.90 -47.47
N ASP A 1110 -6.32 4.59 -47.36
CA ASP A 1110 -6.32 3.82 -46.11
C ASP A 1110 -4.91 3.45 -45.59
N GLY A 1111 -3.86 3.75 -46.36
CA GLY A 1111 -2.48 3.54 -45.93
C GLY A 1111 -1.45 3.81 -47.02
N LEU A 1112 -0.18 3.87 -46.61
CA LEU A 1112 0.96 3.76 -47.51
C LEU A 1112 1.26 2.28 -47.74
N ASN A 1113 0.97 1.80 -48.94
CA ASN A 1113 1.26 0.44 -49.37
C ASN A 1113 2.71 0.37 -49.84
N VAL A 1114 3.50 -0.54 -49.27
CA VAL A 1114 4.90 -0.76 -49.62
C VAL A 1114 5.11 -2.24 -49.93
N GLN A 1115 5.70 -2.52 -51.09
CA GLN A 1115 6.11 -3.85 -51.50
C GLN A 1115 7.57 -4.05 -51.09
N LEU A 1116 7.80 -4.93 -50.12
CA LEU A 1116 9.13 -5.39 -49.73
C LEU A 1116 9.69 -6.36 -50.78
N PRO A 1117 11.01 -6.39 -51.00
CA PRO A 1117 11.63 -7.47 -51.76
C PRO A 1117 11.51 -8.79 -50.98
N GLU A 1118 11.30 -9.91 -51.69
CA GLU A 1118 11.14 -11.25 -51.09
C GLU A 1118 12.28 -11.59 -50.12
N SER A 1119 13.52 -11.20 -50.46
CA SER A 1119 14.73 -11.44 -49.65
C SER A 1119 14.73 -10.74 -48.29
N TRP A 1120 13.79 -9.82 -48.04
CA TRP A 1120 13.63 -9.07 -46.79
C TRP A 1120 12.44 -9.52 -45.93
N VAL A 1121 11.59 -10.42 -46.44
CA VAL A 1121 10.54 -11.06 -45.63
C VAL A 1121 11.20 -11.96 -44.58
N GLY A 1122 10.72 -11.90 -43.33
CA GLY A 1122 11.27 -12.69 -42.22
C GLY A 1122 12.63 -12.22 -41.69
N ARG A 1123 13.25 -11.18 -42.26
CA ARG A 1123 14.49 -10.59 -41.71
C ARG A 1123 14.26 -9.92 -40.35
N THR A 1124 15.33 -9.77 -39.58
CA THR A 1124 15.32 -9.05 -38.30
C THR A 1124 14.96 -7.58 -38.51
N VAL A 1125 13.75 -7.21 -38.08
CA VAL A 1125 13.17 -5.85 -38.04
C VAL A 1125 13.63 -4.92 -39.17
N PRO A 1126 13.13 -5.10 -40.41
CA PRO A 1126 13.41 -4.18 -41.51
C PRO A 1126 12.91 -2.76 -41.21
N VAL A 1127 13.65 -1.74 -41.65
CA VAL A 1127 13.35 -0.33 -41.34
C VAL A 1127 13.14 0.48 -42.62
N LEU A 1128 11.92 0.99 -42.79
CA LEU A 1128 11.59 1.91 -43.87
C LEU A 1128 11.94 3.34 -43.46
N GLU A 1129 12.72 4.04 -44.27
CA GLU A 1129 12.89 5.49 -44.19
C GLU A 1129 11.93 6.17 -45.16
N ILE A 1130 11.11 7.07 -44.61
CA ILE A 1130 10.03 7.75 -45.32
C ILE A 1130 10.25 9.26 -45.20
N ARG A 1131 10.54 9.91 -46.32
CA ARG A 1131 10.79 11.35 -46.42
C ARG A 1131 9.62 12.09 -47.05
N GLY A 1132 9.62 13.41 -46.90
CA GLY A 1132 8.62 14.31 -47.50
C GLY A 1132 7.71 14.95 -46.46
N PHE A 1133 8.07 14.85 -45.18
CA PHE A 1133 7.30 15.44 -44.09
C PHE A 1133 7.96 16.71 -43.54
N GLU A 1134 7.17 17.54 -42.88
CA GLU A 1134 7.69 18.66 -42.10
C GLU A 1134 8.29 18.19 -40.77
N ALA A 1135 9.15 19.01 -40.19
CA ALA A 1135 9.67 18.74 -38.87
C ALA A 1135 8.55 18.85 -37.83
N TRP A 1136 8.19 17.74 -37.21
CA TRP A 1136 7.26 17.74 -36.08
C TRP A 1136 7.83 18.53 -34.88
N ASP A 1137 7.02 19.40 -34.26
CA ASP A 1137 7.44 20.29 -33.18
C ASP A 1137 6.81 19.91 -31.82
N GLY A 1138 6.26 18.70 -31.72
CA GLY A 1138 5.63 18.18 -30.50
C GLY A 1138 4.11 18.37 -30.43
N ASP A 1139 3.45 18.80 -31.52
CA ASP A 1139 1.99 18.91 -31.56
C ASP A 1139 1.25 17.56 -31.51
N ILE A 1140 0.12 17.54 -30.79
CA ILE A 1140 -0.73 16.37 -30.57
C ILE A 1140 -1.81 16.31 -31.65
N ARG A 1141 -2.03 15.13 -32.25
CA ARG A 1141 -3.03 14.87 -33.31
C ARG A 1141 -3.94 13.70 -32.95
N PRO A 1142 -5.17 13.64 -33.52
CA PRO A 1142 -6.06 12.51 -33.31
C PRO A 1142 -5.40 11.20 -33.78
N GLY A 1143 -5.71 10.07 -33.16
CA GLY A 1143 -5.30 8.74 -33.63
C GLY A 1143 -6.05 8.29 -34.88
N LEU A 1144 -5.75 7.08 -35.35
CA LEU A 1144 -6.42 6.46 -36.52
C LEU A 1144 -7.93 6.27 -36.34
N ASP A 1145 -8.41 6.19 -35.10
CA ASP A 1145 -9.82 6.13 -34.72
C ASP A 1145 -10.49 7.51 -34.63
N GLY A 1146 -9.74 8.59 -34.94
CA GLY A 1146 -10.19 9.97 -34.89
C GLY A 1146 -10.26 10.56 -33.48
N GLN A 1147 -9.76 9.85 -32.45
CA GLN A 1147 -9.76 10.35 -31.08
C GLN A 1147 -8.45 11.07 -30.73
N LEU A 1148 -8.56 12.24 -30.12
CA LEU A 1148 -7.46 12.95 -29.48
C LEU A 1148 -7.38 12.50 -28.03
N VAL A 1149 -6.24 11.96 -27.60
CA VAL A 1149 -5.99 11.63 -26.19
C VAL A 1149 -4.89 12.55 -25.68
N LEU A 1150 -5.22 13.39 -24.71
CA LEU A 1150 -4.32 14.33 -24.05
C LEU A 1150 -3.92 13.75 -22.70
N ASP A 1151 -2.82 13.00 -22.67
CA ASP A 1151 -2.33 12.35 -21.46
C ASP A 1151 -1.60 13.36 -20.55
N VAL A 1152 -1.72 13.18 -19.24
CA VAL A 1152 -1.00 13.98 -18.24
C VAL A 1152 0.52 13.96 -18.47
N ASN A 1153 1.09 12.87 -19.03
CA ASN A 1153 2.52 12.75 -19.36
C ASN A 1153 2.96 13.67 -20.49
N ASP A 1154 2.04 14.06 -21.37
CA ASP A 1154 2.30 15.02 -22.43
C ASP A 1154 2.03 16.47 -21.99
N SER A 1155 1.45 16.66 -20.80
CA SER A 1155 1.10 17.97 -20.27
C SER A 1155 2.31 18.73 -19.72
N ARG A 1156 2.22 20.06 -19.69
CA ARG A 1156 3.02 20.90 -18.82
C ARG A 1156 2.29 21.09 -17.51
N LEU A 1157 3.01 20.90 -16.41
CA LEU A 1157 2.53 21.22 -15.07
C LEU A 1157 2.92 22.67 -14.74
N HIS A 1158 1.99 23.41 -14.17
CA HIS A 1158 2.17 24.78 -13.71
C HIS A 1158 1.88 24.82 -12.21
N GLY A 1159 2.92 24.97 -11.38
CA GLY A 1159 2.83 24.81 -9.93
C GLY A 1159 4.10 24.19 -9.33
N GLN A 1160 4.18 24.11 -8.01
CA GLN A 1160 5.31 23.52 -7.27
C GLN A 1160 4.94 22.25 -6.48
N LYS A 1161 3.66 22.07 -6.14
CA LYS A 1161 3.13 20.96 -5.34
C LYS A 1161 2.38 19.92 -6.18
N LEU A 1162 1.97 20.28 -7.39
CA LEU A 1162 1.36 19.37 -8.35
C LEU A 1162 2.34 18.26 -8.72
N LEU A 1163 2.09 17.04 -8.25
CA LEU A 1163 2.93 15.89 -8.54
C LEU A 1163 2.33 15.08 -9.67
N GLN A 1164 3.19 14.52 -10.50
CA GLN A 1164 2.81 13.49 -11.45
C GLN A 1164 3.35 12.15 -10.98
N VAL A 1165 2.46 11.15 -10.91
CA VAL A 1165 2.82 9.78 -10.51
C VAL A 1165 2.99 8.94 -11.76
N TYR A 1166 4.22 8.92 -12.26
CA TYR A 1166 4.58 8.03 -13.36
C TYR A 1166 4.63 6.58 -12.88
N GLY A 1167 4.13 5.67 -13.70
CA GLY A 1167 3.81 4.28 -13.34
C GLY A 1167 2.35 4.05 -12.97
N ARG A 1168 1.58 5.11 -12.69
CA ARG A 1168 0.10 5.05 -12.55
C ARG A 1168 -0.67 6.08 -13.40
N TYR A 1169 0.03 6.97 -14.11
CA TYR A 1169 -0.51 7.85 -15.17
C TYR A 1169 -1.50 8.94 -14.70
N PHE A 1170 -1.24 9.61 -13.57
CA PHE A 1170 -2.13 10.70 -13.07
C PHE A 1170 -1.43 11.84 -12.29
N THR A 1171 -2.12 12.96 -12.09
CA THR A 1171 -1.74 14.03 -11.15
C THR A 1171 -2.10 13.66 -9.71
N GLU A 1172 -1.11 13.63 -8.81
CA GLU A 1172 -1.30 13.43 -7.38
C GLU A 1172 -1.14 14.76 -6.64
N ASN A 1173 -1.87 14.92 -5.53
CA ASN A 1173 -1.80 16.09 -4.65
C ASN A 1173 -2.07 17.43 -5.33
N TRP A 1174 -2.91 17.49 -6.37
CA TRP A 1174 -3.39 18.77 -6.92
C TRP A 1174 -4.35 19.48 -5.97
N ASN A 1175 -3.86 19.87 -4.79
CA ASN A 1175 -4.64 20.45 -3.71
C ASN A 1175 -4.57 21.98 -3.71
N ASP A 1176 -3.67 22.57 -4.50
CA ASP A 1176 -3.56 24.01 -4.67
C ASP A 1176 -4.34 24.45 -5.92
N PRO A 1177 -5.42 25.26 -5.78
CA PRO A 1177 -6.24 25.68 -6.91
C PRO A 1177 -5.54 26.68 -7.85
N THR A 1178 -4.35 27.17 -7.50
CA THR A 1178 -3.57 28.05 -8.37
C THR A 1178 -2.75 27.28 -9.39
N GLU A 1179 -2.59 25.97 -9.18
CA GLU A 1179 -1.86 25.07 -10.07
C GLU A 1179 -2.75 24.56 -11.21
N TRP A 1180 -2.13 24.18 -12.33
CA TRP A 1180 -2.85 23.73 -13.52
C TRP A 1180 -1.99 22.95 -14.49
N ILE A 1181 -2.63 22.32 -15.49
CA ILE A 1181 -1.95 21.56 -16.55
C ILE A 1181 -2.34 22.04 -17.95
N SER A 1182 -1.43 21.89 -18.91
CA SER A 1182 -1.66 22.34 -20.30
C SER A 1182 -0.97 21.51 -21.38
N TRP A 1183 -1.53 21.59 -22.58
CA TRP A 1183 -0.95 21.11 -23.83
C TRP A 1183 -0.95 22.26 -24.84
N ASP A 1184 0.23 22.66 -25.31
CA ASP A 1184 0.36 23.93 -26.02
C ASP A 1184 -0.11 23.86 -27.49
N LYS A 1185 -0.01 22.67 -28.11
CA LYS A 1185 -0.25 22.48 -29.54
C LYS A 1185 -1.10 21.22 -29.78
N VAL A 1186 -2.42 21.36 -29.75
CA VAL A 1186 -3.36 20.27 -30.06
C VAL A 1186 -4.06 20.56 -31.38
N HIS A 1187 -3.92 19.67 -32.35
CA HIS A 1187 -4.46 19.83 -33.70
C HIS A 1187 -5.85 19.22 -33.82
N PHE A 1188 -6.80 20.07 -34.19
CA PHE A 1188 -8.16 19.69 -34.56
C PHE A 1188 -8.26 19.76 -36.08
N LEU A 1189 -8.28 18.59 -36.73
CA LEU A 1189 -8.09 18.46 -38.17
C LEU A 1189 -9.30 18.91 -39.01
N GLU A 1190 -10.48 19.01 -38.40
CA GLU A 1190 -11.73 19.39 -39.06
C GLU A 1190 -12.53 20.36 -38.17
N PRO A 1191 -13.28 21.31 -38.72
CA PRO A 1191 -14.30 22.00 -37.94
C PRO A 1191 -15.42 21.01 -37.56
N GLY A 1192 -16.13 21.29 -36.48
CA GLY A 1192 -17.25 20.45 -36.06
C GLY A 1192 -17.50 20.47 -34.56
N GLU A 1193 -18.46 19.64 -34.17
CA GLU A 1193 -18.79 19.40 -32.77
C GLU A 1193 -17.92 18.25 -32.24
N TYR A 1194 -17.23 18.50 -31.14
CA TYR A 1194 -16.37 17.55 -30.45
C TYR A 1194 -16.95 17.25 -29.07
N GLU A 1195 -17.02 15.97 -28.73
CA GLU A 1195 -17.32 15.49 -27.39
C GLU A 1195 -16.03 15.35 -26.59
N VAL A 1196 -16.03 15.89 -25.38
CA VAL A 1196 -14.88 15.88 -24.48
C VAL A 1196 -15.20 15.03 -23.26
N THR A 1197 -14.36 14.05 -22.98
CA THR A 1197 -14.42 13.18 -21.81
C THR A 1197 -13.13 13.34 -21.01
N ILE A 1198 -13.25 13.50 -19.70
CA ILE A 1198 -12.09 13.55 -18.80
C ILE A 1198 -12.02 12.23 -18.06
N TYR A 1199 -10.84 11.59 -18.06
CA TYR A 1199 -10.52 10.52 -17.15
C TYR A 1199 -9.82 11.11 -15.91
N GLY A 1200 -10.52 11.16 -14.79
CA GLY A 1200 -10.05 11.79 -13.56
C GLY A 1200 -11.08 11.76 -12.45
N GLY A 1201 -10.91 12.59 -11.42
CA GLY A 1201 -11.92 12.77 -10.39
C GLY A 1201 -11.39 13.53 -9.18
N GLY A 1202 -12.30 14.12 -8.42
CA GLY A 1202 -11.98 14.78 -7.17
C GLY A 1202 -11.79 13.78 -6.03
N MET A 1203 -11.11 14.20 -4.97
CA MET A 1203 -11.14 13.46 -3.69
C MET A 1203 -12.54 13.50 -3.04
N ARG A 1204 -13.37 14.45 -3.46
CA ARG A 1204 -14.80 14.54 -3.19
C ARG A 1204 -15.55 14.70 -4.49
N ALA A 1205 -16.87 14.52 -4.45
CA ALA A 1205 -17.72 14.85 -5.57
C ALA A 1205 -17.76 16.37 -5.76
N ASP A 1206 -18.15 16.77 -6.96
CA ASP A 1206 -18.40 18.13 -7.35
C ASP A 1206 -17.18 19.08 -7.29
N VAL A 1207 -15.96 18.56 -7.49
CA VAL A 1207 -14.76 19.41 -7.55
C VAL A 1207 -14.80 20.25 -8.83
N PRO A 1208 -14.91 21.59 -8.74
CA PRO A 1208 -15.12 22.41 -9.92
C PRO A 1208 -13.85 22.48 -10.76
N TYR A 1209 -13.97 22.26 -12.07
CA TYR A 1209 -12.88 22.38 -13.02
C TYR A 1209 -13.26 23.29 -14.19
N ARG A 1210 -12.25 23.79 -14.89
CA ARG A 1210 -12.37 24.49 -16.17
C ARG A 1210 -11.40 23.91 -17.18
N LEU A 1211 -11.93 23.41 -18.29
CA LEU A 1211 -11.17 22.95 -19.44
C LEU A 1211 -11.32 23.94 -20.59
N THR A 1212 -10.21 24.49 -21.08
CA THR A 1212 -10.19 25.43 -22.21
C THR A 1212 -9.60 24.75 -23.43
N ILE A 1213 -10.22 24.92 -24.60
CA ILE A 1213 -9.66 24.58 -25.92
C ILE A 1213 -9.68 25.86 -26.75
N GLY A 1214 -8.52 26.50 -26.91
CA GLY A 1214 -8.44 27.87 -27.43
C GLY A 1214 -9.19 28.86 -26.55
N GLU A 1215 -10.09 29.65 -27.15
CA GLU A 1215 -10.95 30.62 -26.45
C GLU A 1215 -12.25 30.01 -25.91
N LYS A 1216 -12.54 28.75 -26.24
CA LYS A 1216 -13.76 28.07 -25.79
C LYS A 1216 -13.49 27.38 -24.45
N GLU A 1217 -14.48 27.41 -23.57
CA GLU A 1217 -14.38 26.85 -22.21
C GLU A 1217 -15.51 25.86 -21.95
N LEU A 1218 -15.16 24.74 -21.31
CA LEU A 1218 -16.06 23.81 -20.67
C LEU A 1218 -15.81 23.90 -19.16
N ALA A 1219 -16.84 24.31 -18.41
CA ALA A 1219 -16.82 24.33 -16.96
C ALA A 1219 -17.76 23.23 -16.45
N GLY A 1220 -17.34 22.54 -15.41
CA GLY A 1220 -18.13 21.47 -14.81
C GLY A 1220 -17.60 21.11 -13.45
N THR A 1221 -18.15 20.04 -12.90
CA THR A 1221 -17.69 19.48 -11.63
C THR A 1221 -17.25 18.04 -11.83
N ALA A 1222 -16.10 17.69 -11.25
CA ALA A 1222 -15.54 16.37 -11.35
C ALA A 1222 -16.19 15.47 -10.28
N PRO A 1223 -16.57 14.24 -10.63
CA PRO A 1223 -17.10 13.27 -9.67
C PRO A 1223 -16.02 12.81 -8.69
N ALA A 1224 -16.44 12.19 -7.58
CA ALA A 1224 -15.51 11.58 -6.64
C ALA A 1224 -14.83 10.36 -7.29
N ALA A 1225 -13.51 10.37 -7.32
CA ALA A 1225 -12.73 9.18 -7.62
C ALA A 1225 -12.39 8.46 -6.30
N GLY A 1226 -12.78 7.19 -6.16
CA GLY A 1226 -12.73 6.41 -4.91
C GLY A 1226 -11.33 6.04 -4.37
N GLY A 1227 -10.46 7.03 -4.23
CA GLY A 1227 -9.07 6.98 -3.74
C GLY A 1227 -8.05 7.44 -4.77
N TRP A 1228 -6.87 7.89 -4.32
CA TRP A 1228 -5.74 8.26 -5.18
C TRP A 1228 -5.31 7.13 -6.12
N GLY A 1229 -4.97 7.48 -7.37
CA GLY A 1229 -4.61 6.54 -8.43
C GLY A 1229 -5.78 5.82 -9.07
N LYS A 1230 -7.01 6.33 -8.88
CA LYS A 1230 -8.20 5.88 -9.62
C LYS A 1230 -8.82 7.07 -10.33
N GLY A 1231 -9.12 6.92 -11.62
CA GLY A 1231 -9.94 7.87 -12.35
C GLY A 1231 -11.31 7.27 -12.66
N VAL A 1232 -12.29 8.12 -12.92
CA VAL A 1232 -13.53 7.75 -13.59
C VAL A 1232 -13.64 8.58 -14.86
N ASP A 1233 -14.22 8.00 -15.91
CA ASP A 1233 -14.56 8.76 -17.11
C ASP A 1233 -15.82 9.58 -16.81
N PHE A 1234 -15.76 10.89 -17.06
CA PHE A 1234 -16.94 11.74 -16.99
C PHE A 1234 -16.99 12.71 -18.17
N PRO A 1235 -18.19 12.98 -18.71
CA PRO A 1235 -18.34 13.92 -19.81
C PRO A 1235 -18.04 15.33 -19.32
N ALA A 1236 -17.12 16.02 -20.00
CA ALA A 1236 -16.90 17.45 -19.81
C ALA A 1236 -17.86 18.31 -20.64
N GLY A 1237 -18.48 17.70 -21.65
CA GLY A 1237 -19.48 18.32 -22.50
C GLY A 1237 -19.05 18.33 -23.96
N LYS A 1238 -19.70 19.20 -24.74
CA LYS A 1238 -19.45 19.32 -26.17
C LYS A 1238 -18.93 20.71 -26.50
N ILE A 1239 -17.98 20.78 -27.41
CA ILE A 1239 -17.41 22.03 -27.88
C ILE A 1239 -17.47 22.08 -29.40
N THR A 1240 -17.90 23.22 -29.94
CA THR A 1240 -17.95 23.45 -31.37
C THR A 1240 -16.76 24.32 -31.78
N LEU A 1241 -15.92 23.78 -32.65
CA LEU A 1241 -14.83 24.52 -33.29
C LEU A 1241 -15.25 24.88 -34.71
N GLU A 1242 -15.35 26.19 -34.98
CA GLU A 1242 -15.78 26.71 -36.28
C GLU A 1242 -14.72 26.55 -37.37
N LYS A 1243 -13.46 26.39 -36.98
CA LYS A 1243 -12.32 26.21 -37.88
C LYS A 1243 -11.43 25.07 -37.39
N ALA A 1244 -10.95 24.25 -38.32
CA ALA A 1244 -9.81 23.39 -38.07
C ALA A 1244 -8.58 24.24 -37.73
N GLY A 1245 -7.69 23.72 -36.90
CA GLY A 1245 -6.49 24.45 -36.48
C GLY A 1245 -5.79 23.88 -35.26
N VAL A 1246 -4.77 24.60 -34.80
CA VAL A 1246 -4.00 24.28 -33.60
C VAL A 1246 -4.54 25.10 -32.45
N TYR A 1247 -4.91 24.43 -31.37
CA TYR A 1247 -5.46 25.06 -30.18
C TYR A 1247 -4.65 24.64 -28.95
N PRO A 1248 -4.32 25.58 -28.04
CA PRO A 1248 -3.85 25.20 -26.71
C PRO A 1248 -5.02 24.59 -25.93
N VAL A 1249 -4.73 23.56 -25.15
CA VAL A 1249 -5.68 22.94 -24.23
C VAL A 1249 -5.16 23.08 -22.81
N ALA A 1250 -6.02 23.43 -21.86
CA ALA A 1250 -5.62 23.53 -20.46
C ALA A 1250 -6.74 23.10 -19.53
N LEU A 1251 -6.36 22.49 -18.40
CA LEU A 1251 -7.27 22.13 -17.32
C LEU A 1251 -6.86 22.88 -16.06
N ARG A 1252 -7.81 23.60 -15.46
CA ARG A 1252 -7.63 24.46 -14.29
C ARG A 1252 -8.68 24.19 -13.22
N ALA A 1253 -8.43 24.66 -12.01
CA ALA A 1253 -9.46 24.76 -10.99
C ALA A 1253 -10.61 25.69 -11.44
N GLY A 1254 -11.86 25.24 -11.24
CA GLY A 1254 -13.05 26.01 -11.56
C GLY A 1254 -13.31 27.12 -10.54
N SER A 1255 -13.09 26.86 -9.25
CA SER A 1255 -13.20 27.81 -8.14
C SER A 1255 -12.09 27.59 -7.13
N LYS A 1256 -11.58 28.68 -6.53
CA LYS A 1256 -10.61 28.62 -5.43
C LYS A 1256 -11.27 28.23 -4.11
N GLU A 1257 -12.46 28.76 -3.80
CA GLU A 1257 -13.12 28.47 -2.51
C GLU A 1257 -13.63 27.02 -2.40
N ASN A 1258 -13.98 26.41 -3.55
CA ASN A 1258 -14.55 25.06 -3.59
C ASN A 1258 -13.57 24.00 -4.11
N TRP A 1259 -12.28 24.30 -4.12
CA TRP A 1259 -11.26 23.35 -4.56
C TRP A 1259 -11.05 22.24 -3.52
N GLY A 1260 -11.42 21.01 -3.88
CA GLY A 1260 -11.27 19.82 -3.04
C GLY A 1260 -10.14 18.87 -3.48
N GLY A 1261 -9.31 19.34 -4.41
CA GLY A 1261 -8.25 18.57 -5.07
C GLY A 1261 -8.75 17.64 -6.18
N LEU A 1262 -8.00 17.56 -7.28
CA LEU A 1262 -8.33 16.77 -8.47
C LEU A 1262 -7.18 15.82 -8.83
N GLN A 1263 -7.48 14.54 -9.01
CA GLN A 1263 -6.58 13.63 -9.74
C GLN A 1263 -7.00 13.55 -11.20
N PHE A 1264 -6.04 13.72 -12.09
CA PHE A 1264 -6.28 13.79 -13.52
C PHE A 1264 -5.34 12.85 -14.27
N PHE A 1265 -5.87 12.11 -15.24
CA PHE A 1265 -5.12 11.13 -16.03
C PHE A 1265 -5.01 11.57 -17.49
N ASN A 1266 -6.14 11.75 -18.17
CA ASN A 1266 -6.17 12.20 -19.56
C ASN A 1266 -7.49 12.89 -19.93
N VAL A 1267 -7.47 13.60 -21.06
CA VAL A 1267 -8.68 14.08 -21.76
C VAL A 1267 -8.79 13.34 -23.08
N THR A 1268 -9.95 12.75 -23.35
CA THR A 1268 -10.28 12.23 -24.68
C THR A 1268 -11.22 13.19 -25.39
N VAL A 1269 -10.88 13.55 -26.63
CA VAL A 1269 -11.71 14.42 -27.47
C VAL A 1269 -12.05 13.67 -28.76
N LYS A 1270 -13.35 13.53 -29.04
CA LYS A 1270 -13.86 12.77 -30.18
C LYS A 1270 -14.77 13.63 -31.04
N ARG A 1271 -14.53 13.66 -32.35
CA ARG A 1271 -15.40 14.38 -33.30
C ARG A 1271 -16.73 13.64 -33.45
N MET A 1272 -17.84 14.37 -33.36
CA MET A 1272 -19.19 13.82 -33.44
C MET A 1272 -19.82 14.02 -34.82
N LYS A 1273 -19.60 15.16 -35.46
CA LYS A 1273 -20.15 15.54 -36.77
C LYS A 1273 -19.21 16.45 -37.54
#